data_AF-A0A6I9NLQ7-F1
#
_entry.id   AF-A0A6I9NLQ7-F1
#
_cell.length_a   1.000
_cell.length_b   1.000
_cell.length_c   1.000
_cell.angle_alpha   90.00
_cell.angle_beta   90.00
_cell.angle_gamma   90.00
#
_symmetry.space_group_name_H-M   'P 1'
#
loop_
_entity.id
_entity.type
_entity.pdbx_description
1 polymer ?
#
loop_
_entity_poly.entity_id
_entity_poly.type
_entity_poly.pdbx_seq_one_letter_code
_entity_poly.pdbx_strand_id
1 'polypeptide(L)'
;MPVIRDDNKRQHPCLVDFSKLPETEKNYNLQMSTETLKTLLALGCRVVQVNPNAESSLKKIKLPKNFMMSNGYKPSPLDLSDIKLTPGQELLVDKLAENAHNVWAKDRIKQGWTYGIQQDLKSKRNPRLVPYVLLDERTKKSNRDSLREAIRTLIGYGYNIEPSDQEGGQVVERLSIDKVRFFRVERTYAVRTGKWYFEFEAVTGGDMRVGWARPGCKPDVEIGTDELAFVFDGYRGHCLNMGSRLFGRCWHAGDIVGCMINMEDKSMIFTLNGEILITSKGSELCFTDFETEDGFIPVCSLSLAQVGRINLGKDASTFKYYTMCGLQEGFEPFAVNMNREVTMWFSKRLPTFVNVPKDHNHIAVTRIDGTIDSPPCLKVTHKTFGTQNSNADMVFCRLSMPVEFHSIFKTSPVVDMNGIHEDDTLKLKHRYPLRSVRHSDESRRVDYSSITMYYHSVRVFAGQDPAVVWVGWVTPDYHYYSNNFNLSKNRSVTVTLGDERGRVHESVKRSNCYIIWCGDVTNAAHASSRSNVDLEIGCLIDLATGLVTFTVNGKEITTSYQVEPNTKLFPAVFVRPTSPNLFQFELSKIKNAMPLSSAIFKSEHKNPVPQCPPRLDVQTISSVLWSRMPNTFLKVETARVNERHGWVVQCVEPLQMLAVHIPEENRCVDIMELSEQEDMRKFHYHTLKLYCALCALGNTRVAHALCSHLDQSQLLYTIDNQYLSGMLREGFYNVLISIHLETAKEARLMMKDEFIIPVTAETRSIRLFSNASKKHLPPGVGLSTSLKPRLNFAPPCFISTKREQHLYSPQIPLDALKEKSISMLTEAVQGGGHHIRDPAGGGVEYQFVPILKLISTLLTMGVLGSEDVHKILLLIDPNVFRETREEGGTGATDKEGLKGAEDKAVEAGEEEAAKEAKQPMKGLLEKRLPEPVKRQMCELLHYFCDCELKHRIEAIVSFSDSFVSKLQYNQKFRYNELMLALNMSAAVTAKKTKEFRSPPQEQINMLLTFSMGEDCPCPSGIQEQLYDFHNQLQLHCGIPMEEDEYEQDTSITGRLLMLVNKIKGQSHKAEEPTEKQQAAPSNLKELISQTMVSWAQECHILDSELVRKMFSLLRRQYDSIGELLRAMRKTYTISAASIQDTINLLAALGQIRSLLSVRMGKEEEKLMIDGLADIMNNKVFYQHPNLMRILGMHETVMEVMVNVLGGHKSQEIAFPKMVASCCRFLCYFCRISRQNQKAMFDHLSYLLENSSVGLVIPFAIIGLELCL
;
A
#
# COMPACT_ATOMS: atom_id res chain seq x y z
N MET A 1 40.92 78.59 11.41
CA MET A 1 39.61 77.89 11.47
C MET A 1 39.89 76.41 11.24
N PRO A 2 39.61 75.50 12.19
CA PRO A 2 39.74 74.08 11.94
C PRO A 2 38.76 73.68 10.82
N VAL A 3 39.24 72.90 9.85
CA VAL A 3 38.39 72.33 8.80
C VAL A 3 37.43 71.38 9.52
N ILE A 4 36.14 71.68 9.49
CA ILE A 4 35.11 70.79 10.03
C ILE A 4 34.80 69.75 8.95
N ARG A 5 34.66 68.48 9.35
CA ARG A 5 34.24 67.42 8.42
C ARG A 5 32.88 67.77 7.84
N ASP A 6 32.84 67.94 6.52
CA ASP A 6 31.63 68.25 5.77
C ASP A 6 31.60 67.33 4.54
N ASP A 7 30.85 66.23 4.67
CA ASP A 7 30.73 65.21 3.63
C ASP A 7 30.01 65.77 2.37
N ASN A 8 29.16 66.79 2.51
CA ASN A 8 28.49 67.48 1.38
C ASN A 8 29.47 68.35 0.59
N LYS A 9 30.40 69.01 1.29
CA LYS A 9 31.48 69.80 0.66
C LYS A 9 32.71 68.97 0.29
N ARG A 10 32.68 67.65 0.54
CA ARG A 10 33.80 66.71 0.35
C ARG A 10 35.08 67.17 1.08
N GLN A 11 34.93 67.78 2.24
CA GLN A 11 36.05 68.25 3.07
C GLN A 11 36.27 67.30 4.24
N HIS A 12 37.47 66.72 4.31
CA HIS A 12 37.85 65.78 5.37
C HIS A 12 39.03 66.34 6.20
N PRO A 13 38.89 66.49 7.53
CA PRO A 13 39.89 67.13 8.38
C PRO A 13 41.22 66.37 8.48
N CYS A 14 41.19 65.05 8.24
CA CYS A 14 42.37 64.19 8.37
C CYS A 14 43.30 64.21 7.14
N LEU A 15 43.01 65.01 6.10
CA LEU A 15 43.88 65.16 4.92
C LEU A 15 44.95 66.23 5.16
N VAL A 16 45.86 65.94 6.10
CA VAL A 16 47.03 66.75 6.47
C VAL A 16 48.22 65.82 6.72
N ASP A 17 49.43 66.38 6.86
CA ASP A 17 50.61 65.60 7.27
C ASP A 17 50.38 64.94 8.63
N PHE A 18 50.91 63.72 8.84
CA PHE A 18 50.75 62.98 10.10
C PHE A 18 51.20 63.78 11.34
N SER A 19 52.24 64.62 11.21
CA SER A 19 52.74 65.49 12.28
C SER A 19 51.79 66.65 12.63
N LYS A 20 50.85 66.98 11.74
CA LYS A 20 49.87 68.06 11.89
C LYS A 20 48.45 67.53 12.21
N LEU A 21 48.28 66.21 12.38
CA LEU A 21 47.02 65.62 12.80
C LEU A 21 46.71 65.99 14.25
N PRO A 22 45.42 66.15 14.62
CA PRO A 22 45.01 66.21 16.02
C PRO A 22 45.45 64.96 16.78
N GLU A 23 45.80 65.11 18.06
CA GLU A 23 46.35 64.02 18.89
C GLU A 23 45.41 62.80 18.94
N THR A 24 44.10 63.01 18.94
CA THR A 24 43.09 61.94 18.89
C THR A 24 43.16 61.10 17.61
N GLU A 25 43.30 61.75 16.45
CA GLU A 25 43.40 61.09 15.14
C GLU A 25 44.77 60.44 14.95
N LYS A 26 45.83 61.06 15.47
CA LYS A 26 47.18 60.51 15.49
C LYS A 26 47.25 59.21 16.29
N ASN A 27 46.65 59.21 17.49
CA ASN A 27 46.54 58.02 18.33
C ASN A 27 45.67 56.93 17.67
N TYR A 28 44.58 57.30 16.99
CA TYR A 28 43.77 56.37 16.22
C TYR A 28 44.58 55.65 15.13
N ASN A 29 45.36 56.39 14.34
CA ASN A 29 46.21 55.83 13.29
C ASN A 29 47.30 54.91 13.87
N LEU A 30 47.96 55.33 14.96
CA LEU A 30 48.97 54.50 15.65
C LEU A 30 48.36 53.21 16.20
N GLN A 31 47.17 53.29 16.80
CA GLN A 31 46.45 52.13 17.30
C GLN A 31 46.10 51.16 16.16
N MET A 32 45.56 51.66 15.04
CA MET A 32 45.24 50.82 13.88
C MET A 32 46.46 50.05 13.36
N SER A 33 47.60 50.73 13.17
CA SER A 33 48.84 50.06 12.74
C SER A 33 49.39 49.09 13.78
N THR A 34 49.30 49.44 15.07
CA THR A 34 49.73 48.58 16.18
C THR A 34 48.90 47.30 16.25
N GLU A 35 47.58 47.40 16.08
CA GLU A 35 46.69 46.24 16.06
C GLU A 35 46.95 45.34 14.85
N THR A 36 47.27 45.91 13.68
CA THR A 36 47.71 45.11 12.52
C THR A 36 48.98 44.31 12.84
N LEU A 37 50.00 44.92 13.45
CA LEU A 37 51.23 44.25 13.84
C LEU A 37 51.01 43.19 14.95
N LYS A 38 50.21 43.48 15.97
CA LYS A 38 49.82 42.50 16.99
C LYS A 38 49.10 41.31 16.38
N THR A 39 48.20 41.54 15.43
CA THR A 39 47.46 40.46 14.75
C THR A 39 48.42 39.60 13.93
N LEU A 40 49.38 40.19 13.22
CA LEU A 40 50.42 39.44 12.51
C LEU A 40 51.19 38.49 13.44
N LEU A 41 51.59 38.98 14.63
CA LEU A 41 52.27 38.17 15.65
C LEU A 41 51.35 37.07 16.21
N ALA A 42 50.08 37.38 16.48
CA ALA A 42 49.10 36.42 17.00
C ALA A 42 48.76 35.31 15.99
N LEU A 43 48.79 35.62 14.69
CA LEU A 43 48.67 34.63 13.60
C LEU A 43 49.95 33.80 13.38
N GLY A 44 50.99 34.01 14.20
CA GLY A 44 52.25 33.28 14.11
C GLY A 44 53.10 33.66 12.90
N CYS A 45 52.88 34.84 12.29
CA CYS A 45 53.69 35.29 11.17
C CYS A 45 55.09 35.68 11.63
N ARG A 46 56.12 35.19 10.94
CA ARG A 46 57.50 35.59 11.21
C ARG A 46 57.82 36.86 10.43
N VAL A 47 57.99 37.97 11.14
CA VAL A 47 58.36 39.26 10.56
C VAL A 47 59.87 39.44 10.69
N VAL A 48 60.60 39.41 9.57
CA VAL A 48 62.07 39.52 9.54
C VAL A 48 62.46 40.71 8.69
N GLN A 49 63.35 41.57 9.19
CA GLN A 49 63.93 42.64 8.37
C GLN A 49 65.02 42.04 7.46
N VAL A 50 64.77 42.02 6.16
CA VAL A 50 65.66 41.40 5.17
C VAL A 50 66.56 42.43 4.50
N ASN A 51 66.06 43.65 4.28
CA ASN A 51 66.85 44.73 3.68
C ASN A 51 66.74 46.03 4.51
N PRO A 52 67.71 46.32 5.40
CA PRO A 52 67.66 47.50 6.27
C PRO A 52 67.83 48.83 5.54
N ASN A 53 68.35 48.85 4.30
CA ASN A 53 68.54 50.06 3.50
C ASN A 53 67.41 50.30 2.46
N ALA A 54 66.38 49.45 2.45
CA ALA A 54 65.30 49.49 1.44
C ALA A 54 64.57 50.84 1.40
N GLU A 55 64.42 51.53 2.53
CA GLU A 55 63.74 52.84 2.61
C GLU A 55 64.35 53.89 1.66
N SER A 56 65.68 53.88 1.48
CA SER A 56 66.38 54.82 0.58
C SER A 56 66.08 54.59 -0.92
N SER A 57 65.63 53.39 -1.28
CA SER A 57 65.29 53.01 -2.66
C SER A 57 63.82 53.25 -3.03
N LEU A 58 62.95 53.53 -2.05
CA LEU A 58 61.53 53.77 -2.30
C LEU A 58 61.29 55.16 -2.90
N LYS A 59 60.72 55.18 -4.11
CA LYS A 59 60.32 56.43 -4.78
C LYS A 59 58.95 56.87 -4.27
N LYS A 60 58.75 58.18 -4.13
CA LYS A 60 57.43 58.78 -3.86
C LYS A 60 56.76 59.12 -5.18
N ILE A 61 55.50 58.72 -5.35
CA ILE A 61 54.73 59.03 -6.56
C ILE A 61 54.41 60.53 -6.58
N LYS A 62 54.80 61.21 -7.67
CA LYS A 62 54.44 62.62 -7.90
C LYS A 62 53.03 62.69 -8.49
N LEU A 63 52.03 62.88 -7.64
CA LEU A 63 50.65 63.05 -8.10
C LEU A 63 50.44 64.37 -8.88
N PRO A 64 49.50 64.45 -9.83
CA PRO A 64 49.17 65.71 -10.51
C PRO A 64 48.53 66.76 -9.57
N LYS A 65 48.45 68.03 -10.02
CA LYS A 65 47.98 69.17 -9.18
C LYS A 65 46.51 69.05 -8.74
N ASN A 66 45.71 68.23 -9.44
CA ASN A 66 44.32 67.91 -9.08
C ASN A 66 44.16 67.15 -7.75
N PHE A 67 45.23 66.58 -7.19
CA PHE A 67 45.24 65.95 -5.86
C PHE A 67 45.63 66.92 -4.73
N MET A 68 45.82 68.21 -5.03
CA MET A 68 46.12 69.23 -4.02
C MET A 68 44.82 69.64 -3.31
N MET A 69 44.80 69.50 -1.99
CA MET A 69 43.67 69.90 -1.16
C MET A 69 43.63 71.42 -0.96
N SER A 70 42.49 71.95 -0.52
CA SER A 70 42.31 73.39 -0.26
C SER A 70 43.23 73.96 0.83
N ASN A 71 43.79 73.09 1.69
CA ASN A 71 44.76 73.43 2.72
C ASN A 71 46.24 73.33 2.24
N GLY A 72 46.47 73.09 0.95
CA GLY A 72 47.81 72.93 0.37
C GLY A 72 48.45 71.55 0.60
N TYR A 73 47.79 70.65 1.32
CA TYR A 73 48.25 69.28 1.49
C TYR A 73 48.12 68.50 0.18
N LYS A 74 49.17 67.76 -0.15
CA LYS A 74 49.22 66.88 -1.33
C LYS A 74 49.77 65.53 -0.89
N PRO A 75 48.98 64.45 -0.93
CA PRO A 75 49.46 63.13 -0.53
C PRO A 75 50.61 62.69 -1.45
N SER A 76 51.62 62.07 -0.86
CA SER A 76 52.78 61.50 -1.58
C SER A 76 52.92 60.02 -1.24
N PRO A 77 52.09 59.14 -1.84
CA PRO A 77 52.17 57.71 -1.59
C PRO A 77 53.51 57.14 -2.09
N LEU A 78 53.95 56.05 -1.48
CA LEU A 78 55.12 55.30 -1.92
C LEU A 78 54.77 54.53 -3.21
N ASP A 79 55.74 54.43 -4.11
CA ASP A 79 55.63 53.61 -5.31
C ASP A 79 55.91 52.15 -4.96
N LEU A 80 54.84 51.36 -4.83
CA LEU A 80 54.89 49.95 -4.43
C LEU A 80 54.47 49.00 -5.57
N SER A 81 54.37 49.50 -6.81
CA SER A 81 53.90 48.69 -7.96
C SER A 81 54.75 47.45 -8.24
N ASP A 82 56.04 47.52 -7.92
CA ASP A 82 57.01 46.47 -8.19
C ASP A 82 56.96 45.34 -7.13
N ILE A 83 56.23 45.54 -6.04
CA ILE A 83 56.10 44.58 -4.93
C ILE A 83 54.85 43.73 -5.12
N LYS A 84 55.06 42.49 -5.59
CA LYS A 84 54.01 41.48 -5.71
C LYS A 84 53.97 40.62 -4.45
N LEU A 85 52.77 40.45 -3.89
CA LEU A 85 52.56 39.55 -2.75
C LEU A 85 52.55 38.10 -3.20
N THR A 86 53.04 37.20 -2.35
CA THR A 86 52.94 35.76 -2.58
C THR A 86 51.51 35.26 -2.30
N PRO A 87 51.09 34.09 -2.84
CA PRO A 87 49.76 33.53 -2.55
C PRO A 87 49.49 33.34 -1.05
N GLY A 88 50.50 32.94 -0.26
CA GLY A 88 50.38 32.82 1.20
C GLY A 88 50.17 34.17 1.89
N GLN A 89 50.79 35.25 1.40
CA GLN A 89 50.59 36.61 1.91
C GLN A 89 49.20 37.15 1.53
N GLU A 90 48.66 36.83 0.35
CA GLU A 90 47.28 37.19 -0.02
C GLU A 90 46.23 36.49 0.86
N LEU A 91 46.46 35.21 1.24
CA LEU A 91 45.60 34.52 2.22
C LEU A 91 45.66 35.19 3.60
N LEU A 92 46.86 35.61 4.02
CA LEU A 92 47.07 36.35 5.26
C LEU A 92 46.33 37.70 5.25
N VAL A 93 46.36 38.45 4.14
CA VAL A 93 45.59 39.69 3.97
C VAL A 93 44.11 39.46 4.25
N ASP A 94 43.53 38.36 3.75
CA ASP A 94 42.12 38.06 3.96
C ASP A 94 41.79 37.71 5.42
N LYS A 95 42.65 36.92 6.09
CA LYS A 95 42.52 36.65 7.54
C LYS A 95 42.62 37.93 8.39
N LEU A 96 43.51 38.84 8.02
CA LEU A 96 43.62 40.14 8.69
C LEU A 96 42.37 40.99 8.47
N ALA A 97 41.80 40.95 7.25
CA ALA A 97 40.57 41.69 6.91
C ALA A 97 39.37 41.16 7.69
N GLU A 98 39.29 39.84 7.84
CA GLU A 98 38.32 39.18 8.69
C GLU A 98 38.46 39.61 10.16
N ASN A 99 39.67 39.57 10.73
CA ASN A 99 39.88 39.96 12.12
C ASN A 99 39.52 41.45 12.35
N ALA A 100 39.98 42.34 11.47
CA ALA A 100 39.67 43.76 11.56
C ALA A 100 38.15 44.03 11.54
N HIS A 101 37.42 43.31 10.67
CA HIS A 101 35.97 43.39 10.61
C HIS A 101 35.30 42.83 11.87
N ASN A 102 35.75 41.68 12.38
CA ASN A 102 35.17 41.04 13.55
C ASN A 102 35.38 41.87 14.83
N VAL A 103 36.56 42.50 14.99
CA VAL A 103 36.83 43.43 16.09
C VAL A 103 35.92 44.66 15.97
N TRP A 104 35.83 45.27 14.78
CA TRP A 104 34.91 46.38 14.53
C TRP A 104 33.46 46.00 14.86
N ALA A 105 32.99 44.83 14.44
CA ALA A 105 31.63 44.36 14.68
C ALA A 105 31.38 44.13 16.18
N LYS A 106 32.32 43.50 16.88
CA LYS A 106 32.25 43.27 18.34
C LYS A 106 32.14 44.59 19.11
N ASP A 107 32.96 45.57 18.76
CA ASP A 107 32.94 46.88 19.42
C ASP A 107 31.63 47.64 19.16
N ARG A 108 31.11 47.56 17.93
CA ARG A 108 29.81 48.16 17.58
C ARG A 108 28.65 47.48 18.29
N ILE A 109 28.63 46.16 18.38
CA ILE A 109 27.61 45.42 19.16
C ILE A 109 27.66 45.84 20.62
N LYS A 110 28.86 45.95 21.22
CA LYS A 110 29.06 46.43 22.59
C LYS A 110 28.56 47.87 22.81
N GLN A 111 28.64 48.71 21.77
CA GLN A 111 28.11 50.09 21.78
C GLN A 111 26.57 50.17 21.54
N GLY A 112 25.90 49.02 21.41
CA GLY A 112 24.46 48.90 21.19
C GLY A 112 24.02 49.01 19.74
N TRP A 113 24.92 48.82 18.76
CA TRP A 113 24.53 48.76 17.37
C TRP A 113 23.92 47.40 17.02
N THR A 114 22.87 47.43 16.20
CA THR A 114 22.16 46.23 15.73
C THR A 114 22.22 46.10 14.22
N TYR A 115 21.99 44.89 13.70
CA TYR A 115 21.87 44.68 12.27
C TYR A 115 20.66 45.43 11.69
N GLY A 116 20.82 46.00 10.50
CA GLY A 116 19.71 46.57 9.73
C GLY A 116 20.04 46.65 8.24
N ILE A 117 19.02 46.52 7.40
CA ILE A 117 19.14 46.46 5.93
C ILE A 117 19.77 47.75 5.36
N GLN A 118 19.53 48.87 6.03
CA GLN A 118 20.13 50.17 5.71
C GLN A 118 20.84 50.73 6.95
N GLN A 119 21.84 51.57 6.72
CA GLN A 119 22.51 52.27 7.79
C GLN A 119 21.57 53.34 8.36
N ASP A 120 21.27 53.24 9.65
CA ASP A 120 20.47 54.22 10.38
C ASP A 120 21.20 54.61 11.65
N LEU A 121 21.71 55.85 11.66
CA LEU A 121 22.46 56.40 12.78
C LEU A 121 21.57 56.65 14.00
N LYS A 122 20.27 56.92 13.81
CA LYS A 122 19.34 57.24 14.91
C LYS A 122 18.97 55.99 15.70
N SER A 123 18.68 54.88 15.01
CA SER A 123 18.38 53.59 15.65
C SER A 123 19.61 52.70 15.86
N LYS A 124 20.82 53.23 15.57
CA LYS A 124 22.10 52.51 15.63
C LYS A 124 22.08 51.18 14.84
N ARG A 125 21.63 51.23 13.58
CA ARG A 125 21.60 50.07 12.69
C ARG A 125 22.66 50.15 11.59
N ASN A 126 23.32 49.04 11.29
CA ASN A 126 24.34 48.98 10.24
C ASN A 126 24.27 47.66 9.44
N PRO A 127 24.25 47.71 8.09
CA PRO A 127 24.18 46.51 7.25
C PRO A 127 25.43 45.66 7.28
N ARG A 128 26.57 46.22 7.69
CA ARG A 128 27.85 45.49 7.79
C ARG A 128 27.98 44.70 9.09
N LEU A 129 27.01 44.77 10.02
CA LEU A 129 27.01 43.97 11.25
C LEU A 129 26.55 42.53 11.01
N VAL A 130 27.29 41.86 10.14
CA VAL A 130 27.20 40.43 9.85
C VAL A 130 28.62 39.83 9.94
N PRO A 131 28.76 38.51 10.19
CA PRO A 131 30.05 37.83 10.10
C PRO A 131 30.76 38.13 8.77
N TYR A 132 32.09 38.24 8.78
CA TYR A 132 32.88 38.62 7.59
C TYR A 132 32.55 37.76 6.36
N VAL A 133 32.34 36.46 6.54
CA VAL A 133 31.97 35.50 5.48
C VAL A 133 30.71 35.92 4.71
N LEU A 134 29.74 36.54 5.39
CA LEU A 134 28.45 36.97 4.83
C LEU A 134 28.45 38.41 4.28
N LEU A 135 29.58 39.12 4.35
CA LEU A 135 29.69 40.45 3.74
C LEU A 135 29.67 40.38 2.21
N ASP A 136 29.22 41.48 1.61
CA ASP A 136 29.30 41.67 0.16
C ASP A 136 30.75 41.75 -0.32
N GLU A 137 31.02 41.20 -1.51
CA GLU A 137 32.38 41.15 -2.08
C GLU A 137 32.98 42.53 -2.30
N ARG A 138 32.16 43.58 -2.47
CA ARG A 138 32.65 44.96 -2.58
C ARG A 138 33.23 45.46 -1.25
N THR A 139 32.54 45.24 -0.13
CA THR A 139 33.07 45.59 1.20
C THR A 139 34.29 44.74 1.56
N LYS A 140 34.24 43.41 1.32
CA LYS A 140 35.41 42.53 1.53
C LYS A 140 36.61 42.99 0.71
N LYS A 141 36.41 43.32 -0.57
CA LYS A 141 37.47 43.84 -1.43
C LYS A 141 38.05 45.13 -0.88
N SER A 142 37.23 46.08 -0.43
CA SER A 142 37.72 47.33 0.19
C SER A 142 38.58 47.07 1.44
N ASN A 143 38.18 46.11 2.28
CA ASN A 143 38.94 45.74 3.48
C ASN A 143 40.27 45.05 3.11
N ARG A 144 40.22 44.10 2.16
CA ARG A 144 41.41 43.43 1.62
C ARG A 144 42.38 44.41 0.98
N ASP A 145 41.90 45.33 0.15
CA ASP A 145 42.75 46.32 -0.53
C ASP A 145 43.45 47.23 0.48
N SER A 146 42.75 47.66 1.55
CA SER A 146 43.36 48.46 2.62
C SER A 146 44.49 47.73 3.35
N LEU A 147 44.31 46.43 3.65
CA LEU A 147 45.32 45.63 4.34
C LEU A 147 46.42 45.14 3.41
N ARG A 148 46.11 44.93 2.13
CA ARG A 148 47.08 44.62 1.09
C ARG A 148 48.11 45.73 0.96
N GLU A 149 47.66 46.99 0.92
CA GLU A 149 48.55 48.15 0.89
C GLU A 149 49.38 48.27 2.18
N ALA A 150 48.81 47.96 3.34
CA ALA A 150 49.56 47.94 4.60
C ALA A 150 50.68 46.87 4.59
N ILE A 151 50.40 45.66 4.10
CA ILE A 151 51.40 44.59 3.97
C ILE A 151 52.46 44.94 2.92
N ARG A 152 52.06 45.46 1.75
CA ARG A 152 53.01 45.94 0.72
C ARG A 152 53.93 47.03 1.25
N THR A 153 53.39 47.92 2.08
CA THR A 153 54.18 48.99 2.71
C THR A 153 55.24 48.42 3.64
N LEU A 154 54.90 47.42 4.47
CA LEU A 154 55.88 46.74 5.34
C LEU A 154 56.97 46.04 4.52
N ILE A 155 56.59 45.35 3.44
CA ILE A 155 57.54 44.70 2.52
C ILE A 155 58.43 45.73 1.81
N GLY A 156 57.86 46.86 1.40
CA GLY A 156 58.60 47.97 0.78
C GLY A 156 59.65 48.57 1.70
N TYR A 157 59.36 48.68 3.00
CA TYR A 157 60.35 49.08 4.02
C TYR A 157 61.41 47.99 4.32
N GLY A 158 61.38 46.85 3.63
CA GLY A 158 62.38 45.79 3.75
C GLY A 158 62.05 44.69 4.76
N TYR A 159 60.81 44.63 5.28
CA TYR A 159 60.34 43.56 6.17
C TYR A 159 59.69 42.43 5.38
N ASN A 160 60.26 41.23 5.43
CA ASN A 160 59.60 40.04 4.90
C ASN A 160 58.61 39.48 5.93
N ILE A 161 57.43 39.10 5.47
CA ILE A 161 56.36 38.50 6.28
C ILE A 161 56.14 37.08 5.77
N GLU A 162 56.57 36.11 6.57
CA GLU A 162 56.38 34.69 6.29
C GLU A 162 55.16 34.18 7.08
N PRO A 163 54.08 33.76 6.40
CA PRO A 163 52.96 33.11 7.07
C PRO A 163 53.38 31.73 7.60
N SER A 164 52.76 31.25 8.67
CA SER A 164 53.03 29.92 9.23
C SER A 164 52.51 28.82 8.29
N ASP A 165 53.34 27.83 7.95
CA ASP A 165 53.00 26.70 7.08
C ASP A 165 51.93 25.75 7.65
N GLN A 166 51.49 25.96 8.90
CA GLN A 166 50.65 25.01 9.65
C GLN A 166 49.17 24.96 9.23
N GLU A 167 48.70 25.81 8.30
CA GLU A 167 47.27 25.83 7.91
C GLU A 167 47.03 25.85 6.39
N GLY A 168 48.01 25.44 5.58
CA GLY A 168 47.82 25.20 4.13
C GLY A 168 47.06 23.90 3.82
N GLY A 169 47.00 22.98 4.77
CA GLY A 169 46.10 21.84 4.72
C GLY A 169 44.81 22.20 5.44
N GLN A 170 43.70 22.37 4.72
CA GLN A 170 42.41 22.05 5.33
C GLN A 170 42.56 20.63 5.88
N VAL A 171 42.63 20.49 7.21
CA VAL A 171 42.26 19.23 7.85
C VAL A 171 40.81 19.04 7.41
N VAL A 172 40.61 18.26 6.35
CA VAL A 172 39.29 17.85 5.91
C VAL A 172 38.75 17.01 7.05
N GLU A 173 38.04 17.67 7.97
CA GLU A 173 37.30 17.02 9.03
C GLU A 173 36.44 15.97 8.32
N ARG A 174 36.73 14.68 8.55
CA ARG A 174 35.99 13.59 7.92
C ARG A 174 34.53 13.77 8.35
N LEU A 175 33.69 14.11 7.39
CA LEU A 175 32.27 14.34 7.64
C LEU A 175 31.67 13.08 8.25
N SER A 176 30.91 13.26 9.32
CA SER A 176 30.19 12.18 9.97
C SER A 176 29.13 11.60 9.03
N ILE A 177 28.86 10.29 9.12
CA ILE A 177 27.96 9.58 8.19
C ILE A 177 26.54 10.17 8.20
N ASP A 178 26.09 10.68 9.35
CA ASP A 178 24.82 11.42 9.49
C ASP A 178 24.78 12.74 8.71
N LYS A 179 25.88 13.16 8.08
CA LYS A 179 25.96 14.33 7.17
C LYS A 179 25.93 13.94 5.69
N VAL A 180 26.06 12.66 5.33
CA VAL A 180 26.02 12.13 3.94
C VAL A 180 24.69 11.41 3.65
N ARG A 181 24.06 11.65 2.49
CA ARG A 181 22.79 10.99 2.11
C ARG A 181 23.11 9.87 1.15
N PHE A 182 22.51 8.72 1.38
CA PHE A 182 22.60 7.56 0.49
C PHE A 182 21.27 7.41 -0.22
N PHE A 183 21.34 7.08 -1.51
CA PHE A 183 20.19 6.79 -2.34
C PHE A 183 20.40 5.44 -3.00
N ARG A 184 19.35 4.65 -3.06
CA ARG A 184 19.37 3.37 -3.76
C ARG A 184 18.02 3.07 -4.37
N VAL A 185 18.00 2.14 -5.31
CA VAL A 185 16.75 1.57 -5.82
C VAL A 185 16.13 0.61 -4.79
N GLU A 186 14.80 0.42 -4.84
CA GLU A 186 14.08 -0.57 -4.05
C GLU A 186 14.63 -1.99 -4.27
N ARG A 187 14.67 -2.79 -3.20
CA ARG A 187 15.27 -4.14 -3.20
C ARG A 187 14.65 -5.11 -4.21
N THR A 188 13.38 -4.91 -4.55
CA THR A 188 12.63 -5.77 -5.50
C THR A 188 13.14 -5.68 -6.94
N TYR A 189 13.87 -4.62 -7.30
CA TYR A 189 14.46 -4.44 -8.63
C TYR A 189 15.90 -4.99 -8.73
N ALA A 190 16.38 -5.74 -7.74
CA ALA A 190 17.73 -6.30 -7.75
C ALA A 190 17.96 -7.21 -8.96
N VAL A 191 18.97 -6.90 -9.77
CA VAL A 191 19.33 -7.68 -10.95
C VAL A 191 20.25 -8.83 -10.57
N ARG A 192 19.97 -10.03 -11.10
CA ARG A 192 20.71 -11.27 -10.78
C ARG A 192 21.45 -11.87 -11.98
N THR A 193 21.01 -11.54 -13.19
CA THR A 193 21.54 -12.07 -14.46
C THR A 193 21.56 -10.96 -15.51
N GLY A 194 22.28 -11.15 -16.62
CA GLY A 194 22.35 -10.19 -17.73
C GLY A 194 23.34 -9.04 -17.54
N LYS A 195 23.31 -8.09 -18.49
CA LYS A 195 24.19 -6.91 -18.57
C LYS A 195 23.39 -5.63 -18.39
N TRP A 196 23.74 -4.81 -17.40
CA TRP A 196 22.95 -3.62 -17.03
C TRP A 196 23.76 -2.33 -17.04
N TYR A 197 23.10 -1.24 -17.44
CA TYR A 197 23.65 0.09 -17.57
C TYR A 197 22.75 1.16 -16.96
N PHE A 198 23.36 2.16 -16.30
CA PHE A 198 22.70 3.42 -15.95
C PHE A 198 23.68 4.60 -15.99
N GLU A 199 23.16 5.83 -16.07
CA GLU A 199 23.98 7.05 -16.08
C GLU A 199 23.77 7.88 -14.80
N PHE A 200 24.83 8.56 -14.38
CA PHE A 200 24.79 9.55 -13.31
C PHE A 200 25.50 10.83 -13.73
N GLU A 201 24.78 11.94 -13.69
CA GLU A 201 25.30 13.28 -13.98
C GLU A 201 25.69 14.00 -12.68
N ALA A 202 26.97 14.37 -12.59
CA ALA A 202 27.51 15.15 -11.49
C ALA A 202 27.23 16.65 -11.73
N VAL A 203 26.06 17.15 -11.31
CA VAL A 203 25.69 18.57 -11.48
C VAL A 203 26.68 19.48 -10.72
N THR A 204 27.20 19.02 -9.57
CA THR A 204 28.32 19.65 -8.85
C THR A 204 29.51 18.70 -8.81
N GLY A 205 30.74 19.21 -8.90
CA GLY A 205 31.96 18.40 -8.94
C GLY A 205 32.56 18.03 -7.57
N GLY A 206 31.75 17.87 -6.52
CA GLY A 206 32.23 17.57 -5.16
C GLY A 206 32.10 16.10 -4.75
N ASP A 207 32.27 15.83 -3.45
CA ASP A 207 32.31 14.51 -2.83
C ASP A 207 30.98 13.74 -2.98
N MET A 208 30.93 12.83 -3.95
CA MET A 208 29.82 11.93 -4.22
C MET A 208 30.37 10.58 -4.68
N ARG A 209 29.60 9.51 -4.49
CA ARG A 209 29.96 8.17 -4.97
C ARG A 209 28.80 7.57 -5.72
N VAL A 210 29.09 6.77 -6.74
CA VAL A 210 28.07 6.12 -7.56
C VAL A 210 28.52 4.72 -7.98
N GLY A 211 27.58 3.78 -8.07
CA GLY A 211 27.87 2.44 -8.56
C GLY A 211 26.76 1.46 -8.19
N TRP A 212 27.17 0.25 -7.80
CA TRP A 212 26.27 -0.87 -7.51
C TRP A 212 26.39 -1.28 -6.05
N ALA A 213 25.29 -1.65 -5.42
CA ALA A 213 25.27 -2.23 -4.08
C ALA A 213 24.42 -3.49 -4.03
N ARG A 214 24.72 -4.35 -3.06
CA ARG A 214 23.85 -5.44 -2.66
C ARG A 214 22.59 -4.87 -1.98
N PRO A 215 21.41 -5.49 -2.16
CA PRO A 215 20.17 -5.07 -1.50
C PRO A 215 20.26 -4.97 0.03
N GLY A 216 21.16 -5.77 0.64
CA GLY A 216 21.45 -5.79 2.07
C GLY A 216 22.25 -4.60 2.61
N CYS A 217 22.67 -3.63 1.78
CA CYS A 217 23.46 -2.49 2.22
C CYS A 217 22.79 -1.71 3.37
N LYS A 218 23.60 -1.33 4.35
CA LYS A 218 23.14 -0.70 5.58
C LYS A 218 23.18 0.83 5.47
N PRO A 219 22.18 1.55 6.04
CA PRO A 219 22.10 3.00 5.93
C PRO A 219 23.05 3.74 6.88
N ASP A 220 23.60 3.05 7.90
CA ASP A 220 24.51 3.56 8.92
C ASP A 220 25.99 3.26 8.62
N VAL A 221 26.28 2.56 7.51
CA VAL A 221 27.64 2.24 7.04
C VAL A 221 27.94 3.05 5.78
N GLU A 222 29.15 3.61 5.72
CA GLU A 222 29.57 4.42 4.58
C GLU A 222 29.74 3.55 3.32
N ILE A 223 29.11 3.94 2.21
CA ILE A 223 29.10 3.14 0.97
C ILE A 223 30.54 2.94 0.44
N GLY A 224 30.91 1.67 0.23
CA GLY A 224 32.22 1.23 -0.27
C GLY A 224 33.22 0.85 0.83
N THR A 225 32.84 0.96 2.10
CA THR A 225 33.69 0.54 3.25
C THR A 225 33.54 -0.92 3.62
N ASP A 226 32.39 -1.52 3.32
CA ASP A 226 32.11 -2.94 3.47
C ASP A 226 32.09 -3.66 2.11
N GLU A 227 31.78 -4.96 2.12
CA GLU A 227 31.67 -5.82 0.93
C GLU A 227 30.32 -5.68 0.21
N LEU A 228 29.42 -4.83 0.74
CA LEU A 228 28.05 -4.69 0.25
C LEU A 228 27.94 -3.67 -0.87
N ALA A 229 28.96 -2.85 -1.14
CA ALA A 229 28.90 -1.80 -2.16
C ALA A 229 30.19 -1.67 -2.97
N PHE A 230 30.00 -1.44 -4.27
CA PHE A 230 31.02 -1.36 -5.31
C PHE A 230 30.83 -0.03 -6.02
N VAL A 231 31.56 1.00 -5.58
CA VAL A 231 31.32 2.38 -6.02
C VAL A 231 32.57 3.08 -6.50
N PHE A 232 32.36 4.05 -7.38
CA PHE A 232 33.34 5.00 -7.86
C PHE A 232 33.13 6.36 -7.15
N ASP A 233 34.18 6.86 -6.52
CA ASP A 233 34.29 8.22 -6.01
C ASP A 233 34.93 9.09 -7.09
N GLY A 234 34.09 9.84 -7.80
CA GLY A 234 34.55 10.69 -8.89
C GLY A 234 35.18 12.01 -8.41
N TYR A 235 35.03 12.40 -7.14
CA TYR A 235 35.73 13.57 -6.61
C TYR A 235 37.22 13.28 -6.41
N ARG A 236 37.53 12.07 -5.93
CA ARG A 236 38.90 11.65 -5.67
C ARG A 236 39.50 10.81 -6.79
N GLY A 237 38.70 10.29 -7.73
CA GLY A 237 39.16 9.32 -8.73
C GLY A 237 39.56 7.99 -8.08
N HIS A 238 38.68 7.41 -7.25
CA HIS A 238 38.95 6.15 -6.55
C HIS A 238 37.78 5.17 -6.71
N CYS A 239 38.08 3.88 -6.75
CA CYS A 239 37.08 2.83 -6.57
C CYS A 239 37.11 2.30 -5.13
N LEU A 240 35.93 2.02 -4.58
CA LEU A 240 35.74 1.60 -3.20
C LEU A 240 34.95 0.30 -3.12
N ASN A 241 35.56 -0.68 -2.47
CA ASN A 241 34.97 -1.94 -1.99
C ASN A 241 35.97 -2.54 -1.00
N MET A 242 35.59 -2.61 0.29
CA MET A 242 36.48 -3.02 1.38
C MET A 242 37.83 -2.27 1.40
N GLY A 243 37.83 -0.98 1.04
CA GLY A 243 39.03 -0.15 0.92
C GLY A 243 39.04 0.73 -0.33
N SER A 244 39.96 1.70 -0.39
CA SER A 244 40.08 2.69 -1.47
C SER A 244 41.25 2.38 -2.39
N ARG A 245 41.04 2.40 -3.71
CA ARG A 245 42.07 2.18 -4.74
C ARG A 245 41.99 3.29 -5.80
N LEU A 246 43.13 3.80 -6.25
CA LEU A 246 43.18 4.82 -7.30
C LEU A 246 42.62 4.24 -8.61
N PHE A 247 41.67 4.93 -9.24
CA PHE A 247 40.96 4.45 -10.42
C PHE A 247 40.46 5.62 -11.28
N GLY A 248 40.85 5.65 -12.56
CA GLY A 248 40.41 6.69 -13.48
C GLY A 248 40.90 8.11 -13.13
N ARG A 249 40.08 9.11 -13.46
CA ARG A 249 40.33 10.55 -13.22
C ARG A 249 39.18 11.18 -12.43
N CYS A 250 39.41 12.37 -11.88
CA CYS A 250 38.38 13.13 -11.18
C CYS A 250 37.34 13.70 -12.16
N TRP A 251 36.08 13.78 -11.73
CA TRP A 251 35.00 14.42 -12.47
C TRP A 251 34.95 15.94 -12.24
N HIS A 252 34.19 16.64 -13.08
CA HIS A 252 33.83 18.05 -12.95
C HIS A 252 32.31 18.22 -13.02
N ALA A 253 31.85 19.43 -12.71
CA ALA A 253 30.43 19.76 -12.83
C ALA A 253 29.96 19.60 -14.30
N GLY A 254 28.94 18.78 -14.51
CA GLY A 254 28.37 18.43 -15.81
C GLY A 254 28.83 17.09 -16.39
N ASP A 255 29.84 16.45 -15.79
CA ASP A 255 30.32 15.14 -16.26
C ASP A 255 29.30 14.03 -15.99
N ILE A 256 29.31 13.01 -16.86
CA ILE A 256 28.43 11.85 -16.76
C ILE A 256 29.24 10.59 -16.56
N VAL A 257 28.89 9.86 -15.52
CA VAL A 257 29.41 8.52 -15.23
C VAL A 257 28.44 7.48 -15.76
N GLY A 258 28.90 6.60 -16.63
CA GLY A 258 28.18 5.39 -17.02
C GLY A 258 28.60 4.21 -16.15
N CYS A 259 27.66 3.55 -15.50
CA CYS A 259 27.90 2.42 -14.62
C CYS A 259 27.42 1.12 -15.27
N MET A 260 28.34 0.21 -15.57
CA MET A 260 28.09 -1.07 -16.24
C MET A 260 28.35 -2.25 -15.30
N ILE A 261 27.45 -3.23 -15.31
CA ILE A 261 27.63 -4.50 -14.60
C ILE A 261 27.27 -5.66 -15.52
N ASN A 262 28.15 -6.64 -15.60
CA ASN A 262 27.93 -7.90 -16.29
C ASN A 262 27.86 -9.02 -15.26
N MET A 263 26.66 -9.57 -15.08
CA MET A 263 26.39 -10.62 -14.09
C MET A 263 26.91 -11.99 -14.52
N GLU A 264 27.15 -12.20 -15.82
CA GLU A 264 27.66 -13.47 -16.37
C GLU A 264 29.17 -13.54 -16.21
N ASP A 265 29.88 -12.48 -16.61
CA ASP A 265 31.35 -12.38 -16.48
C ASP A 265 31.78 -11.92 -15.08
N LYS A 266 30.83 -11.62 -14.19
CA LYS A 266 31.05 -11.11 -12.83
C LYS A 266 32.01 -9.91 -12.83
N SER A 267 31.77 -8.96 -13.73
CA SER A 267 32.63 -7.80 -13.95
C SER A 267 31.86 -6.47 -13.92
N MET A 268 32.51 -5.41 -13.46
CA MET A 268 31.98 -4.04 -13.45
C MET A 268 32.93 -3.09 -14.17
N ILE A 269 32.35 -2.21 -14.99
CA ILE A 269 33.07 -1.23 -15.80
C ILE A 269 32.45 0.15 -15.54
N PHE A 270 33.29 1.18 -15.49
CA PHE A 270 32.84 2.57 -15.37
C PHE A 270 33.35 3.38 -16.55
N THR A 271 32.49 4.24 -17.09
CA THR A 271 32.84 5.23 -18.12
C THR A 271 32.66 6.64 -17.58
N LEU A 272 33.43 7.59 -18.11
CA LEU A 272 33.28 9.01 -17.82
C LEU A 272 33.20 9.77 -19.16
N ASN A 273 32.04 10.35 -19.45
CA ASN A 273 31.72 11.01 -20.73
C ASN A 273 31.91 10.09 -21.96
N GLY A 274 31.57 8.81 -21.82
CA GLY A 274 31.71 7.79 -22.87
C GLY A 274 33.10 7.16 -22.99
N GLU A 275 34.11 7.66 -22.27
CA GLU A 275 35.45 7.06 -22.23
C GLU A 275 35.54 6.04 -21.09
N ILE A 276 36.05 4.83 -21.37
CA ILE A 276 36.26 3.78 -20.36
C ILE A 276 37.37 4.20 -19.38
N LEU A 277 37.08 4.09 -18.08
CA LEU A 277 38.08 4.32 -17.04
C LEU A 277 38.95 3.08 -16.83
N ILE A 278 40.26 3.28 -16.82
CA ILE A 278 41.25 2.22 -16.62
C ILE A 278 41.83 2.24 -15.21
N THR A 279 42.17 1.04 -14.73
CA THR A 279 42.94 0.85 -13.49
C THR A 279 44.39 1.26 -13.66
N SER A 280 45.12 1.42 -12.56
CA SER A 280 46.58 1.68 -12.58
C SER A 280 47.40 0.56 -13.25
N LYS A 281 46.80 -0.62 -13.47
CA LYS A 281 47.39 -1.76 -14.17
C LYS A 281 47.01 -1.83 -15.65
N GLY A 282 46.28 -0.83 -16.17
CA GLY A 282 45.81 -0.78 -17.56
C GLY A 282 44.62 -1.69 -17.88
N SER A 283 43.95 -2.27 -16.88
CA SER A 283 42.72 -3.05 -17.08
C SER A 283 41.49 -2.15 -17.06
N GLU A 284 40.53 -2.46 -17.95
CA GLU A 284 39.21 -1.81 -18.07
C GLU A 284 38.21 -2.30 -17.01
N LEU A 285 38.46 -3.47 -16.40
CA LEU A 285 37.58 -4.06 -15.40
C LEU A 285 37.90 -3.47 -14.02
N CYS A 286 36.95 -2.75 -13.43
CA CYS A 286 37.12 -2.12 -12.12
C CYS A 286 36.97 -3.11 -10.97
N PHE A 287 35.96 -3.98 -11.03
CA PHE A 287 35.70 -5.05 -10.07
C PHE A 287 35.46 -6.35 -10.83
N THR A 288 35.99 -7.46 -10.32
CA THR A 288 35.83 -8.82 -10.88
C THR A 288 35.49 -9.83 -9.78
N ASP A 289 34.98 -10.99 -10.18
CA ASP A 289 34.81 -12.18 -9.33
C ASP A 289 33.88 -12.00 -8.12
N PHE A 290 32.85 -11.15 -8.24
CA PHE A 290 31.85 -10.96 -7.18
C PHE A 290 30.73 -12.02 -7.20
N GLU A 291 30.14 -12.28 -6.03
CA GLU A 291 29.00 -13.20 -5.89
C GLU A 291 27.68 -12.56 -6.39
N THR A 292 26.82 -13.36 -7.02
CA THR A 292 25.60 -12.90 -7.71
C THR A 292 24.27 -13.30 -7.04
N GLU A 293 24.29 -14.12 -5.98
CA GLU A 293 23.07 -14.72 -5.39
C GLU A 293 22.02 -13.67 -4.95
N ASP A 294 22.46 -12.64 -4.23
CA ASP A 294 21.57 -11.57 -3.72
C ASP A 294 21.20 -10.51 -4.76
N GLY A 295 21.90 -10.49 -5.90
CA GLY A 295 21.79 -9.47 -6.94
C GLY A 295 22.36 -8.10 -6.56
N PHE A 296 22.23 -7.13 -7.49
CA PHE A 296 22.73 -5.76 -7.35
C PHE A 296 21.67 -4.72 -7.68
N ILE A 297 21.80 -3.55 -7.06
CA ILE A 297 20.96 -2.37 -7.30
C ILE A 297 21.83 -1.12 -7.49
N PRO A 298 21.41 -0.15 -8.31
CA PRO A 298 22.05 1.15 -8.42
C PRO A 298 22.03 1.88 -7.07
N VAL A 299 23.17 2.49 -6.72
CA VAL A 299 23.36 3.25 -5.48
C VAL A 299 24.17 4.52 -5.74
N CYS A 300 23.89 5.57 -4.98
CA CYS A 300 24.78 6.73 -4.90
C CYS A 300 24.81 7.36 -3.49
N SER A 301 25.87 8.10 -3.21
CA SER A 301 26.00 8.94 -2.01
C SER A 301 26.23 10.39 -2.41
N LEU A 302 25.56 11.31 -1.72
CA LEU A 302 25.73 12.75 -1.89
C LEU A 302 26.15 13.38 -0.56
N SER A 303 27.29 14.06 -0.55
CA SER A 303 27.77 14.86 0.58
C SER A 303 27.02 16.21 0.69
N LEU A 304 27.39 17.03 1.66
CA LEU A 304 26.76 18.33 1.90
C LEU A 304 26.89 19.25 0.67
N ALA A 305 25.77 19.90 0.32
CA ALA A 305 25.67 20.83 -0.80
C ALA A 305 26.05 20.24 -2.18
N GLN A 306 26.01 18.91 -2.33
CA GLN A 306 26.22 18.24 -3.62
C GLN A 306 24.89 17.91 -4.31
N VAL A 307 24.90 18.01 -5.64
CA VAL A 307 23.75 17.74 -6.50
C VAL A 307 24.18 16.75 -7.57
N GLY A 308 23.45 15.64 -7.66
CA GLY A 308 23.61 14.62 -8.69
C GLY A 308 22.26 14.26 -9.29
N ARG A 309 22.26 13.83 -10.54
CA ARG A 309 21.07 13.33 -11.25
C ARG A 309 21.33 11.92 -11.73
N ILE A 310 20.55 10.96 -11.24
CA ILE A 310 20.60 9.57 -11.69
C ILE A 310 19.56 9.35 -12.80
N ASN A 311 19.99 8.75 -13.91
CA ASN A 311 19.13 8.31 -14.98
C ASN A 311 19.21 6.78 -15.07
N LEU A 312 18.09 6.10 -14.85
CA LEU A 312 18.00 4.64 -14.89
C LEU A 312 17.58 4.11 -16.28
N GLY A 313 17.28 5.00 -17.23
CA GLY A 313 17.04 4.63 -18.63
C GLY A 313 15.68 4.01 -18.90
N LYS A 314 14.60 4.59 -18.34
CA LYS A 314 13.22 4.22 -18.73
C LYS A 314 12.97 4.53 -20.21
N ASP A 315 13.47 5.67 -20.67
CA ASP A 315 13.57 6.03 -22.07
C ASP A 315 15.06 6.08 -22.44
N ALA A 316 15.50 5.17 -23.30
CA ALA A 316 16.91 5.06 -23.70
C ALA A 316 17.42 6.31 -24.43
N SER A 317 16.53 7.12 -25.03
CA SER A 317 16.91 8.38 -25.71
C SER A 317 17.38 9.46 -24.73
N THR A 318 17.07 9.32 -23.44
CA THR A 318 17.47 10.27 -22.39
C THR A 318 18.93 10.11 -21.95
N PHE A 319 19.58 9.00 -22.32
CA PHE A 319 21.00 8.80 -22.05
C PHE A 319 21.87 9.61 -23.00
N LYS A 320 22.95 10.20 -22.47
CA LYS A 320 23.86 11.01 -23.30
C LYS A 320 24.95 10.17 -23.98
N TYR A 321 25.36 9.05 -23.36
CA TYR A 321 26.53 8.27 -23.75
C TYR A 321 26.24 6.78 -24.01
N TYR A 322 25.01 6.31 -23.77
CA TYR A 322 24.60 4.92 -23.94
C TYR A 322 24.93 4.30 -25.32
N THR A 323 24.72 5.05 -26.41
CA THR A 323 24.99 4.55 -27.78
C THR A 323 26.48 4.32 -28.06
N MET A 324 27.37 4.98 -27.33
CA MET A 324 28.81 4.87 -27.53
C MET A 324 29.43 3.68 -26.80
N CYS A 325 28.97 3.37 -25.58
CA CYS A 325 29.55 2.30 -24.76
C CYS A 325 28.58 1.16 -24.44
N GLY A 326 27.32 1.46 -24.10
CA GLY A 326 26.38 0.44 -23.62
C GLY A 326 25.77 -0.40 -24.74
N LEU A 327 25.26 0.26 -25.79
CA LEU A 327 24.51 -0.40 -26.86
C LEU A 327 25.38 -1.38 -27.68
N GLN A 328 26.62 -0.98 -28.00
CA GLN A 328 27.52 -1.78 -28.83
C GLN A 328 27.98 -3.07 -28.12
N GLU A 329 28.10 -3.03 -26.79
CA GLU A 329 28.54 -4.16 -25.96
C GLU A 329 27.38 -5.04 -25.45
N GLY A 330 26.14 -4.68 -25.82
CA GLY A 330 24.92 -5.42 -25.47
C GLY A 330 24.45 -5.21 -24.03
N PHE A 331 24.74 -4.05 -23.41
CA PHE A 331 24.17 -3.68 -22.11
C PHE A 331 22.76 -3.10 -22.28
N GLU A 332 21.86 -3.49 -21.40
CA GLU A 332 20.49 -2.96 -21.36
C GLU A 332 20.36 -1.84 -20.32
N PRO A 333 19.53 -0.81 -20.58
CA PRO A 333 19.15 0.17 -19.56
C PRO A 333 18.52 -0.51 -18.34
N PHE A 334 18.85 -0.04 -17.13
CA PHE A 334 18.33 -0.63 -15.90
C PHE A 334 16.78 -0.68 -15.86
N ALA A 335 16.13 0.40 -16.27
CA ALA A 335 14.68 0.55 -16.29
C ALA A 335 14.02 0.24 -17.66
N VAL A 336 14.72 -0.51 -18.54
CA VAL A 336 14.13 -0.96 -19.81
C VAL A 336 12.87 -1.78 -19.57
N ASN A 337 11.85 -1.58 -20.41
CA ASN A 337 10.55 -2.25 -20.34
C ASN A 337 9.86 -2.13 -18.96
N MET A 338 10.08 -1.01 -18.27
CA MET A 338 9.34 -0.66 -17.06
C MET A 338 8.24 0.35 -17.35
N ASN A 339 7.01 0.07 -16.92
CA ASN A 339 5.87 0.96 -17.12
C ASN A 339 5.80 2.04 -16.02
N ARG A 340 6.27 1.74 -14.81
CA ARG A 340 6.20 2.64 -13.65
C ARG A 340 7.52 3.38 -13.44
N GLU A 341 7.46 4.52 -12.74
CA GLU A 341 8.68 5.17 -12.24
C GLU A 341 9.35 4.29 -11.17
N VAL A 342 10.68 4.14 -11.25
CA VAL A 342 11.45 3.30 -10.33
C VAL A 342 11.45 3.90 -8.93
N THR A 343 11.03 3.11 -7.93
CA THR A 343 11.05 3.54 -6.53
C THR A 343 12.48 3.73 -6.03
N MET A 344 12.77 4.92 -5.51
CA MET A 344 14.02 5.22 -4.82
C MET A 344 13.85 5.20 -3.30
N TRP A 345 14.91 4.85 -2.60
CA TRP A 345 15.04 4.87 -1.14
C TRP A 345 16.19 5.78 -0.75
N PHE A 346 16.06 6.46 0.38
CA PHE A 346 17.10 7.33 0.89
C PHE A 346 17.39 7.08 2.37
N SER A 347 18.61 7.42 2.79
CA SER A 347 19.00 7.34 4.20
C SER A 347 18.39 8.50 5.00
N LYS A 348 17.36 8.18 5.79
CA LYS A 348 16.64 9.09 6.67
C LYS A 348 17.41 9.28 7.97
N ARG A 349 17.77 10.53 8.24
CA ARG A 349 18.54 10.96 9.42
C ARG A 349 17.61 11.42 10.54
N LEU A 350 16.70 10.53 10.93
CA LEU A 350 15.83 10.74 12.09
C LEU A 350 16.12 9.59 13.05
N PRO A 351 16.92 9.83 14.10
CA PRO A 351 17.26 8.80 15.07
C PRO A 351 16.00 8.16 15.64
N THR A 352 15.89 6.85 15.51
CA THR A 352 14.67 6.10 15.86
C THR A 352 15.04 4.86 16.65
N PHE A 353 14.25 4.55 17.67
CA PHE A 353 14.47 3.34 18.46
C PHE A 353 14.07 2.10 17.68
N VAL A 354 14.94 1.09 17.70
CA VAL A 354 14.74 -0.22 17.09
C VAL A 354 15.13 -1.30 18.11
N ASN A 355 14.48 -2.46 18.06
CA ASN A 355 14.87 -3.59 18.91
C ASN A 355 16.33 -3.94 18.67
N VAL A 356 17.09 -4.21 19.74
CA VAL A 356 18.51 -4.58 19.63
C VAL A 356 18.61 -5.91 18.87
N PRO A 357 19.26 -5.95 17.69
CA PRO A 357 19.46 -7.20 16.97
C PRO A 357 20.27 -8.19 17.81
N LYS A 358 19.99 -9.49 17.70
CA LYS A 358 20.76 -10.54 18.40
C LYS A 358 22.26 -10.47 18.08
N ASP A 359 22.56 -10.17 16.81
CA ASP A 359 23.92 -10.06 16.27
C ASP A 359 24.44 -8.61 16.26
N HIS A 360 23.95 -7.75 17.16
CA HIS A 360 24.48 -6.40 17.29
C HIS A 360 25.98 -6.44 17.67
N ASN A 361 26.78 -5.59 16.99
CA ASN A 361 28.25 -5.54 17.11
C ASN A 361 28.74 -5.30 18.55
N HIS A 362 28.14 -4.33 19.25
CA HIS A 362 28.62 -3.87 20.55
C HIS A 362 27.71 -4.21 21.74
N ILE A 363 26.38 -4.21 21.58
CA ILE A 363 25.43 -4.37 22.68
C ILE A 363 24.83 -5.79 22.69
N ALA A 364 24.62 -6.36 23.88
CA ALA A 364 23.85 -7.57 24.08
C ALA A 364 22.79 -7.34 25.16
N VAL A 365 21.63 -7.98 24.99
CA VAL A 365 20.53 -7.96 25.96
C VAL A 365 20.28 -9.40 26.40
N THR A 366 20.26 -9.63 27.71
CA THR A 366 19.98 -10.94 28.30
C THR A 366 18.75 -10.83 29.19
N ARG A 367 17.75 -11.68 28.91
CA ARG A 367 16.58 -11.84 29.78
C ARG A 367 16.91 -12.85 30.87
N ILE A 368 16.59 -12.49 32.11
CA ILE A 368 16.78 -13.34 33.28
C ILE A 368 15.41 -13.49 33.94
N ASP A 369 14.98 -14.74 34.09
CA ASP A 369 13.70 -15.05 34.71
C ASP A 369 13.74 -14.79 36.23
N GLY A 370 12.57 -14.47 36.79
CA GLY A 370 12.44 -14.20 38.22
C GLY A 370 12.63 -15.47 39.05
N THR A 371 13.33 -15.34 40.17
CA THR A 371 13.44 -16.38 41.20
C THR A 371 12.69 -15.96 42.46
N ILE A 372 12.72 -16.78 43.52
CA ILE A 372 12.15 -16.41 44.82
C ILE A 372 12.86 -15.17 45.40
N ASP A 373 14.15 -15.03 45.13
CA ASP A 373 15.02 -14.00 45.72
C ASP A 373 15.27 -12.81 44.78
N SER A 374 14.98 -12.93 43.47
CA SER A 374 15.24 -11.90 42.47
C SER A 374 14.07 -11.66 41.51
N PRO A 375 13.69 -10.41 41.21
CA PRO A 375 12.67 -10.12 40.21
C PRO A 375 13.16 -10.45 38.79
N PRO A 376 12.25 -10.70 37.84
CA PRO A 376 12.63 -10.86 36.44
C PRO A 376 13.22 -9.55 35.89
N CYS A 377 14.24 -9.66 35.05
CA CYS A 377 15.00 -8.51 34.60
C CYS A 377 15.56 -8.64 33.17
N LEU A 378 15.90 -7.49 32.59
CA LEU A 378 16.57 -7.37 31.30
C LEU A 378 17.94 -6.71 31.53
N LYS A 379 19.01 -7.50 31.39
CA LYS A 379 20.39 -7.07 31.58
C LYS A 379 21.00 -6.62 30.26
N VAL A 380 21.69 -5.48 30.26
CA VAL A 380 22.37 -4.91 29.08
C VAL A 380 23.89 -4.94 29.30
N THR A 381 24.62 -5.53 28.36
CA THR A 381 26.09 -5.66 28.40
C THR A 381 26.74 -5.15 27.11
N HIS A 382 28.02 -4.79 27.21
CA HIS A 382 28.84 -4.35 26.08
C HIS A 382 29.85 -5.44 25.70
N LYS A 383 29.63 -6.11 24.56
CA LYS A 383 30.37 -7.30 24.10
C LYS A 383 31.85 -7.04 23.84
N THR A 384 32.16 -5.87 23.25
CA THR A 384 33.50 -5.56 22.72
C THR A 384 34.31 -4.65 23.62
N PHE A 385 33.85 -4.40 24.86
CA PHE A 385 34.48 -3.43 25.76
C PHE A 385 35.92 -3.85 26.06
N GLY A 386 36.88 -2.93 25.85
CA GLY A 386 38.30 -3.21 26.07
C GLY A 386 39.01 -3.98 24.94
N THR A 387 38.33 -4.29 23.84
CA THR A 387 38.96 -4.81 22.61
C THR A 387 39.32 -3.67 21.64
N GLN A 388 40.13 -3.94 20.62
CA GLN A 388 40.49 -2.94 19.57
C GLN A 388 39.26 -2.44 18.79
N ASN A 389 38.17 -3.21 18.76
CA ASN A 389 36.90 -2.86 18.09
C ASN A 389 35.86 -2.28 19.07
N SER A 390 36.27 -1.89 20.28
CA SER A 390 35.36 -1.28 21.27
C SER A 390 34.86 0.07 20.77
N ASN A 391 33.56 0.31 20.84
CA ASN A 391 32.98 1.64 20.71
C ASN A 391 32.71 2.23 22.10
N ALA A 392 33.12 3.47 22.35
CA ALA A 392 32.83 4.21 23.59
C ALA A 392 31.71 5.23 23.43
N ASP A 393 30.99 5.19 22.29
CA ASP A 393 29.86 6.06 22.01
C ASP A 393 28.73 5.89 23.02
N MET A 394 27.90 6.93 23.10
CA MET A 394 26.77 6.95 23.99
C MET A 394 25.66 6.00 23.51
N VAL A 395 25.17 5.16 24.42
CA VAL A 395 24.12 4.17 24.17
C VAL A 395 22.80 4.69 24.75
N PHE A 396 21.77 4.74 23.91
CA PHE A 396 20.43 5.17 24.31
C PHE A 396 19.51 3.95 24.29
N CYS A 397 19.14 3.45 25.47
CA CYS A 397 18.25 2.31 25.59
C CYS A 397 16.87 2.74 26.09
N ARG A 398 15.81 2.11 25.57
CA ARG A 398 14.46 2.17 26.13
C ARG A 398 13.78 0.81 26.12
N LEU A 399 12.73 0.63 26.91
CA LEU A 399 11.85 -0.53 26.75
C LEU A 399 10.91 -0.32 25.55
N SER A 400 10.54 -1.41 24.88
CA SER A 400 9.72 -1.43 23.65
C SER A 400 8.25 -1.10 23.85
N MET A 401 7.73 -1.19 25.08
CA MET A 401 6.31 -0.95 25.38
C MET A 401 6.12 0.28 26.26
N PRO A 402 5.16 1.17 25.95
CA PRO A 402 4.88 2.36 26.74
C PRO A 402 3.98 2.06 27.93
N VAL A 403 3.96 3.01 28.87
CA VAL A 403 2.89 3.18 29.85
C VAL A 403 2.04 4.38 29.42
N GLU A 404 0.72 4.21 29.44
CA GLU A 404 -0.25 5.24 29.03
C GLU A 404 -0.95 5.82 30.26
N PHE A 405 -0.89 7.14 30.41
CA PHE A 405 -1.60 7.85 31.47
C PHE A 405 -3.11 7.88 31.22
N HIS A 406 -3.91 8.00 32.28
CA HIS A 406 -5.36 8.14 32.13
C HIS A 406 -5.71 9.38 31.29
N SER A 407 -6.79 9.29 30.52
CA SER A 407 -7.24 10.37 29.62
C SER A 407 -7.67 11.63 30.37
N ILE A 408 -8.06 11.49 31.64
CA ILE A 408 -8.44 12.58 32.54
C ILE A 408 -7.83 12.27 33.89
N PHE A 409 -7.04 13.20 34.43
CA PHE A 409 -6.55 13.08 35.80
C PHE A 409 -7.65 13.38 36.80
N LYS A 410 -7.58 12.72 37.95
CA LYS A 410 -8.44 13.08 39.08
C LYS A 410 -7.90 14.41 39.62
N THR A 411 -8.58 15.51 39.33
CA THR A 411 -8.35 16.75 40.07
C THR A 411 -8.65 16.48 41.54
N SER A 412 -7.61 16.52 42.38
CA SER A 412 -7.82 16.69 43.82
C SER A 412 -8.61 17.99 43.99
N PRO A 413 -9.72 18.01 44.76
CA PRO A 413 -10.36 19.26 45.07
C PRO A 413 -9.34 20.12 45.81
N VAL A 414 -8.95 21.24 45.21
CA VAL A 414 -8.31 22.33 45.93
C VAL A 414 -9.30 22.70 47.04
N VAL A 415 -8.83 22.70 48.28
CA VAL A 415 -9.60 23.15 49.43
C VAL A 415 -9.84 24.65 49.25
N ASP A 416 -10.91 25.00 48.54
CA ASP A 416 -11.46 26.34 48.61
C ASP A 416 -12.18 26.48 49.96
N MET A 417 -11.63 27.36 50.78
CA MET A 417 -12.21 27.85 52.03
C MET A 417 -13.45 28.69 51.73
N ASN A 418 -14.52 28.07 51.23
CA ASN A 418 -15.91 28.50 51.37
C ASN A 418 -16.82 27.44 50.76
N GLY A 419 -17.51 26.70 51.63
CA GLY A 419 -18.49 25.72 51.21
C GLY A 419 -19.66 26.37 50.49
N ILE A 420 -20.04 25.80 49.35
CA ILE A 420 -21.40 25.63 48.87
C ILE A 420 -21.36 24.41 47.92
N HIS A 421 -22.18 23.43 48.22
CA HIS A 421 -22.52 22.33 47.31
C HIS A 421 -23.31 22.91 46.13
N GLU A 422 -22.89 22.62 44.90
CA GLU A 422 -23.83 22.50 43.79
C GLU A 422 -23.68 21.11 43.16
N ASP A 423 -24.81 20.40 43.20
CA ASP A 423 -25.08 19.13 42.56
C ASP A 423 -25.38 19.36 41.07
N ASP A 424 -25.30 18.28 40.28
CA ASP A 424 -25.64 18.15 38.85
C ASP A 424 -24.63 18.56 37.77
N THR A 425 -24.04 17.54 37.12
CA THR A 425 -24.21 17.33 35.66
C THR A 425 -23.78 15.93 35.19
N LEU A 426 -24.81 15.10 34.96
CA LEU A 426 -24.96 14.10 33.89
C LEU A 426 -23.68 13.65 33.13
N LYS A 427 -23.09 12.52 33.55
CA LYS A 427 -22.19 11.72 32.69
C LYS A 427 -22.86 10.43 32.22
N LEU A 428 -22.92 10.32 30.89
CA LEU A 428 -23.31 9.16 30.09
C LEU A 428 -22.67 7.87 30.63
N LYS A 429 -23.50 6.91 31.03
CA LYS A 429 -23.09 5.53 31.34
C LYS A 429 -22.62 4.83 30.06
N HIS A 430 -21.31 4.72 29.84
CA HIS A 430 -20.75 3.68 28.99
C HIS A 430 -20.73 2.34 29.75
N ARG A 431 -21.05 1.29 29.00
CA ARG A 431 -21.42 -0.07 29.43
C ARG A 431 -20.38 -0.77 30.32
N TYR A 432 -20.88 -1.44 31.35
CA TYR A 432 -20.21 -2.49 32.12
C TYR A 432 -19.85 -3.71 31.25
N PRO A 433 -18.75 -4.44 31.53
CA PRO A 433 -18.62 -5.85 31.18
C PRO A 433 -19.41 -6.75 32.16
N LEU A 434 -19.97 -7.83 31.63
CA LEU A 434 -20.78 -8.84 32.34
C LEU A 434 -20.12 -9.31 33.66
N ARG A 435 -20.88 -9.22 34.75
CA ARG A 435 -20.60 -9.92 36.02
C ARG A 435 -20.83 -11.43 35.83
N SER A 436 -19.79 -12.22 35.97
CA SER A 436 -19.89 -13.65 36.31
C SER A 436 -20.30 -13.76 37.77
N VAL A 437 -21.43 -14.42 38.02
CA VAL A 437 -21.94 -14.77 39.35
C VAL A 437 -21.16 -16.00 39.83
N ARG A 438 -20.32 -15.85 40.86
CA ARG A 438 -19.99 -16.95 41.78
C ARG A 438 -19.85 -16.44 43.21
N HIS A 439 -20.32 -17.30 44.10
CA HIS A 439 -20.62 -17.10 45.51
C HIS A 439 -19.46 -16.59 46.37
N SER A 440 -19.90 -15.89 47.40
CA SER A 440 -19.24 -15.49 48.64
C SER A 440 -18.34 -16.56 49.26
N ASP A 441 -17.09 -16.20 49.54
CA ASP A 441 -16.54 -16.36 50.88
C ASP A 441 -15.38 -15.39 51.12
N GLU A 442 -15.42 -14.73 52.28
CA GLU A 442 -14.53 -13.65 52.68
C GLU A 442 -13.13 -14.14 53.02
N SER A 443 -12.14 -13.51 52.38
CA SER A 443 -10.82 -13.24 52.98
C SER A 443 -10.31 -11.98 52.33
N ARG A 444 -9.92 -10.98 53.14
CA ARG A 444 -9.47 -9.63 52.76
C ARG A 444 -8.49 -9.65 51.55
N ARG A 445 -9.02 -9.67 50.33
CA ARG A 445 -8.23 -9.48 49.11
C ARG A 445 -8.16 -7.98 48.87
N VAL A 446 -6.96 -7.41 48.98
CA VAL A 446 -6.69 -6.03 48.58
C VAL A 446 -7.17 -5.85 47.14
N ASP A 447 -8.07 -4.90 46.89
CA ASP A 447 -8.55 -4.59 45.54
C ASP A 447 -7.47 -3.81 44.78
N TYR A 448 -6.55 -4.57 44.17
CA TYR A 448 -5.46 -4.06 43.35
C TYR A 448 -5.94 -3.25 42.13
N SER A 449 -7.24 -3.26 41.78
CA SER A 449 -7.79 -2.47 40.67
C SER A 449 -7.90 -0.97 40.97
N SER A 450 -7.73 -0.57 42.23
CA SER A 450 -7.75 0.83 42.66
C SER A 450 -6.36 1.49 42.67
N ILE A 451 -5.28 0.71 42.56
CA ILE A 451 -3.90 1.20 42.60
C ILE A 451 -3.52 1.77 41.23
N THR A 452 -3.00 2.99 41.24
CA THR A 452 -2.60 3.75 40.03
C THR A 452 -1.11 4.04 40.00
N MET A 453 -0.39 3.63 41.05
CA MET A 453 1.06 3.76 41.17
C MET A 453 1.77 2.50 40.69
N TYR A 454 2.82 2.68 39.89
CA TYR A 454 3.64 1.59 39.35
C TYR A 454 5.13 1.84 39.56
N TYR A 455 5.88 0.77 39.83
CA TYR A 455 7.30 0.82 40.14
C TYR A 455 8.12 -0.07 39.20
N HIS A 456 9.32 0.41 38.85
CA HIS A 456 10.41 -0.41 38.35
C HIS A 456 11.74 0.18 38.86
N SER A 457 12.81 -0.63 38.86
CA SER A 457 14.14 -0.13 39.19
C SER A 457 15.14 -0.40 38.08
N VAL A 458 16.19 0.41 38.04
CA VAL A 458 17.35 0.24 37.18
C VAL A 458 18.56 0.06 38.08
N ARG A 459 19.21 -1.10 37.97
CA ARG A 459 20.47 -1.38 38.66
C ARG A 459 21.64 -1.04 37.74
N VAL A 460 22.49 -0.11 38.15
CA VAL A 460 23.76 0.23 37.49
C VAL A 460 24.87 -0.55 38.18
N PHE A 461 25.61 -1.37 37.43
CA PHE A 461 26.61 -2.28 38.00
C PHE A 461 27.87 -1.56 38.50
N ALA A 462 28.48 -2.11 39.56
CA ALA A 462 29.77 -1.69 40.05
C ALA A 462 30.84 -1.73 38.93
N GLY A 463 31.42 -0.56 38.64
CA GLY A 463 32.37 -0.36 37.53
C GLY A 463 31.84 0.52 36.39
N GLN A 464 30.51 0.63 36.25
CA GLN A 464 29.90 1.64 35.39
C GLN A 464 29.87 2.99 36.13
N ASP A 465 30.48 4.04 35.57
CA ASP A 465 30.56 5.35 36.21
C ASP A 465 29.18 6.05 36.22
N PRO A 466 28.58 6.33 37.39
CA PRO A 466 27.28 6.99 37.47
C PRO A 466 27.27 8.40 36.87
N ALA A 467 28.42 9.09 36.78
CA ALA A 467 28.48 10.44 36.21
C ALA A 467 28.13 10.47 34.71
N VAL A 468 28.14 9.32 34.03
CA VAL A 468 27.78 9.20 32.61
C VAL A 468 26.53 8.34 32.38
N VAL A 469 25.67 8.23 33.41
CA VAL A 469 24.41 7.49 33.38
C VAL A 469 23.23 8.43 33.65
N TRP A 470 22.17 8.27 32.88
CA TRP A 470 20.91 8.98 33.02
C TRP A 470 19.75 7.98 32.98
N VAL A 471 18.85 8.04 33.97
CA VAL A 471 17.74 7.07 34.12
C VAL A 471 16.40 7.81 34.22
N GLY A 472 15.38 7.31 33.53
CA GLY A 472 14.01 7.77 33.69
C GLY A 472 13.10 7.40 32.53
N TRP A 473 12.39 8.38 31.97
CA TRP A 473 11.36 8.15 30.96
C TRP A 473 11.50 9.07 29.75
N VAL A 474 11.12 8.57 28.58
CA VAL A 474 11.07 9.33 27.32
C VAL A 474 9.72 9.22 26.64
N THR A 475 9.34 10.27 25.92
CA THR A 475 8.17 10.26 25.03
C THR A 475 8.49 9.50 23.73
N PRO A 476 7.48 9.02 22.98
CA PRO A 476 7.69 8.47 21.63
C PRO A 476 8.40 9.44 20.68
N ASP A 477 8.20 10.76 20.84
CA ASP A 477 8.75 11.81 19.96
C ASP A 477 10.23 12.16 20.24
N TYR A 478 10.95 11.32 20.99
CA TYR A 478 12.37 11.52 21.25
C TYR A 478 13.23 11.01 20.09
N HIS A 479 13.78 11.95 19.32
CA HIS A 479 14.65 11.67 18.16
C HIS A 479 16.03 12.33 18.26
N TYR A 480 16.44 12.75 19.45
CA TYR A 480 17.74 13.40 19.63
C TYR A 480 18.84 12.35 19.89
N TYR A 481 19.88 12.37 19.08
CA TYR A 481 21.06 11.53 19.23
C TYR A 481 22.32 12.41 19.29
N SER A 482 23.18 12.14 20.26
CA SER A 482 24.48 12.81 20.39
C SER A 482 25.42 12.00 21.27
N ASN A 483 26.69 11.94 20.90
CA ASN A 483 27.74 11.29 21.72
C ASN A 483 28.02 12.05 23.03
N ASN A 484 27.55 13.31 23.14
CA ASN A 484 27.73 14.20 24.29
C ASN A 484 26.38 14.76 24.76
N PHE A 485 25.54 13.87 25.28
CA PHE A 485 24.26 14.22 25.89
C PHE A 485 24.44 15.06 27.17
N ASN A 486 23.57 16.04 27.33
CA ASN A 486 23.46 16.86 28.54
C ASN A 486 21.99 17.26 28.71
N LEU A 487 21.50 17.27 29.95
CA LEU A 487 20.15 17.71 30.31
C LEU A 487 19.84 19.14 29.84
N SER A 488 20.85 20.03 29.76
CA SER A 488 20.67 21.40 29.25
C SER A 488 20.28 21.47 27.77
N LYS A 489 20.57 20.42 27.00
CA LYS A 489 20.19 20.30 25.60
C LYS A 489 18.81 19.65 25.41
N ASN A 490 18.14 19.26 26.50
CA ASN A 490 16.80 18.70 26.44
C ASN A 490 15.80 19.76 25.96
N ARG A 491 14.91 19.38 25.05
CA ARG A 491 13.87 20.26 24.53
C ARG A 491 12.69 20.26 25.50
N SER A 492 12.55 21.35 26.25
CA SER A 492 11.37 21.60 27.08
C SER A 492 10.68 22.88 26.63
N VAL A 493 9.35 22.82 26.55
CA VAL A 493 8.47 23.93 26.17
C VAL A 493 7.53 24.20 27.32
N THR A 494 7.40 25.45 27.74
CA THR A 494 6.38 25.85 28.73
C THR A 494 5.31 26.64 28.02
N VAL A 495 4.09 26.10 28.01
CA VAL A 495 2.91 26.74 27.43
C VAL A 495 2.21 27.50 28.56
N THR A 496 2.12 28.81 28.40
CA THR A 496 1.41 29.69 29.35
C THR A 496 0.13 30.17 28.70
N LEU A 497 -1.00 29.88 29.34
CA LEU A 497 -2.32 30.29 28.90
C LEU A 497 -2.64 31.63 29.59
N GLY A 498 -2.63 32.71 28.81
CA GLY A 498 -2.86 34.06 29.30
C GLY A 498 -4.31 34.51 29.15
N ASP A 499 -4.78 35.40 30.02
CA ASP A 499 -6.01 36.17 29.78
C ASP A 499 -5.79 37.27 28.72
N GLU A 500 -6.86 37.94 28.27
CA GLU A 500 -6.78 39.05 27.31
C GLU A 500 -5.91 40.23 27.79
N ARG A 501 -5.56 40.26 29.09
CA ARG A 501 -4.68 41.25 29.72
C ARG A 501 -3.22 40.79 29.82
N GLY A 502 -2.90 39.59 29.33
CA GLY A 502 -1.57 39.00 29.37
C GLY A 502 -1.16 38.42 30.73
N ARG A 503 -2.10 38.23 31.67
CA ARG A 503 -1.84 37.55 32.95
C ARG A 503 -1.92 36.04 32.77
N VAL A 504 -0.99 35.32 33.37
CA VAL A 504 -0.94 33.85 33.30
C VAL A 504 -2.07 33.26 34.15
N HIS A 505 -2.97 32.54 33.51
CA HIS A 505 -4.02 31.75 34.16
C HIS A 505 -3.52 30.33 34.46
N GLU A 506 -2.85 29.71 33.49
CA GLU A 506 -2.33 28.35 33.58
C GLU A 506 -0.94 28.26 32.93
N SER A 507 -0.06 27.42 33.48
CA SER A 507 1.27 27.21 32.94
C SER A 507 1.61 25.73 32.96
N VAL A 508 1.80 25.14 31.78
CA VAL A 508 2.06 23.71 31.59
C VAL A 508 3.44 23.52 30.97
N LYS A 509 4.27 22.69 31.60
CA LYS A 509 5.59 22.34 31.08
C LYS A 509 5.54 21.00 30.35
N ARG A 510 5.97 20.99 29.10
CA ARG A 510 6.09 19.79 28.25
C ARG A 510 7.57 19.50 27.97
N SER A 511 7.92 18.22 27.99
CA SER A 511 9.29 17.74 27.75
C SER A 511 9.24 16.39 27.03
N ASN A 512 10.25 16.12 26.21
CA ASN A 512 10.39 14.81 25.57
C ASN A 512 11.15 13.81 26.45
N CYS A 513 11.84 14.30 27.50
CA CYS A 513 12.57 13.48 28.47
C CYS A 513 12.26 13.89 29.91
N TYR A 514 12.03 12.90 30.75
CA TYR A 514 11.80 12.99 32.20
C TYR A 514 12.79 12.06 32.90
N ILE A 515 14.05 12.50 32.93
CA ILE A 515 15.21 11.68 33.27
C ILE A 515 16.03 12.41 34.34
N ILE A 516 16.68 11.66 35.23
CA ILE A 516 17.62 12.20 36.23
C ILE A 516 19.07 11.90 35.84
N TRP A 517 20.00 12.77 36.27
CA TRP A 517 21.44 12.52 36.14
C TRP A 517 21.97 11.82 37.38
N CYS A 518 22.61 10.67 37.21
CA CYS A 518 23.05 9.84 38.34
C CYS A 518 24.32 10.38 39.03
N GLY A 519 25.04 11.32 38.41
CA GLY A 519 26.21 11.96 39.00
C GLY A 519 25.89 12.91 40.17
N ASP A 520 24.75 13.61 40.13
CA ASP A 520 24.33 14.48 41.25
C ASP A 520 23.95 13.67 42.50
N VAL A 521 23.56 12.42 42.31
CA VAL A 521 23.14 11.51 43.38
C VAL A 521 24.34 11.01 44.19
N THR A 522 25.51 10.86 43.55
CA THR A 522 26.74 10.40 44.22
C THR A 522 27.56 11.55 44.82
N ASN A 523 27.45 12.77 44.29
CA ASN A 523 28.17 13.95 44.81
C ASN A 523 27.76 14.36 46.24
N ALA A 524 26.61 13.91 46.76
CA ALA A 524 26.23 14.09 48.16
C ALA A 524 27.03 13.19 49.14
N ALA A 525 27.80 12.21 48.64
CA ALA A 525 28.67 11.35 49.43
C ALA A 525 30.05 11.17 48.75
N HIS A 526 31.00 12.01 49.14
CA HIS A 526 32.43 11.94 48.81
C HIS A 526 32.80 11.89 47.32
N ALA A 527 33.24 13.04 46.79
CA ALA A 527 34.00 13.12 45.56
C ALA A 527 35.27 12.23 45.63
N SER A 528 35.61 11.63 44.49
CA SER A 528 36.89 10.99 44.16
C SER A 528 37.17 9.53 44.58
N SER A 529 36.20 8.62 44.48
CA SER A 529 36.48 7.18 44.48
C SER A 529 35.42 6.42 43.67
N ARG A 530 35.86 5.56 42.72
CA ARG A 530 34.96 4.59 42.06
C ARG A 530 34.27 3.76 43.14
N SER A 531 32.98 3.96 43.38
CA SER A 531 32.23 3.16 44.34
C SER A 531 32.12 1.72 43.82
N ASN A 532 32.64 0.75 44.57
CA ASN A 532 32.52 -0.68 44.26
C ASN A 532 31.12 -1.26 44.58
N VAL A 533 30.09 -0.42 44.62
CA VAL A 533 28.72 -0.80 45.01
C VAL A 533 27.79 -0.48 43.85
N ASP A 534 26.89 -1.42 43.56
CA ASP A 534 25.82 -1.23 42.58
C ASP A 534 24.91 -0.06 43.02
N LEU A 535 24.48 0.76 42.05
CA LEU A 535 23.54 1.86 42.29
C LEU A 535 22.15 1.44 41.81
N GLU A 536 21.17 1.40 42.72
CA GLU A 536 19.77 1.12 42.38
C GLU A 536 18.97 2.42 42.27
N ILE A 537 18.34 2.63 41.12
CA ILE A 537 17.47 3.78 40.86
C ILE A 537 16.04 3.27 40.65
N GLY A 538 15.19 3.49 41.63
CA GLY A 538 13.76 3.22 41.55
C GLY A 538 13.02 4.37 40.86
N CYS A 539 12.08 4.02 39.98
CA CYS A 539 11.24 4.93 39.24
C CYS A 539 9.77 4.62 39.55
N LEU A 540 9.06 5.59 40.12
CA LEU A 540 7.65 5.50 40.51
C LEU A 540 6.82 6.42 39.62
N ILE A 541 5.71 5.91 39.09
CA ILE A 541 4.78 6.64 38.21
C ILE A 541 3.35 6.48 38.71
N ASP A 542 2.60 7.59 38.81
CA ASP A 542 1.18 7.60 39.14
C ASP A 542 0.33 7.97 37.91
N LEU A 543 -0.41 7.00 37.38
CA LEU A 543 -1.22 7.16 36.17
C LEU A 543 -2.46 8.03 36.34
N ALA A 544 -2.91 8.25 37.57
CA ALA A 544 -4.11 9.05 37.86
C ALA A 544 -3.80 10.53 38.12
N THR A 545 -2.60 10.85 38.61
CA THR A 545 -2.18 12.23 38.89
C THR A 545 -1.17 12.78 37.88
N GLY A 546 -0.49 11.93 37.11
CA GLY A 546 0.52 12.37 36.16
C GLY A 546 1.91 12.55 36.78
N LEU A 547 2.11 12.18 38.05
CA LEU A 547 3.36 12.41 38.77
C LEU A 547 4.38 11.30 38.50
N VAL A 548 5.62 11.70 38.21
CA VAL A 548 6.79 10.81 38.06
C VAL A 548 7.84 11.20 39.09
N THR A 549 8.24 10.24 39.93
CA THR A 549 9.19 10.43 41.04
C THR A 549 10.30 9.37 41.03
N PHE A 550 11.45 9.70 41.61
CA PHE A 550 12.62 8.83 41.62
C PHE A 550 13.12 8.56 43.04
N THR A 551 13.65 7.36 43.25
CA THR A 551 14.30 6.94 44.49
C THR A 551 15.68 6.39 44.18
N VAL A 552 16.67 6.63 45.03
CA VAL A 552 18.00 6.02 44.95
C VAL A 552 18.24 5.17 46.18
N ASN A 553 18.56 3.89 45.97
CA ASN A 553 18.78 2.91 47.04
C ASN A 553 17.67 2.98 48.12
N GLY A 554 16.42 3.15 47.67
CA GLY A 554 15.23 3.25 48.52
C GLY A 554 14.93 4.63 49.15
N LYS A 555 15.73 5.67 48.88
CA LYS A 555 15.49 7.05 49.37
C LYS A 555 14.95 7.95 48.26
N GLU A 556 13.88 8.70 48.52
CA GLU A 556 13.31 9.64 47.55
C GLU A 556 14.24 10.81 47.23
N ILE A 557 14.26 11.20 45.94
CA ILE A 557 14.96 12.38 45.44
C ILE A 557 13.95 13.52 45.31
N THR A 558 14.40 14.78 45.48
CA THR A 558 13.56 15.98 45.33
C THR A 558 13.05 16.23 43.91
N THR A 559 13.68 15.63 42.90
CA THR A 559 13.29 15.81 41.50
C THR A 559 12.04 15.01 41.16
N SER A 560 10.95 15.71 40.85
CA SER A 560 9.71 15.13 40.32
C SER A 560 9.28 15.81 39.03
N TYR A 561 8.53 15.09 38.20
CA TYR A 561 7.98 15.61 36.94
C TYR A 561 6.47 15.44 36.90
N GLN A 562 5.79 16.49 36.43
CA GLN A 562 4.36 16.47 36.13
C GLN A 562 4.18 16.20 34.63
N VAL A 563 3.41 15.18 34.29
CA VAL A 563 3.13 14.74 32.92
C VAL A 563 1.66 15.01 32.59
N GLU A 564 1.34 15.21 31.32
CA GLU A 564 -0.02 15.47 30.83
C GLU A 564 -0.87 14.19 30.73
N PRO A 565 -2.21 14.29 30.84
CA PRO A 565 -3.12 13.17 30.57
C PRO A 565 -2.91 12.61 29.15
N ASN A 566 -3.22 11.33 28.95
CA ASN A 566 -3.12 10.65 27.64
C ASN A 566 -1.70 10.64 27.02
N THR A 567 -0.66 10.92 27.81
CA THR A 567 0.73 10.82 27.37
C THR A 567 1.20 9.36 27.43
N LYS A 568 2.08 8.97 26.50
CA LYS A 568 2.79 7.68 26.55
C LYS A 568 4.24 7.89 26.94
N LEU A 569 4.71 7.15 27.93
CA LEU A 569 6.11 7.18 28.38
C LEU A 569 6.76 5.81 28.28
N PHE A 570 8.01 5.80 27.85
CA PHE A 570 8.86 4.62 27.78
C PHE A 570 9.97 4.71 28.83
N PRO A 571 10.17 3.68 29.67
CA PRO A 571 11.34 3.58 30.53
C PRO A 571 12.61 3.59 29.70
N ALA A 572 13.57 4.45 30.05
CA ALA A 572 14.78 4.68 29.29
C ALA A 572 16.00 4.91 30.17
N VAL A 573 17.15 4.46 29.66
CA VAL A 573 18.46 4.63 30.27
C VAL A 573 19.44 5.07 29.19
N PHE A 574 20.09 6.21 29.40
CA PHE A 574 21.15 6.68 28.53
C PHE A 574 22.48 6.53 29.25
N VAL A 575 23.47 5.90 28.61
CA VAL A 575 24.73 5.55 29.26
C VAL A 575 25.90 5.64 28.29
N ARG A 576 27.03 6.16 28.76
CA ARG A 576 28.31 5.98 28.08
C ARG A 576 29.03 4.75 28.64
N PRO A 577 29.39 3.73 27.85
CA PRO A 577 30.05 2.54 28.36
C PRO A 577 31.37 2.86 29.06
N THR A 578 31.51 2.48 30.35
CA THR A 578 32.79 2.51 31.08
C THR A 578 33.17 1.14 31.66
N SER A 579 32.30 0.14 31.49
CA SER A 579 32.53 -1.24 31.89
C SER A 579 31.78 -2.21 30.95
N PRO A 580 32.09 -3.52 30.96
CA PRO A 580 31.36 -4.51 30.16
C PRO A 580 29.92 -4.76 30.63
N ASN A 581 29.62 -4.53 31.92
CA ASN A 581 28.27 -4.63 32.47
C ASN A 581 27.70 -3.22 32.66
N LEU A 582 26.69 -2.83 31.87
CA LEU A 582 26.20 -1.45 31.88
C LEU A 582 25.14 -1.24 32.96
N PHE A 583 23.97 -1.84 32.78
CA PHE A 583 22.84 -1.73 33.69
C PHE A 583 21.84 -2.88 33.49
N GLN A 584 20.84 -2.95 34.36
CA GLN A 584 19.77 -3.95 34.33
C GLN A 584 18.43 -3.29 34.67
N PHE A 585 17.41 -3.52 33.85
CA PHE A 585 16.02 -3.17 34.17
C PHE A 585 15.42 -4.26 35.06
N GLU A 586 14.97 -3.91 36.26
CA GLU A 586 14.33 -4.82 37.22
C GLU A 586 12.84 -4.51 37.34
N LEU A 587 12.01 -5.52 37.04
CA LEU A 587 10.56 -5.43 37.18
C LEU A 587 10.18 -5.89 38.58
N SER A 588 10.28 -4.98 39.55
CA SER A 588 10.05 -5.25 40.97
C SER A 588 8.71 -4.68 41.46
N LYS A 589 8.22 -5.21 42.58
CA LYS A 589 7.03 -4.72 43.28
C LYS A 589 7.42 -4.13 44.62
N ILE A 590 6.83 -2.98 44.99
CA ILE A 590 6.92 -2.40 46.33
C ILE A 590 5.55 -2.43 47.04
N LYS A 591 5.50 -2.16 48.35
CA LYS A 591 4.27 -2.32 49.16
C LYS A 591 3.09 -1.49 48.64
N ASN A 592 3.35 -0.29 48.13
CA ASN A 592 2.31 0.68 47.73
C ASN A 592 2.19 0.88 46.20
N ALA A 593 2.91 0.11 45.38
CA ALA A 593 2.87 0.25 43.93
C ALA A 593 2.96 -1.11 43.23
N MET A 594 2.24 -1.24 42.11
CA MET A 594 2.24 -2.44 41.28
C MET A 594 3.51 -2.52 40.41
N PRO A 595 3.93 -3.70 39.96
CA PRO A 595 5.06 -3.79 39.04
C PRO A 595 4.69 -3.18 37.68
N LEU A 596 5.69 -2.66 36.97
CA LEU A 596 5.51 -2.03 35.66
C LEU A 596 4.79 -2.92 34.64
N SER A 597 4.94 -4.24 34.69
CA SER A 597 4.25 -5.16 33.78
C SER A 597 2.73 -5.09 33.87
N SER A 598 2.17 -4.76 35.04
CA SER A 598 0.73 -4.57 35.23
C SER A 598 0.21 -3.27 34.61
N ALA A 599 1.07 -2.27 34.39
CA ALA A 599 0.69 -1.05 33.67
C ALA A 599 0.69 -1.25 32.15
N ILE A 600 1.66 -2.03 31.65
CA ILE A 600 1.89 -2.22 30.22
C ILE A 600 0.86 -3.17 29.58
N PHE A 601 0.53 -4.28 30.26
CA PHE A 601 -0.31 -5.33 29.68
C PHE A 601 -1.72 -5.32 30.27
N LYS A 602 -2.72 -5.05 29.40
CA LYS A 602 -4.13 -5.01 29.81
C LYS A 602 -4.64 -6.32 30.44
N SER A 603 -4.10 -7.48 30.03
CA SER A 603 -4.42 -8.78 30.62
C SER A 603 -3.90 -8.95 32.05
N GLU A 604 -2.76 -8.34 32.36
CA GLU A 604 -2.06 -8.44 33.65
C GLU A 604 -2.36 -7.27 34.60
N HIS A 605 -3.29 -6.39 34.24
CA HIS A 605 -3.55 -5.16 34.99
C HIS A 605 -3.88 -5.37 36.48
N LYS A 606 -4.47 -6.52 36.81
CA LYS A 606 -4.81 -6.92 38.19
C LYS A 606 -3.78 -7.86 38.83
N ASN A 607 -2.74 -8.25 38.11
CA ASN A 607 -1.75 -9.20 38.58
C ASN A 607 -0.64 -8.48 39.34
N PRO A 608 -0.46 -8.72 40.65
CA PRO A 608 0.61 -8.09 41.43
C PRO A 608 1.97 -8.79 41.29
N VAL A 609 2.03 -9.93 40.60
CA VAL A 609 3.29 -10.66 40.41
C VAL A 609 4.05 -10.05 39.24
N PRO A 610 5.31 -9.62 39.41
CA PRO A 610 6.09 -9.09 38.31
C PRO A 610 6.35 -10.17 37.25
N GLN A 611 6.01 -9.86 36.01
CA GLN A 611 6.30 -10.70 34.84
C GLN A 611 7.17 -9.96 33.83
N CYS A 612 7.95 -10.70 33.04
CA CYS A 612 8.69 -10.18 31.89
C CYS A 612 8.29 -10.95 30.61
N PRO A 613 7.16 -10.59 29.96
CA PRO A 613 6.69 -11.28 28.74
C PRO A 613 7.64 -11.11 27.55
N PRO A 614 7.75 -12.07 26.61
CA PRO A 614 8.67 -11.99 25.47
C PRO A 614 8.52 -10.74 24.60
N ARG A 615 7.32 -10.15 24.57
CA ARG A 615 7.02 -8.89 23.85
C ARG A 615 7.78 -7.68 24.43
N LEU A 616 8.14 -7.71 25.71
CA LEU A 616 8.92 -6.65 26.35
C LEU A 616 10.41 -6.87 26.07
N ASP A 617 10.97 -6.06 25.17
CA ASP A 617 12.39 -6.06 24.78
C ASP A 617 13.04 -4.68 24.98
N VAL A 618 14.38 -4.64 24.95
CA VAL A 618 15.18 -3.39 24.99
C VAL A 618 15.45 -2.92 23.57
N GLN A 619 15.14 -1.66 23.31
CA GLN A 619 15.42 -0.95 22.06
C GLN A 619 16.62 -0.04 22.21
N THR A 620 17.43 0.07 21.15
CA THR A 620 18.51 1.05 21.02
C THR A 620 18.20 2.04 19.90
N ILE A 621 18.78 3.23 19.93
CA ILE A 621 18.60 4.23 18.88
C ILE A 621 19.48 3.90 17.67
N SER A 622 18.88 3.84 16.48
CA SER A 622 19.59 3.83 15.20
C SER A 622 19.60 5.25 14.64
N SER A 623 20.78 5.78 14.31
CA SER A 623 20.97 7.17 13.87
C SER A 623 20.48 7.42 12.44
N VAL A 624 20.51 6.38 11.60
CA VAL A 624 20.13 6.45 10.19
C VAL A 624 19.33 5.21 9.81
N LEU A 625 18.18 5.40 9.18
CA LEU A 625 17.32 4.33 8.68
C LEU A 625 17.03 4.51 7.19
N TRP A 626 16.60 3.44 6.51
CA TRP A 626 16.04 3.57 5.17
C TRP A 626 14.62 4.14 5.23
N SER A 627 14.29 5.05 4.32
CA SER A 627 12.91 5.53 4.09
C SER A 627 12.64 5.63 2.60
N ARG A 628 11.39 5.38 2.21
CA ARG A 628 10.98 5.34 0.82
C ARG A 628 10.75 6.76 0.31
N MET A 629 11.19 7.02 -0.91
CA MET A 629 10.88 8.26 -1.61
C MET A 629 9.47 8.16 -2.23
N PRO A 630 8.57 9.14 -2.01
CA PRO A 630 7.31 9.20 -2.75
C PRO A 630 7.56 9.23 -4.26
N ASN A 631 6.71 8.56 -5.04
CA ASN A 631 6.84 8.56 -6.51
C ASN A 631 6.35 9.88 -7.13
N THR A 632 5.46 10.58 -6.43
CA THR A 632 4.89 11.86 -6.85
C THR A 632 5.03 12.85 -5.71
N PHE A 633 5.41 14.08 -6.03
CA PHE A 633 5.56 15.18 -5.06
C PHE A 633 4.56 16.29 -5.38
N LEU A 634 4.22 17.07 -4.36
CA LEU A 634 3.44 18.30 -4.55
C LEU A 634 4.23 19.28 -5.43
N LYS A 635 3.61 19.75 -6.50
CA LYS A 635 4.13 20.85 -7.31
C LYS A 635 3.79 22.16 -6.61
N VAL A 636 4.83 22.89 -6.22
CA VAL A 636 4.70 24.19 -5.56
C VAL A 636 5.19 25.27 -6.50
N GLU A 637 4.29 26.15 -6.91
CA GLU A 637 4.62 27.30 -7.73
C GLU A 637 4.87 28.50 -6.83
N THR A 638 6.00 29.18 -7.06
CA THR A 638 6.38 30.39 -6.32
C THR A 638 6.58 31.53 -7.30
N ALA A 639 5.90 32.65 -7.06
CA ALA A 639 6.01 33.84 -7.91
C ALA A 639 6.06 35.11 -7.06
N ARG A 640 6.92 36.06 -7.43
CA ARG A 640 6.92 37.39 -6.82
C ARG A 640 5.85 38.23 -7.49
N VAL A 641 4.82 38.62 -6.74
CA VAL A 641 3.66 39.35 -7.27
C VAL A 641 4.02 40.82 -7.49
N ASN A 642 4.43 41.53 -6.44
CA ASN A 642 4.97 42.89 -6.48
C ASN A 642 5.63 43.22 -5.13
N GLU A 643 6.19 44.42 -4.97
CA GLU A 643 6.86 44.84 -3.72
C GLU A 643 5.92 44.92 -2.50
N ARG A 644 4.61 45.16 -2.71
CA ARG A 644 3.63 45.27 -1.62
C ARG A 644 3.13 43.90 -1.13
N HIS A 645 2.89 42.99 -2.06
CA HIS A 645 2.31 41.66 -1.78
C HIS A 645 3.39 40.59 -1.59
N GLY A 646 4.64 40.87 -1.98
CA GLY A 646 5.75 39.93 -1.82
C GLY A 646 5.63 38.72 -2.73
N TRP A 647 5.62 37.53 -2.13
CA TRP A 647 5.61 36.23 -2.83
C TRP A 647 4.27 35.54 -2.66
N VAL A 648 3.76 34.95 -3.74
CA VAL A 648 2.67 33.98 -3.71
C VAL A 648 3.26 32.57 -3.82
N VAL A 649 2.70 31.65 -3.02
CA VAL A 649 3.01 30.23 -3.05
C VAL A 649 1.70 29.49 -3.27
N GLN A 650 1.60 28.73 -4.36
CA GLN A 650 0.38 28.01 -4.74
C GLN A 650 0.67 26.53 -4.98
N CYS A 651 -0.30 25.68 -4.62
CA CYS A 651 -0.33 24.26 -4.93
C CYS A 651 -1.77 23.92 -5.36
N VAL A 652 -1.93 23.44 -6.61
CA VAL A 652 -3.26 23.21 -7.22
C VAL A 652 -3.68 21.75 -7.13
N GLU A 653 -2.73 20.83 -7.28
CA GLU A 653 -2.98 19.39 -7.31
C GLU A 653 -2.95 18.80 -5.89
N PRO A 654 -4.05 18.19 -5.39
CA PRO A 654 -4.03 17.48 -4.12
C PRO A 654 -3.26 16.16 -4.27
N LEU A 655 -2.51 15.78 -3.23
CA LEU A 655 -1.84 14.49 -3.15
C LEU A 655 -2.24 13.78 -1.87
N GLN A 656 -2.65 12.53 -1.99
CA GLN A 656 -3.02 11.68 -0.87
C GLN A 656 -2.04 10.52 -0.74
N MET A 657 -1.83 10.07 0.50
CA MET A 657 -1.07 8.86 0.81
C MET A 657 -1.80 8.05 1.89
N LEU A 658 -1.59 6.73 1.87
CA LEU A 658 -2.10 5.85 2.92
C LEU A 658 -0.97 5.50 3.89
N ALA A 659 -1.18 5.77 5.18
CA ALA A 659 -0.21 5.47 6.22
C ALA A 659 -0.78 4.46 7.23
N VAL A 660 0.07 3.53 7.67
CA VAL A 660 -0.18 2.61 8.76
C VAL A 660 0.28 3.25 10.07
N HIS A 661 -0.62 3.42 11.03
CA HIS A 661 -0.29 3.86 12.38
C HIS A 661 0.06 2.66 13.27
N ILE A 662 1.20 2.72 13.94
CA ILE A 662 1.66 1.74 14.92
C ILE A 662 1.30 2.29 16.31
N PRO A 663 0.26 1.77 16.98
CA PRO A 663 -0.26 2.38 18.22
C PRO A 663 0.71 2.31 19.39
N GLU A 664 1.58 1.31 19.42
CA GLU A 664 2.56 1.09 20.49
C GLU A 664 3.64 2.18 20.48
N GLU A 665 4.21 2.47 19.31
CA GLU A 665 5.24 3.50 19.16
C GLU A 665 4.66 4.90 18.92
N ASN A 666 3.35 5.00 18.66
CA ASN A 666 2.69 6.22 18.18
C ASN A 666 3.34 6.81 16.92
N ARG A 667 3.64 5.94 15.95
CA ARG A 667 4.37 6.29 14.72
C ARG A 667 3.59 5.90 13.47
N CYS A 668 3.72 6.69 12.41
CA CYS A 668 3.14 6.38 11.10
C CYS A 668 4.21 5.93 10.10
N VAL A 669 3.84 4.99 9.23
CA VAL A 669 4.67 4.43 8.15
C VAL A 669 3.83 4.43 6.87
N ASP A 670 4.40 4.82 5.73
CA ASP A 670 3.70 4.69 4.45
C ASP A 670 3.38 3.21 4.18
N ILE A 671 2.16 2.88 3.74
CA ILE A 671 1.79 1.50 3.39
C ILE A 671 2.77 0.88 2.38
N MET A 672 3.36 1.69 1.50
CA MET A 672 4.32 1.22 0.51
C MET A 672 5.72 0.94 1.10
N GLU A 673 6.07 1.49 2.27
CA GLU A 673 7.32 1.12 2.98
C GLU A 673 7.30 -0.33 3.49
N LEU A 674 6.12 -0.95 3.61
CA LEU A 674 6.00 -2.36 4.00
C LEU A 674 6.55 -3.32 2.92
N SER A 675 6.86 -2.85 1.70
CA SER A 675 7.49 -3.72 0.68
C SER A 675 8.84 -4.28 1.13
N GLU A 676 9.61 -3.52 1.92
CA GLU A 676 10.90 -3.91 2.48
C GLU A 676 10.85 -4.30 3.98
N GLN A 677 9.69 -4.20 4.63
CA GLN A 677 9.46 -4.66 6.01
C GLN A 677 8.60 -5.94 6.03
N GLU A 678 9.25 -7.08 5.82
CA GLU A 678 8.57 -8.36 5.61
C GLU A 678 7.66 -8.78 6.78
N ASP A 679 8.12 -8.62 8.02
CA ASP A 679 7.35 -9.00 9.22
C ASP A 679 6.05 -8.19 9.34
N MET A 680 6.13 -6.88 9.13
CA MET A 680 4.97 -5.97 9.17
C MET A 680 4.03 -6.21 8.00
N ARG A 681 4.57 -6.48 6.80
CA ARG A 681 3.78 -6.84 5.61
C ARG A 681 2.97 -8.11 5.83
N LYS A 682 3.61 -9.17 6.35
CA LYS A 682 2.94 -10.44 6.67
C LYS A 682 1.87 -10.24 7.73
N PHE A 683 2.19 -9.52 8.81
CA PHE A 683 1.23 -9.23 9.88
C PHE A 683 0.00 -8.47 9.35
N HIS A 684 0.21 -7.44 8.53
CA HIS A 684 -0.88 -6.65 7.97
C HIS A 684 -1.72 -7.47 6.98
N TYR A 685 -1.10 -8.29 6.12
CA TYR A 685 -1.82 -9.20 5.23
C TYR A 685 -2.71 -10.20 5.99
N HIS A 686 -2.20 -10.79 7.08
CA HIS A 686 -3.01 -11.67 7.94
C HIS A 686 -4.14 -10.91 8.67
N THR A 687 -3.94 -9.63 8.99
CA THR A 687 -5.01 -8.77 9.53
C THR A 687 -6.12 -8.56 8.49
N LEU A 688 -5.78 -8.32 7.23
CA LEU A 688 -6.75 -8.24 6.13
C LEU A 688 -7.50 -9.57 5.93
N LYS A 689 -6.79 -10.72 6.00
CA LYS A 689 -7.42 -12.04 5.97
C LYS A 689 -8.38 -12.27 7.13
N LEU A 690 -8.04 -11.79 8.33
CA LEU A 690 -8.92 -11.86 9.50
C LEU A 690 -10.19 -11.04 9.26
N TYR A 691 -10.10 -9.85 8.68
CA TYR A 691 -11.26 -9.05 8.30
C TYR A 691 -12.18 -9.80 7.33
N CYS A 692 -11.62 -10.44 6.30
CA CYS A 692 -12.41 -11.29 5.40
C CYS A 692 -13.10 -12.44 6.14
N ALA A 693 -12.39 -13.12 7.04
CA ALA A 693 -12.94 -14.25 7.81
C ALA A 693 -14.07 -13.83 8.75
N LEU A 694 -13.99 -12.64 9.35
CA LEU A 694 -15.03 -12.09 10.24
C LEU A 694 -16.33 -11.73 9.49
N CYS A 695 -16.21 -11.33 8.22
CA CYS A 695 -17.33 -10.99 7.34
C CYS A 695 -17.84 -12.14 6.47
N ALA A 696 -17.19 -13.32 6.54
CA ALA A 696 -17.56 -14.47 5.74
C ALA A 696 -19.01 -14.93 6.01
N LEU A 697 -19.60 -15.62 5.03
CA LEU A 697 -20.92 -16.25 5.14
C LEU A 697 -22.07 -15.28 5.49
N GLY A 698 -21.99 -14.02 5.04
CA GLY A 698 -23.10 -13.08 5.13
C GLY A 698 -23.22 -12.30 6.44
N ASN A 699 -22.14 -12.21 7.24
CA ASN A 699 -22.15 -11.44 8.50
C ASN A 699 -22.09 -9.91 8.26
N THR A 700 -23.22 -9.33 7.88
CA THR A 700 -23.34 -7.89 7.56
C THR A 700 -23.15 -6.99 8.78
N ARG A 701 -23.51 -7.44 9.99
CA ARG A 701 -23.34 -6.64 11.22
C ARG A 701 -21.87 -6.28 11.46
N VAL A 702 -20.97 -7.25 11.29
CA VAL A 702 -19.53 -7.03 11.43
C VAL A 702 -18.98 -6.25 10.23
N ALA A 703 -19.51 -6.47 9.03
CA ALA A 703 -19.13 -5.69 7.85
C ALA A 703 -19.32 -4.18 8.06
N HIS A 704 -20.46 -3.76 8.65
CA HIS A 704 -20.70 -2.36 9.03
C HIS A 704 -19.69 -1.85 10.06
N ALA A 705 -19.34 -2.66 11.08
CA ALA A 705 -18.35 -2.27 12.08
C ALA A 705 -16.95 -2.10 11.47
N LEU A 706 -16.55 -2.98 10.55
CA LEU A 706 -15.25 -2.89 9.87
C LEU A 706 -15.12 -1.65 8.97
N CYS A 707 -16.23 -1.14 8.43
CA CYS A 707 -16.22 0.13 7.69
C CYS A 707 -15.75 1.33 8.52
N SER A 708 -15.70 1.23 9.86
CA SER A 708 -15.12 2.27 10.74
C SER A 708 -13.58 2.20 10.83
N HIS A 709 -13.01 1.03 10.54
CA HIS A 709 -11.56 0.80 10.55
C HIS A 709 -10.93 0.96 9.17
N LEU A 710 -11.66 0.54 8.13
CA LEU A 710 -11.26 0.65 6.74
C LEU A 710 -12.39 1.30 5.95
N ASP A 711 -12.19 2.54 5.55
CA ASP A 711 -13.21 3.30 4.83
C ASP A 711 -13.19 3.03 3.32
N GLN A 712 -14.25 3.48 2.65
CA GLN A 712 -14.41 3.32 1.21
C GLN A 712 -13.33 4.03 0.40
N SER A 713 -12.84 5.19 0.86
CA SER A 713 -11.83 5.97 0.14
C SER A 713 -10.46 5.29 0.16
N GLN A 714 -10.10 4.66 1.29
CA GLN A 714 -8.90 3.86 1.46
C GLN A 714 -8.94 2.62 0.55
N LEU A 715 -10.09 1.95 0.46
CA LEU A 715 -10.28 0.83 -0.47
C LEU A 715 -10.12 1.27 -1.93
N LEU A 716 -10.75 2.39 -2.32
CA LEU A 716 -10.65 2.90 -3.69
C LEU A 716 -9.24 3.40 -4.05
N TYR A 717 -8.49 3.94 -3.07
CA TYR A 717 -7.09 4.30 -3.24
C TYR A 717 -6.19 3.07 -3.42
N THR A 718 -6.41 2.01 -2.62
CA THR A 718 -5.55 0.82 -2.64
C THR A 718 -5.74 -0.04 -3.89
N ILE A 719 -6.97 -0.17 -4.42
CA ILE A 719 -7.18 -0.93 -5.68
C ILE A 719 -6.49 -0.26 -6.88
N ASP A 720 -6.49 1.07 -6.91
CA ASP A 720 -5.92 1.89 -7.99
C ASP A 720 -4.39 1.97 -7.92
N ASN A 721 -3.82 1.85 -6.70
CA ASN A 721 -2.39 1.99 -6.51
C ASN A 721 -1.59 0.82 -7.10
N GLN A 722 -0.79 1.12 -8.13
CA GLN A 722 0.03 0.14 -8.85
C GLN A 722 1.31 -0.28 -8.11
N TYR A 723 1.73 0.45 -7.06
CA TYR A 723 2.99 0.24 -6.33
C TYR A 723 2.84 -0.63 -5.07
N LEU A 724 1.61 -1.00 -4.70
CA LEU A 724 1.38 -1.90 -3.58
C LEU A 724 2.01 -3.28 -3.84
N SER A 725 2.62 -3.85 -2.80
CA SER A 725 3.12 -5.23 -2.85
C SER A 725 1.99 -6.23 -3.14
N GLY A 726 2.29 -7.33 -3.84
CA GLY A 726 1.30 -8.33 -4.27
C GLY A 726 0.39 -8.85 -3.15
N MET A 727 0.96 -9.24 -2.00
CA MET A 727 0.19 -9.74 -0.86
C MET A 727 -0.81 -8.69 -0.36
N LEU A 728 -0.38 -7.44 -0.18
CA LEU A 728 -1.25 -6.37 0.30
C LEU A 728 -2.33 -6.03 -0.74
N ARG A 729 -1.96 -5.96 -2.02
CA ARG A 729 -2.90 -5.73 -3.12
C ARG A 729 -3.99 -6.79 -3.12
N GLU A 730 -3.63 -8.07 -3.13
CA GLU A 730 -4.59 -9.17 -3.04
C GLU A 730 -5.48 -9.08 -1.78
N GLY A 731 -4.89 -8.77 -0.63
CA GLY A 731 -5.59 -8.59 0.64
C GLY A 731 -6.68 -7.52 0.58
N PHE A 732 -6.38 -6.33 0.04
CA PHE A 732 -7.36 -5.23 -0.06
C PHE A 732 -8.50 -5.55 -1.02
N TYR A 733 -8.21 -6.18 -2.17
CA TYR A 733 -9.27 -6.63 -3.09
C TYR A 733 -10.18 -7.67 -2.44
N ASN A 734 -9.61 -8.63 -1.70
CA ASN A 734 -10.38 -9.63 -0.97
C ASN A 734 -11.27 -8.99 0.10
N VAL A 735 -10.76 -8.01 0.86
CA VAL A 735 -11.56 -7.28 1.87
C VAL A 735 -12.71 -6.52 1.23
N LEU A 736 -12.48 -5.83 0.11
CA LEU A 736 -13.52 -5.13 -0.64
C LEU A 736 -14.64 -6.09 -1.06
N ILE A 737 -14.28 -7.26 -1.59
CA ILE A 737 -15.26 -8.28 -1.99
C ILE A 737 -16.00 -8.81 -0.76
N SER A 738 -15.29 -9.22 0.29
CA SER A 738 -15.87 -9.83 1.49
C SER A 738 -16.81 -8.90 2.28
N ILE A 739 -16.50 -7.60 2.36
CA ILE A 739 -17.32 -6.63 3.12
C ILE A 739 -18.54 -6.18 2.30
N HIS A 740 -18.33 -5.84 1.03
CA HIS A 740 -19.35 -5.14 0.24
C HIS A 740 -20.07 -6.02 -0.79
N LEU A 741 -19.43 -7.02 -1.37
CA LEU A 741 -19.95 -7.70 -2.57
C LEU A 741 -20.36 -9.16 -2.33
N GLU A 742 -19.75 -9.83 -1.34
CA GLU A 742 -19.90 -11.27 -1.15
C GLU A 742 -21.34 -11.67 -0.85
N THR A 743 -22.05 -10.96 0.03
CA THR A 743 -23.45 -11.27 0.36
C THR A 743 -24.36 -11.19 -0.88
N ALA A 744 -24.15 -10.19 -1.73
CA ALA A 744 -24.92 -10.00 -2.95
C ALA A 744 -24.58 -11.06 -4.02
N LYS A 745 -23.29 -11.38 -4.16
CA LYS A 745 -22.81 -12.43 -5.05
C LYS A 745 -23.37 -13.80 -4.64
N GLU A 746 -23.27 -14.17 -3.36
CA GLU A 746 -23.78 -15.44 -2.85
C GLU A 746 -25.31 -15.55 -3.00
N ALA A 747 -26.06 -14.48 -2.72
CA ALA A 747 -27.50 -14.45 -2.97
C ALA A 747 -27.88 -14.73 -4.43
N ARG A 748 -27.03 -14.32 -5.39
CA ARG A 748 -27.21 -14.64 -6.82
C ARG A 748 -26.79 -16.06 -7.16
N LEU A 749 -25.70 -16.56 -6.59
CA LEU A 749 -25.23 -17.93 -6.81
C LEU A 749 -26.21 -18.97 -6.25
N MET A 750 -26.82 -18.71 -5.09
CA MET A 750 -27.84 -19.60 -4.48
C MET A 750 -29.11 -19.77 -5.32
N MET A 751 -29.34 -18.88 -6.30
CA MET A 751 -30.52 -18.87 -7.18
C MET A 751 -30.11 -19.09 -8.65
N LYS A 752 -28.86 -19.46 -8.91
CA LYS A 752 -28.28 -19.50 -10.26
C LYS A 752 -28.92 -20.55 -11.16
N ASP A 753 -29.24 -21.72 -10.60
CA ASP A 753 -29.76 -22.87 -11.35
C ASP A 753 -31.29 -22.81 -11.53
N GLU A 754 -31.91 -21.68 -11.21
CA GLU A 754 -33.36 -21.49 -11.23
C GLU A 754 -33.76 -20.54 -12.36
N PHE A 755 -34.54 -21.07 -13.31
CA PHE A 755 -34.93 -20.33 -14.50
C PHE A 755 -36.43 -19.99 -14.44
N ILE A 756 -36.77 -18.95 -13.67
CA ILE A 756 -38.14 -18.47 -13.55
C ILE A 756 -38.37 -17.33 -14.52
N ILE A 757 -39.14 -17.60 -15.59
CA ILE A 757 -39.31 -16.67 -16.71
C ILE A 757 -40.77 -16.20 -16.76
N PRO A 758 -41.04 -14.89 -16.59
CA PRO A 758 -42.39 -14.35 -16.73
C PRO A 758 -42.75 -14.23 -18.21
N VAL A 759 -43.98 -14.58 -18.59
CA VAL A 759 -44.45 -14.39 -19.96
C VAL A 759 -44.83 -12.93 -20.17
N THR A 760 -43.91 -12.16 -20.75
CA THR A 760 -44.06 -10.73 -21.04
C THR A 760 -43.84 -10.44 -22.54
N ALA A 761 -44.17 -9.23 -22.98
CA ALA A 761 -43.87 -8.79 -24.35
C ALA A 761 -42.36 -8.81 -24.64
N GLU A 762 -41.56 -8.47 -23.65
CA GLU A 762 -40.08 -8.54 -23.68
C GLU A 762 -39.61 -9.98 -23.89
N THR A 763 -40.10 -10.95 -23.14
CA THR A 763 -39.74 -12.36 -23.30
C THR A 763 -40.07 -12.89 -24.69
N ARG A 764 -41.23 -12.51 -25.25
CA ARG A 764 -41.66 -12.90 -26.61
C ARG A 764 -40.77 -12.36 -27.72
N SER A 765 -40.00 -11.30 -27.45
CA SER A 765 -39.05 -10.73 -28.41
C SER A 765 -37.73 -11.52 -28.49
N ILE A 766 -37.44 -12.37 -27.50
CA ILE A 766 -36.20 -13.16 -27.45
C ILE A 766 -36.26 -14.27 -28.49
N ARG A 767 -35.19 -14.37 -29.30
CA ARG A 767 -34.96 -15.38 -30.35
C ARG A 767 -33.60 -16.04 -30.15
N LEU A 768 -33.42 -17.28 -30.63
CA LEU A 768 -32.13 -17.99 -30.59
C LEU A 768 -31.05 -17.31 -31.44
N PHE A 769 -31.45 -16.74 -32.58
CA PHE A 769 -30.58 -15.99 -33.47
C PHE A 769 -31.23 -14.64 -33.77
N SER A 770 -30.46 -13.55 -33.71
CA SER A 770 -30.94 -12.19 -34.03
C SER A 770 -31.02 -11.91 -35.52
N ASN A 771 -30.11 -12.49 -36.31
CA ASN A 771 -29.90 -12.19 -37.72
C ASN A 771 -30.10 -13.43 -38.63
N ALA A 772 -30.46 -13.20 -39.89
CA ALA A 772 -30.63 -14.26 -40.90
C ALA A 772 -29.35 -15.08 -41.15
N SER A 773 -28.17 -14.54 -40.79
CA SER A 773 -26.87 -15.20 -40.90
C SER A 773 -26.65 -16.32 -39.88
N LYS A 774 -27.60 -16.61 -38.97
CA LYS A 774 -27.54 -17.66 -37.93
C LYS A 774 -26.24 -17.63 -37.09
N LYS A 775 -25.69 -16.43 -36.86
CA LYS A 775 -24.50 -16.23 -36.01
C LYS A 775 -24.89 -16.13 -34.55
N HIS A 776 -24.07 -16.69 -33.66
CA HIS A 776 -24.25 -16.56 -32.22
C HIS A 776 -24.08 -15.11 -31.77
N LEU A 777 -24.95 -14.67 -30.86
CA LEU A 777 -24.75 -13.41 -30.15
C LEU A 777 -23.68 -13.59 -29.06
N PRO A 778 -22.89 -12.53 -28.76
CA PRO A 778 -21.97 -12.57 -27.64
C PRO A 778 -22.70 -12.91 -26.32
N PRO A 779 -22.20 -13.86 -25.51
CA PRO A 779 -22.88 -14.32 -24.31
C PRO A 779 -22.98 -13.20 -23.27
N GLY A 780 -24.17 -13.04 -22.67
CA GLY A 780 -24.42 -11.99 -21.68
C GLY A 780 -24.71 -10.60 -22.29
N VAL A 781 -24.67 -10.48 -23.61
CA VAL A 781 -25.15 -9.29 -24.35
C VAL A 781 -26.57 -9.57 -24.85
N GLY A 782 -27.51 -8.69 -24.51
CA GLY A 782 -28.91 -8.81 -24.92
C GLY A 782 -29.91 -8.85 -23.76
N LEU A 783 -31.19 -8.80 -24.12
CA LEU A 783 -32.30 -8.80 -23.17
C LEU A 783 -32.42 -10.16 -22.48
N SER A 784 -32.56 -10.15 -21.15
CA SER A 784 -32.81 -11.35 -20.38
C SER A 784 -33.93 -11.09 -19.37
N THR A 785 -34.90 -12.00 -19.31
CA THR A 785 -36.18 -11.78 -18.60
C THR A 785 -36.38 -12.68 -17.39
N SER A 786 -35.47 -13.64 -17.12
CA SER A 786 -35.54 -14.45 -15.90
C SER A 786 -35.40 -13.60 -14.64
N LEU A 787 -36.27 -13.88 -13.66
CA LEU A 787 -36.30 -13.18 -12.39
C LEU A 787 -35.03 -13.43 -11.56
N LYS A 788 -34.50 -12.37 -10.96
CA LYS A 788 -33.33 -12.43 -10.06
C LYS A 788 -33.62 -11.67 -8.77
N PRO A 789 -33.02 -12.07 -7.64
CA PRO A 789 -33.16 -11.33 -6.37
C PRO A 789 -32.57 -9.92 -6.48
N ARG A 790 -33.23 -8.93 -5.87
CA ARG A 790 -32.76 -7.54 -5.87
C ARG A 790 -31.50 -7.37 -5.01
N LEU A 791 -30.65 -6.44 -5.42
CA LEU A 791 -29.46 -6.05 -4.65
C LEU A 791 -29.87 -5.00 -3.61
N ASN A 792 -29.75 -5.33 -2.33
CA ASN A 792 -30.09 -4.42 -1.23
C ASN A 792 -28.82 -4.01 -0.50
N PHE A 793 -28.57 -2.70 -0.42
CA PHE A 793 -27.45 -2.10 0.30
C PHE A 793 -27.96 -1.08 1.32
N ALA A 794 -27.20 -0.90 2.40
CA ALA A 794 -27.45 0.13 3.41
C ALA A 794 -26.22 1.02 3.58
N PRO A 795 -26.38 2.35 3.72
CA PRO A 795 -25.24 3.22 4.01
C PRO A 795 -24.68 2.91 5.41
N PRO A 796 -23.34 2.93 5.60
CA PRO A 796 -22.75 2.77 6.92
C PRO A 796 -23.14 3.96 7.80
N CYS A 797 -23.93 3.70 8.85
CA CYS A 797 -24.40 4.73 9.78
C CYS A 797 -23.97 4.38 11.22
N PHE A 798 -22.84 4.94 11.65
CA PHE A 798 -22.29 4.70 13.00
C PHE A 798 -23.07 5.42 14.11
N ILE A 799 -23.87 6.43 13.75
CA ILE A 799 -24.67 7.23 14.68
C ILE A 799 -26.15 6.90 14.44
N SER A 800 -26.65 5.86 15.10
CA SER A 800 -28.07 5.47 15.06
C SER A 800 -28.65 5.25 16.45
N THR A 801 -29.87 5.74 16.67
CA THR A 801 -30.63 5.56 17.90
C THR A 801 -31.44 4.27 17.93
N LYS A 802 -31.53 3.52 16.81
CA LYS A 802 -32.32 2.29 16.69
C LYS A 802 -31.41 1.06 16.71
N ARG A 803 -31.66 0.11 17.61
CA ARG A 803 -30.82 -1.09 17.83
C ARG A 803 -31.30 -2.39 17.17
N GLU A 804 -32.45 -2.39 16.47
CA GLU A 804 -33.18 -3.63 16.18
C GLU A 804 -33.64 -3.79 14.72
N GLN A 805 -32.75 -3.66 13.75
CA GLN A 805 -33.08 -4.04 12.36
C GLN A 805 -31.97 -4.87 11.74
N HIS A 806 -32.36 -5.91 10.98
CA HIS A 806 -31.46 -6.66 10.12
C HIS A 806 -30.82 -5.68 9.12
N LEU A 807 -29.48 -5.64 9.11
CA LEU A 807 -28.72 -4.70 8.29
C LEU A 807 -28.37 -5.36 6.96
N TYR A 808 -28.70 -4.69 5.86
CA TYR A 808 -28.19 -5.05 4.53
C TYR A 808 -26.68 -4.76 4.43
N SER A 809 -26.04 -5.30 3.39
CA SER A 809 -24.61 -5.09 3.14
C SER A 809 -24.26 -3.60 3.01
N PRO A 810 -23.09 -3.14 3.51
CA PRO A 810 -22.67 -1.75 3.43
C PRO A 810 -22.51 -1.29 1.97
N GLN A 811 -23.09 -0.14 1.64
CA GLN A 811 -23.08 0.44 0.30
C GLN A 811 -21.67 0.84 -0.17
N ILE A 812 -21.38 0.61 -1.46
CA ILE A 812 -20.17 1.04 -2.18
C ILE A 812 -20.58 1.59 -3.57
N PRO A 813 -19.92 2.61 -4.15
CA PRO A 813 -20.26 3.16 -5.46
C PRO A 813 -19.90 2.17 -6.58
N LEU A 814 -20.87 1.36 -6.97
CA LEU A 814 -20.71 0.32 -7.99
C LEU A 814 -20.33 0.89 -9.37
N ASP A 815 -20.82 2.08 -9.73
CA ASP A 815 -20.49 2.73 -11.00
C ASP A 815 -19.03 3.17 -11.09
N ALA A 816 -18.48 3.74 -10.02
CA ALA A 816 -17.04 4.05 -9.98
C ALA A 816 -16.19 2.78 -9.99
N LEU A 817 -16.66 1.72 -9.31
CA LEU A 817 -15.96 0.44 -9.22
C LEU A 817 -15.94 -0.30 -10.56
N LYS A 818 -17.04 -0.31 -11.32
CA LYS A 818 -17.08 -0.95 -12.66
C LYS A 818 -16.15 -0.24 -13.64
N GLU A 819 -16.17 1.10 -13.68
CA GLU A 819 -15.34 1.89 -14.59
C GLU A 819 -13.86 1.67 -14.30
N LYS A 820 -13.46 1.77 -13.02
CA LYS A 820 -12.08 1.50 -12.60
C LYS A 820 -11.67 0.06 -12.91
N SER A 821 -12.53 -0.93 -12.65
CA SER A 821 -12.19 -2.34 -12.89
C SER A 821 -11.93 -2.63 -14.36
N ILE A 822 -12.76 -2.07 -15.26
CA ILE A 822 -12.58 -2.23 -16.71
C ILE A 822 -11.34 -1.45 -17.19
N SER A 823 -11.09 -0.23 -16.69
CA SER A 823 -9.87 0.53 -17.02
C SER A 823 -8.62 -0.24 -16.63
N MET A 824 -8.55 -0.72 -15.38
CA MET A 824 -7.39 -1.49 -14.89
C MET A 824 -7.19 -2.80 -15.68
N LEU A 825 -8.27 -3.50 -16.05
CA LEU A 825 -8.14 -4.69 -16.91
C LEU A 825 -7.64 -4.32 -18.31
N THR A 826 -8.15 -3.23 -18.88
CA THR A 826 -7.73 -2.73 -20.20
C THR A 826 -6.26 -2.36 -20.20
N GLU A 827 -5.80 -1.62 -19.18
CA GLU A 827 -4.40 -1.27 -18.97
C GLU A 827 -3.52 -2.52 -18.78
N ALA A 828 -3.99 -3.52 -18.03
CA ALA A 828 -3.24 -4.75 -17.83
C ALA A 828 -3.14 -5.61 -19.11
N VAL A 829 -4.18 -5.63 -19.95
CA VAL A 829 -4.17 -6.36 -21.22
C VAL A 829 -3.38 -5.60 -22.29
N GLN A 830 -3.52 -4.28 -22.40
CA GLN A 830 -2.80 -3.48 -23.39
C GLN A 830 -1.34 -3.26 -23.00
N GLY A 831 -1.12 -2.76 -21.79
CA GLY A 831 0.20 -2.54 -21.20
C GLY A 831 0.78 -3.81 -20.59
N GLY A 832 0.49 -4.98 -21.16
CA GLY A 832 0.90 -6.32 -20.71
C GLY A 832 1.65 -7.10 -21.79
N GLY A 833 2.59 -6.45 -22.50
CA GLY A 833 3.49 -7.13 -23.45
C GLY A 833 4.33 -8.23 -22.77
N HIS A 834 4.86 -9.16 -23.56
CA HIS A 834 5.63 -10.32 -23.05
C HIS A 834 6.94 -9.93 -22.33
N HIS A 835 7.34 -8.66 -22.35
CA HIS A 835 8.65 -8.18 -21.91
C HIS A 835 8.62 -7.20 -20.73
N ILE A 836 7.46 -6.94 -20.11
CA ILE A 836 7.38 -6.00 -18.98
C ILE A 836 8.04 -6.59 -17.75
N ARG A 837 8.95 -5.82 -17.16
CA ARG A 837 9.75 -6.26 -16.01
C ARG A 837 9.16 -5.89 -14.66
N ASP A 838 8.22 -4.94 -14.61
CA ASP A 838 7.65 -4.40 -13.37
C ASP A 838 6.10 -4.50 -13.30
N PRO A 839 5.50 -5.70 -13.40
CA PRO A 839 4.04 -5.84 -13.27
C PRO A 839 3.54 -5.33 -11.91
N ALA A 840 2.31 -4.82 -11.88
CA ALA A 840 1.66 -4.34 -10.66
C ALA A 840 1.59 -5.46 -9.61
N GLY A 841 1.96 -5.17 -8.37
CA GLY A 841 2.07 -6.20 -7.32
C GLY A 841 3.35 -7.05 -7.35
N GLY A 842 4.23 -6.87 -8.34
CA GLY A 842 5.50 -7.60 -8.47
C GLY A 842 5.42 -8.91 -9.25
N GLY A 843 4.24 -9.30 -9.74
CA GLY A 843 4.06 -10.48 -10.57
C GLY A 843 2.76 -10.43 -11.38
N VAL A 844 2.74 -11.12 -12.51
CA VAL A 844 1.57 -11.20 -13.41
C VAL A 844 0.35 -11.79 -12.69
N GLU A 845 0.56 -12.68 -11.72
CA GLU A 845 -0.51 -13.22 -10.87
C GLU A 845 -1.23 -12.12 -10.07
N TYR A 846 -0.49 -11.21 -9.41
CA TYR A 846 -1.05 -10.14 -8.59
C TYR A 846 -1.62 -8.98 -9.41
N GLN A 847 -1.21 -8.88 -10.68
CA GLN A 847 -1.80 -7.96 -11.63
C GLN A 847 -3.20 -8.41 -12.06
N PHE A 848 -3.35 -9.67 -12.50
CA PHE A 848 -4.62 -10.14 -13.08
C PHE A 848 -5.60 -10.76 -12.08
N VAL A 849 -5.15 -11.61 -11.14
CA VAL A 849 -6.06 -12.39 -10.27
C VAL A 849 -7.02 -11.49 -9.47
N PRO A 850 -6.57 -10.42 -8.77
CA PRO A 850 -7.47 -9.57 -8.00
C PRO A 850 -8.50 -8.84 -8.87
N ILE A 851 -8.08 -8.37 -10.06
CA ILE A 851 -8.94 -7.67 -11.01
C ILE A 851 -9.99 -8.62 -11.60
N LEU A 852 -9.57 -9.80 -12.06
CA LEU A 852 -10.47 -10.80 -12.63
C LEU A 852 -11.48 -11.32 -11.60
N LYS A 853 -11.06 -11.50 -10.35
CA LYS A 853 -11.95 -11.90 -9.25
C LYS A 853 -13.01 -10.82 -8.96
N LEU A 854 -12.62 -9.56 -8.99
CA LEU A 854 -13.54 -8.43 -8.84
C LEU A 854 -14.54 -8.36 -10.00
N ILE A 855 -14.06 -8.46 -11.25
CA ILE A 855 -14.91 -8.45 -12.44
C ILE A 855 -15.88 -9.64 -12.44
N SER A 856 -15.40 -10.85 -12.14
CA SER A 856 -16.24 -12.05 -12.00
C SER A 856 -17.34 -11.86 -10.94
N THR A 857 -17.00 -11.21 -9.83
CA THR A 857 -17.97 -10.87 -8.77
C THR A 857 -19.02 -9.88 -9.28
N LEU A 858 -18.62 -8.80 -9.95
CA LEU A 858 -19.53 -7.80 -10.51
C LEU A 858 -20.42 -8.37 -11.63
N LEU A 859 -19.89 -9.27 -12.47
CA LEU A 859 -20.64 -10.02 -13.48
C LEU A 859 -21.70 -10.90 -12.83
N THR A 860 -21.33 -11.69 -11.83
CA THR A 860 -22.24 -12.58 -11.10
C THR A 860 -23.38 -11.81 -10.42
N MET A 861 -23.08 -10.64 -9.84
CA MET A 861 -24.08 -9.74 -9.26
C MET A 861 -25.02 -9.15 -10.33
N GLY A 862 -24.61 -9.09 -11.59
CA GLY A 862 -25.34 -8.47 -12.70
C GLY A 862 -25.31 -6.95 -12.66
N VAL A 863 -24.17 -6.37 -12.21
CA VAL A 863 -23.94 -4.91 -12.16
C VAL A 863 -23.47 -4.37 -13.51
N LEU A 864 -22.76 -5.19 -14.29
CA LEU A 864 -22.19 -4.81 -15.58
C LEU A 864 -23.26 -4.85 -16.67
N GLY A 865 -23.40 -3.77 -17.42
CA GLY A 865 -24.35 -3.66 -18.53
C GLY A 865 -23.87 -4.39 -19.79
N SER A 866 -24.71 -4.44 -20.83
CA SER A 866 -24.36 -5.13 -22.08
C SER A 866 -23.12 -4.53 -22.78
N GLU A 867 -22.94 -3.21 -22.73
CA GLU A 867 -21.75 -2.55 -23.28
C GLU A 867 -20.48 -2.94 -22.51
N ASP A 868 -20.56 -3.01 -21.18
CA ASP A 868 -19.44 -3.39 -20.32
C ASP A 868 -19.04 -4.85 -20.55
N VAL A 869 -20.03 -5.75 -20.64
CA VAL A 869 -19.81 -7.17 -20.95
C VAL A 869 -19.17 -7.34 -22.31
N HIS A 870 -19.64 -6.59 -23.33
CA HIS A 870 -19.05 -6.64 -24.66
C HIS A 870 -17.59 -6.18 -24.65
N LYS A 871 -17.25 -5.09 -23.93
CA LYS A 871 -15.85 -4.65 -23.75
C LYS A 871 -14.99 -5.75 -23.12
N ILE A 872 -15.48 -6.43 -22.08
CA ILE A 872 -14.76 -7.52 -21.43
C ILE A 872 -14.53 -8.68 -22.41
N LEU A 873 -15.54 -9.07 -23.19
CA LEU A 873 -15.40 -10.14 -24.19
C LEU A 873 -14.33 -9.80 -25.25
N LEU A 874 -14.28 -8.55 -25.71
CA LEU A 874 -13.24 -8.07 -26.63
C LEU A 874 -11.82 -8.12 -26.03
N LEU A 875 -11.69 -7.88 -24.72
CA LEU A 875 -10.40 -8.01 -24.02
C LEU A 875 -9.97 -9.47 -23.86
N ILE A 876 -10.93 -10.41 -23.75
CA ILE A 876 -10.66 -11.84 -23.66
C ILE A 876 -10.19 -12.38 -25.01
N ASP A 877 -10.98 -12.15 -26.06
CA ASP A 877 -10.67 -12.55 -27.43
C ASP A 877 -11.34 -11.60 -28.44
N PRO A 878 -10.57 -10.75 -29.13
CA PRO A 878 -11.13 -9.80 -30.09
C PRO A 878 -11.47 -10.44 -31.44
N ASN A 879 -10.98 -11.66 -31.75
CA ASN A 879 -11.24 -12.32 -33.03
C ASN A 879 -12.63 -12.95 -33.05
N VAL A 880 -13.05 -13.53 -31.92
CA VAL A 880 -14.36 -14.19 -31.78
C VAL A 880 -15.50 -13.18 -31.60
N PHE A 881 -15.28 -12.12 -30.80
CA PHE A 881 -16.36 -11.25 -30.32
C PHE A 881 -16.47 -9.90 -31.05
N ARG A 882 -15.64 -9.63 -32.06
CA ARG A 882 -15.75 -8.40 -32.87
C ARG A 882 -16.95 -8.48 -33.83
N GLU A 883 -17.87 -7.54 -33.70
CA GLU A 883 -18.93 -7.36 -34.69
C GLU A 883 -18.34 -6.73 -35.97
N THR A 884 -18.43 -7.45 -37.09
CA THR A 884 -18.14 -6.90 -38.42
C THR A 884 -19.30 -5.98 -38.80
N ARG A 885 -19.19 -4.68 -38.52
CA ARG A 885 -20.05 -3.69 -39.17
C ARG A 885 -19.61 -3.64 -40.63
N GLU A 886 -20.47 -4.07 -41.55
CA GLU A 886 -20.35 -3.73 -42.96
C GLU A 886 -20.46 -2.19 -43.06
N GLU A 887 -19.33 -1.51 -43.15
CA GLU A 887 -19.30 -0.13 -43.61
C GLU A 887 -19.78 -0.12 -45.06
N GLY A 888 -21.06 0.18 -45.23
CA GLY A 888 -21.63 0.55 -46.51
C GLY A 888 -20.87 1.75 -47.06
N GLY A 889 -20.22 1.53 -48.21
CA GLY A 889 -19.41 2.54 -48.87
C GLY A 889 -20.22 3.78 -49.25
N THR A 890 -19.63 4.95 -49.03
CA THR A 890 -19.71 6.11 -49.91
C THR A 890 -18.58 7.08 -49.57
N GLY A 891 -17.87 7.56 -50.59
CA GLY A 891 -17.08 8.79 -50.51
C GLY A 891 -15.56 8.64 -50.47
N ALA A 892 -14.97 8.16 -51.57
CA ALA A 892 -13.61 8.56 -51.92
C ALA A 892 -13.61 10.04 -52.31
N THR A 893 -12.78 10.86 -51.66
CA THR A 893 -12.26 12.11 -52.21
C THR A 893 -10.83 12.33 -51.70
N ASP A 894 -9.89 12.03 -52.59
CA ASP A 894 -8.67 12.76 -52.94
C ASP A 894 -7.71 13.22 -51.84
N LYS A 895 -6.55 12.55 -51.83
CA LYS A 895 -5.26 13.11 -51.41
C LYS A 895 -4.50 13.59 -52.65
N GLU A 896 -4.20 14.87 -52.70
CA GLU A 896 -2.98 15.44 -53.31
C GLU A 896 -2.50 16.50 -52.31
N GLY A 897 -1.23 16.70 -51.96
CA GLY A 897 0.04 16.11 -52.32
C GLY A 897 1.12 16.97 -51.63
N LEU A 898 2.23 16.38 -51.17
CA LEU A 898 3.57 16.99 -51.11
C LEU A 898 4.53 15.98 -50.46
N LYS A 899 5.42 15.45 -51.30
CA LYS A 899 6.57 14.61 -50.96
C LYS A 899 7.85 15.36 -51.34
N GLY A 900 8.91 15.13 -50.56
CA GLY A 900 10.33 15.44 -50.86
C GLY A 900 10.89 16.49 -49.89
N ALA A 901 12.02 16.31 -49.20
CA ALA A 901 13.12 15.33 -49.17
C ALA A 901 13.76 15.46 -47.74
N GLU A 902 14.62 14.62 -47.17
CA GLU A 902 15.71 13.79 -47.69
C GLU A 902 16.19 12.88 -46.53
N ASP A 903 16.57 11.63 -46.82
CA ASP A 903 17.03 10.60 -45.89
C ASP A 903 18.47 10.83 -45.36
N LYS A 904 18.76 10.40 -44.12
CA LYS A 904 19.74 9.32 -43.79
C LYS A 904 20.08 9.24 -42.29
N ALA A 905 20.31 7.98 -41.84
CA ALA A 905 20.85 7.48 -40.55
C ALA A 905 19.80 7.26 -39.44
N VAL A 906 19.58 6.08 -38.82
CA VAL A 906 20.19 4.74 -38.82
C VAL A 906 19.11 3.74 -38.39
N GLU A 907 19.01 2.60 -39.08
CA GLU A 907 18.24 1.41 -38.66
C GLU A 907 18.95 0.71 -37.49
N ALA A 908 18.29 0.67 -36.32
CA ALA A 908 18.35 -0.42 -35.34
C ALA A 908 17.37 -0.08 -34.19
N GLY A 909 16.08 -0.38 -34.37
CA GLY A 909 15.09 -0.31 -33.28
C GLY A 909 13.73 0.30 -33.64
N GLU A 910 13.67 1.19 -34.63
CA GLU A 910 12.41 1.88 -34.98
C GLU A 910 11.52 1.11 -35.97
N GLU A 911 12.08 0.18 -36.76
CA GLU A 911 11.27 -0.68 -37.64
C GLU A 911 10.39 -1.68 -36.86
N GLU A 912 10.79 -2.09 -35.65
CA GLU A 912 9.98 -2.93 -34.78
C GLU A 912 8.85 -2.12 -34.12
N ALA A 913 9.15 -0.92 -33.60
CA ALA A 913 8.15 -0.05 -32.96
C ALA A 913 7.07 0.48 -33.94
N ALA A 914 7.44 0.77 -35.19
CA ALA A 914 6.49 1.17 -36.23
C ALA A 914 5.65 -0.02 -36.75
N LYS A 915 6.14 -1.26 -36.64
CA LYS A 915 5.37 -2.49 -36.90
C LYS A 915 4.45 -2.85 -35.72
N GLU A 916 4.81 -2.51 -34.49
CA GLU A 916 3.96 -2.71 -33.29
C GLU A 916 2.72 -1.82 -33.29
N ALA A 917 2.80 -0.57 -33.79
CA ALA A 917 1.64 0.34 -33.87
C ALA A 917 0.52 -0.12 -34.84
N LYS A 918 0.74 -1.20 -35.61
CA LYS A 918 -0.24 -1.79 -36.54
C LYS A 918 -0.62 -3.24 -36.21
N GLN A 919 -0.15 -3.82 -35.09
CA GLN A 919 -0.58 -5.16 -34.71
C GLN A 919 -2.03 -5.13 -34.18
N PRO A 920 -2.91 -6.06 -34.60
CA PRO A 920 -4.23 -6.20 -34.01
C PRO A 920 -4.09 -6.50 -32.51
N MET A 921 -4.94 -5.87 -31.70
CA MET A 921 -5.01 -6.08 -30.26
C MET A 921 -5.04 -7.59 -29.95
N LYS A 922 -4.01 -8.12 -29.26
CA LYS A 922 -3.97 -9.53 -28.87
C LYS A 922 -4.89 -9.76 -27.68
N GLY A 923 -5.71 -10.81 -27.75
CA GLY A 923 -6.62 -11.18 -26.67
C GLY A 923 -5.88 -11.67 -25.43
N LEU A 924 -6.53 -11.62 -24.27
CA LEU A 924 -5.96 -12.15 -23.02
C LEU A 924 -5.65 -13.66 -23.13
N LEU A 925 -6.49 -14.44 -23.83
CA LEU A 925 -6.30 -15.90 -23.98
C LEU A 925 -5.16 -16.27 -24.92
N GLU A 926 -4.74 -15.36 -25.79
CA GLU A 926 -3.60 -15.55 -26.71
C GLU A 926 -2.24 -15.36 -26.01
N LYS A 927 -2.24 -14.86 -24.77
CA LYS A 927 -1.04 -14.64 -23.96
C LYS A 927 -0.71 -15.86 -23.11
N ARG A 928 0.58 -16.02 -22.79
CA ARG A 928 1.02 -17.00 -21.78
C ARG A 928 0.65 -16.52 -20.38
N LEU A 929 -0.27 -17.24 -19.72
CA LEU A 929 -0.80 -16.89 -18.41
C LEU A 929 -0.37 -17.90 -17.32
N PRO A 930 -0.06 -17.45 -16.09
CA PRO A 930 0.15 -18.33 -14.95
C PRO A 930 -1.10 -19.15 -14.57
N GLU A 931 -0.93 -20.32 -13.95
CA GLU A 931 -2.03 -21.21 -13.52
C GLU A 931 -3.14 -20.50 -12.69
N PRO A 932 -2.82 -19.63 -11.70
CA PRO A 932 -3.85 -18.91 -10.95
C PRO A 932 -4.72 -18.00 -11.81
N VAL A 933 -4.15 -17.40 -12.86
CA VAL A 933 -4.88 -16.57 -13.81
C VAL A 933 -5.76 -17.45 -14.71
N LYS A 934 -5.22 -18.56 -15.23
CA LYS A 934 -5.99 -19.57 -15.99
C LYS A 934 -7.21 -20.06 -15.21
N ARG A 935 -7.08 -20.27 -13.90
CA ARG A 935 -8.19 -20.66 -13.01
C ARG A 935 -9.28 -19.59 -12.90
N GLN A 936 -8.91 -18.33 -12.73
CA GLN A 936 -9.89 -17.22 -12.72
C GLN A 936 -10.56 -17.07 -14.08
N MET A 937 -9.83 -17.29 -15.18
CA MET A 937 -10.39 -17.31 -16.52
C MET A 937 -11.41 -18.45 -16.71
N CYS A 938 -11.17 -19.65 -16.16
CA CYS A 938 -12.16 -20.72 -16.17
C CYS A 938 -13.47 -20.33 -15.44
N GLU A 939 -13.38 -19.61 -14.32
CA GLU A 939 -14.57 -19.11 -13.61
C GLU A 939 -15.37 -18.13 -14.45
N LEU A 940 -14.67 -17.22 -15.14
CA LEU A 940 -15.25 -16.24 -16.04
C LEU A 940 -15.92 -16.91 -17.26
N LEU A 941 -15.26 -17.89 -17.88
CA LEU A 941 -15.83 -18.66 -19.00
C LEU A 941 -17.05 -19.49 -18.57
N HIS A 942 -17.05 -20.04 -17.35
CA HIS A 942 -18.23 -20.71 -16.81
C HIS A 942 -19.43 -19.77 -16.75
N TYR A 943 -19.26 -18.53 -16.28
CA TYR A 943 -20.32 -17.53 -16.25
C TYR A 943 -20.89 -17.26 -17.65
N PHE A 944 -20.04 -17.15 -18.68
CA PHE A 944 -20.51 -16.96 -20.06
C PHE A 944 -21.25 -18.17 -20.62
N CYS A 945 -20.83 -19.40 -20.28
CA CYS A 945 -21.58 -20.61 -20.61
C CYS A 945 -22.97 -20.62 -19.97
N ASP A 946 -23.08 -20.14 -18.72
CA ASP A 946 -24.35 -20.03 -18.01
C ASP A 946 -25.27 -18.98 -18.65
N CYS A 947 -24.71 -17.87 -19.14
CA CYS A 947 -25.47 -16.86 -19.88
C CYS A 947 -26.02 -17.42 -21.19
N GLU A 948 -25.21 -18.20 -21.93
CA GLU A 948 -25.65 -18.85 -23.17
C GLU A 948 -26.75 -19.89 -22.90
N LEU A 949 -26.57 -20.74 -21.88
CA LEU A 949 -27.58 -21.71 -21.45
C LEU A 949 -28.90 -21.02 -21.09
N LYS A 950 -28.82 -19.93 -20.32
CA LYS A 950 -29.98 -19.12 -19.94
C LYS A 950 -30.69 -18.56 -21.17
N HIS A 951 -29.95 -18.02 -22.13
CA HIS A 951 -30.51 -17.48 -23.36
C HIS A 951 -31.26 -18.54 -24.18
N ARG A 952 -30.70 -19.75 -24.29
CA ARG A 952 -31.37 -20.89 -24.95
C ARG A 952 -32.71 -21.21 -24.28
N ILE A 953 -32.75 -21.25 -22.95
CA ILE A 953 -33.98 -21.51 -22.18
C ILE A 953 -35.01 -20.39 -22.40
N GLU A 954 -34.60 -19.13 -22.35
CA GLU A 954 -35.50 -17.99 -22.58
C GLU A 954 -36.07 -17.99 -24.01
N ALA A 955 -35.27 -18.37 -25.01
CA ALA A 955 -35.74 -18.52 -26.38
C ALA A 955 -36.71 -19.70 -26.54
N ILE A 956 -36.49 -20.83 -25.85
CA ILE A 956 -37.43 -21.96 -25.80
C ILE A 956 -38.77 -21.53 -25.19
N VAL A 957 -38.74 -20.77 -24.09
CA VAL A 957 -39.96 -20.26 -23.45
C VAL A 957 -40.71 -19.30 -24.37
N SER A 958 -40.00 -18.36 -25.01
CA SER A 958 -40.54 -17.42 -26.00
C SER A 958 -41.24 -18.16 -27.16
N PHE A 959 -40.57 -19.16 -27.74
CA PHE A 959 -41.14 -20.00 -28.79
C PHE A 959 -42.36 -20.78 -28.29
N SER A 960 -42.26 -21.40 -27.11
CA SER A 960 -43.32 -22.24 -26.54
C SER A 960 -44.61 -21.47 -26.29
N ASP A 961 -44.56 -20.23 -25.81
CA ASP A 961 -45.75 -19.40 -25.58
C ASP A 961 -46.51 -19.11 -26.88
N SER A 962 -45.78 -18.73 -27.94
CA SER A 962 -46.37 -18.49 -29.26
C SER A 962 -46.89 -19.78 -29.90
N PHE A 963 -46.16 -20.89 -29.74
CA PHE A 963 -46.50 -22.19 -30.32
C PHE A 963 -47.76 -22.78 -29.67
N VAL A 964 -47.83 -22.79 -28.34
CA VAL A 964 -48.99 -23.27 -27.58
C VAL A 964 -50.23 -22.44 -27.89
N SER A 965 -50.10 -21.11 -28.04
CA SER A 965 -51.22 -20.25 -28.44
C SER A 965 -51.82 -20.63 -29.80
N LYS A 966 -50.99 -20.94 -30.79
CA LYS A 966 -51.43 -21.43 -32.12
C LYS A 966 -52.06 -22.82 -32.02
N LEU A 967 -51.48 -23.71 -31.21
CA LEU A 967 -51.99 -25.05 -31.00
C LEU A 967 -53.37 -25.04 -30.33
N GLN A 968 -53.58 -24.19 -29.33
CA GLN A 968 -54.88 -23.99 -28.67
C GLN A 968 -55.94 -23.44 -29.62
N TYR A 969 -55.57 -22.47 -30.46
CA TYR A 969 -56.47 -21.93 -31.49
C TYR A 969 -56.89 -23.04 -32.47
N ASN A 970 -55.94 -23.84 -32.95
CA ASN A 970 -56.21 -24.96 -33.85
C ASN A 970 -57.09 -26.04 -33.17
N GLN A 971 -56.80 -26.39 -31.92
CA GLN A 971 -57.59 -27.36 -31.15
C GLN A 971 -59.04 -26.88 -30.98
N LYS A 972 -59.26 -25.60 -30.64
CA LYS A 972 -60.59 -24.99 -30.56
C LYS A 972 -61.31 -24.98 -31.90
N PHE A 973 -60.60 -24.67 -32.98
CA PHE A 973 -61.13 -24.71 -34.34
C PHE A 973 -61.62 -26.12 -34.71
N ARG A 974 -60.78 -27.15 -34.51
CA ARG A 974 -61.13 -28.56 -34.79
C ARG A 974 -62.27 -29.07 -33.91
N TYR A 975 -62.35 -28.63 -32.66
CA TYR A 975 -63.49 -28.94 -31.79
C TYR A 975 -64.80 -28.37 -32.34
N ASN A 976 -64.79 -27.10 -32.77
CA ASN A 976 -65.97 -26.46 -33.34
C ASN A 976 -66.41 -27.14 -34.66
N GLU A 977 -65.48 -27.51 -35.53
CA GLU A 977 -65.80 -28.27 -36.75
C GLU A 977 -66.44 -29.63 -36.43
N LEU A 978 -65.91 -30.34 -35.43
CA LEU A 978 -66.45 -31.63 -35.01
C LEU A 978 -67.87 -31.50 -34.43
N MET A 979 -68.17 -30.42 -33.70
CA MET A 979 -69.51 -30.15 -33.17
C MET A 979 -70.53 -29.80 -34.27
N LEU A 980 -70.08 -29.34 -35.44
CA LEU A 980 -70.94 -29.00 -36.59
C LEU A 980 -71.09 -30.14 -37.62
N ALA A 981 -70.29 -31.21 -37.51
CA ALA A 981 -70.28 -32.33 -38.47
C ALA A 981 -71.39 -33.38 -38.17
N LEU A 982 -72.52 -33.30 -38.88
CA LEU A 982 -73.70 -34.15 -38.66
C LEU A 982 -73.63 -35.58 -39.21
N ASN A 983 -72.70 -35.90 -40.14
CA ASN A 983 -72.68 -37.16 -40.90
C ASN A 983 -71.44 -38.06 -40.64
N MET A 984 -70.96 -38.19 -39.40
CA MET A 984 -69.80 -39.05 -39.08
C MET A 984 -70.19 -40.42 -38.52
N SER A 985 -69.39 -41.46 -38.81
CA SER A 985 -69.57 -42.79 -38.22
C SER A 985 -69.17 -42.80 -36.74
N ALA A 986 -69.81 -43.65 -35.93
CA ALA A 986 -69.54 -43.76 -34.49
C ALA A 986 -68.05 -44.04 -34.17
N ALA A 987 -67.37 -44.84 -35.00
CA ALA A 987 -65.96 -45.15 -34.86
C ALA A 987 -65.06 -43.91 -35.09
N VAL A 988 -65.35 -43.10 -36.11
CA VAL A 988 -64.61 -41.88 -36.43
C VAL A 988 -64.85 -40.81 -35.36
N THR A 989 -66.10 -40.69 -34.89
CA THR A 989 -66.45 -39.79 -33.78
C THR A 989 -65.71 -40.17 -32.50
N ALA A 990 -65.66 -41.45 -32.14
CA ALA A 990 -64.92 -41.91 -30.96
C ALA A 990 -63.41 -41.65 -31.06
N LYS A 991 -62.81 -41.85 -32.25
CA LYS A 991 -61.38 -41.57 -32.51
C LYS A 991 -61.07 -40.08 -32.39
N LYS A 992 -61.84 -39.20 -33.05
CA LYS A 992 -61.60 -37.74 -33.05
C LYS A 992 -61.90 -37.08 -31.71
N THR A 993 -62.87 -37.59 -30.94
CA THR A 993 -63.20 -37.06 -29.61
C THR A 993 -62.31 -37.58 -28.49
N LYS A 994 -61.40 -38.53 -28.77
CA LYS A 994 -60.43 -39.03 -27.78
C LYS A 994 -59.52 -37.91 -27.27
N GLU A 995 -59.01 -37.08 -28.17
CA GLU A 995 -58.16 -35.93 -27.84
C GLU A 995 -58.84 -35.02 -26.81
N PHE A 996 -60.06 -34.55 -27.09
CA PHE A 996 -60.77 -33.59 -26.24
C PHE A 996 -61.23 -34.16 -24.89
N ARG A 997 -61.20 -35.49 -24.72
CA ARG A 997 -61.59 -36.18 -23.49
C ARG A 997 -60.40 -36.63 -22.64
N SER A 998 -59.19 -36.66 -23.20
CA SER A 998 -57.96 -36.97 -22.46
C SER A 998 -57.54 -35.84 -21.52
N PRO A 999 -56.80 -36.12 -20.43
CA PRO A 999 -56.19 -35.10 -19.58
C PRO A 999 -55.21 -34.20 -20.35
N PRO A 1000 -55.02 -32.92 -19.95
CA PRO A 1000 -54.18 -31.97 -20.69
C PRO A 1000 -52.76 -32.46 -21.01
N GLN A 1001 -52.12 -33.19 -20.10
CA GLN A 1001 -50.79 -33.75 -20.34
C GLN A 1001 -50.78 -34.79 -21.47
N GLU A 1002 -51.80 -35.66 -21.51
CA GLU A 1002 -51.96 -36.64 -22.59
C GLU A 1002 -52.35 -35.96 -23.90
N GLN A 1003 -53.16 -34.88 -23.84
CA GLN A 1003 -53.48 -34.08 -25.03
C GLN A 1003 -52.22 -33.53 -25.68
N ILE A 1004 -51.33 -32.89 -24.90
CA ILE A 1004 -50.06 -32.37 -25.40
C ILE A 1004 -49.17 -33.49 -25.95
N ASN A 1005 -49.07 -34.63 -25.25
CA ASN A 1005 -48.30 -35.77 -25.74
C ASN A 1005 -48.85 -36.30 -27.08
N MET A 1006 -50.17 -36.42 -27.24
CA MET A 1006 -50.79 -36.83 -28.50
C MET A 1006 -50.57 -35.81 -29.63
N LEU A 1007 -50.58 -34.52 -29.32
CA LEU A 1007 -50.39 -33.43 -30.30
C LEU A 1007 -48.93 -33.23 -30.74
N LEU A 1008 -47.96 -33.58 -29.88
CA LEU A 1008 -46.52 -33.46 -30.16
C LEU A 1008 -45.88 -34.75 -30.68
N THR A 1009 -46.61 -35.86 -30.70
CA THR A 1009 -46.12 -37.14 -31.23
C THR A 1009 -46.39 -37.21 -32.74
N PHE A 1010 -45.43 -36.74 -33.55
CA PHE A 1010 -45.55 -36.70 -35.02
C PHE A 1010 -45.36 -38.05 -35.72
N SER A 1011 -45.02 -39.11 -34.98
CA SER A 1011 -44.76 -40.46 -35.50
C SER A 1011 -46.00 -41.23 -35.98
N MET A 1012 -47.20 -40.62 -35.97
CA MET A 1012 -48.46 -41.24 -36.38
C MET A 1012 -48.79 -41.08 -37.88
N GLY A 1013 -47.90 -40.51 -38.70
CA GLY A 1013 -48.13 -40.36 -40.16
C GLY A 1013 -49.42 -39.59 -40.48
N GLU A 1014 -50.26 -40.13 -41.36
CA GLU A 1014 -51.54 -39.52 -41.79
C GLU A 1014 -52.59 -39.35 -40.67
N ASP A 1015 -52.39 -39.97 -39.50
CA ASP A 1015 -53.31 -39.90 -38.35
C ASP A 1015 -52.92 -38.84 -37.31
N CYS A 1016 -51.92 -37.97 -37.60
CA CYS A 1016 -51.52 -36.92 -36.68
C CYS A 1016 -52.59 -35.80 -36.56
N PRO A 1017 -53.08 -35.47 -35.36
CA PRO A 1017 -54.09 -34.42 -35.17
C PRO A 1017 -53.56 -32.99 -35.42
N CYS A 1018 -52.24 -32.79 -35.50
CA CYS A 1018 -51.62 -31.48 -35.67
C CYS A 1018 -51.40 -31.14 -37.17
N PRO A 1019 -51.76 -29.96 -37.68
CA PRO A 1019 -51.53 -29.58 -39.08
C PRO A 1019 -50.05 -29.48 -39.47
N SER A 1020 -49.72 -29.81 -40.73
CA SER A 1020 -48.35 -29.78 -41.27
C SER A 1020 -47.63 -28.43 -41.08
N GLY A 1021 -48.31 -27.31 -41.31
CA GLY A 1021 -47.69 -25.97 -41.14
C GLY A 1021 -47.34 -25.60 -39.68
N ILE A 1022 -47.96 -26.23 -38.68
CA ILE A 1022 -47.55 -26.09 -37.26
C ILE A 1022 -46.41 -27.04 -36.95
N GLN A 1023 -46.40 -28.25 -37.53
CA GLN A 1023 -45.30 -29.20 -37.39
C GLN A 1023 -43.99 -28.61 -37.95
N GLU A 1024 -44.03 -28.00 -39.13
CA GLU A 1024 -42.88 -27.36 -39.79
C GLU A 1024 -42.23 -26.30 -38.90
N GLN A 1025 -43.03 -25.44 -38.26
CA GLN A 1025 -42.51 -24.42 -37.32
C GLN A 1025 -41.74 -25.01 -36.13
N LEU A 1026 -42.15 -26.17 -35.64
CA LEU A 1026 -41.45 -26.86 -34.55
C LEU A 1026 -40.17 -27.56 -35.05
N TYR A 1027 -40.20 -28.16 -36.24
CA TYR A 1027 -39.01 -28.74 -36.86
C TYR A 1027 -37.97 -27.65 -37.18
N ASP A 1028 -38.38 -26.50 -37.70
CA ASP A 1028 -37.50 -25.36 -37.95
C ASP A 1028 -36.81 -24.87 -36.68
N PHE A 1029 -37.57 -24.69 -35.60
CA PHE A 1029 -37.01 -24.28 -34.31
C PHE A 1029 -36.13 -25.37 -33.72
N HIS A 1030 -36.49 -26.65 -33.86
CA HIS A 1030 -35.68 -27.77 -33.40
C HIS A 1030 -34.32 -27.83 -34.12
N ASN A 1031 -34.31 -27.68 -35.44
CA ASN A 1031 -33.09 -27.63 -36.24
C ASN A 1031 -32.22 -26.42 -35.86
N GLN A 1032 -32.83 -25.25 -35.64
CA GLN A 1032 -32.11 -24.07 -35.13
C GLN A 1032 -31.52 -24.31 -33.74
N LEU A 1033 -32.23 -25.00 -32.85
CA LEU A 1033 -31.74 -25.33 -31.51
C LEU A 1033 -30.59 -26.34 -31.57
N GLN A 1034 -30.65 -27.35 -32.45
CA GLN A 1034 -29.56 -28.29 -32.67
C GLN A 1034 -28.31 -27.59 -33.21
N LEU A 1035 -28.48 -26.72 -34.21
CA LEU A 1035 -27.42 -25.88 -34.76
C LEU A 1035 -26.78 -25.02 -33.66
N HIS A 1036 -27.59 -24.34 -32.84
CA HIS A 1036 -27.10 -23.50 -31.74
C HIS A 1036 -26.41 -24.33 -30.63
N CYS A 1037 -26.76 -25.60 -30.45
CA CYS A 1037 -26.06 -26.51 -29.54
C CYS A 1037 -24.72 -27.03 -30.10
N GLY A 1038 -24.42 -26.69 -31.36
CA GLY A 1038 -23.21 -27.09 -32.08
C GLY A 1038 -23.21 -28.58 -32.45
N ILE A 1039 -24.39 -29.13 -32.76
CA ILE A 1039 -24.52 -30.47 -33.36
C ILE A 1039 -24.57 -30.27 -34.87
N PRO A 1040 -23.61 -30.81 -35.63
CA PRO A 1040 -23.63 -30.70 -37.08
C PRO A 1040 -24.89 -31.39 -37.60
N MET A 1041 -25.62 -30.68 -38.48
CA MET A 1041 -26.62 -31.32 -39.32
C MET A 1041 -25.81 -32.20 -40.28
N GLU A 1042 -25.85 -33.53 -40.12
CA GLU A 1042 -25.40 -34.40 -41.20
C GLU A 1042 -26.36 -34.12 -42.37
N GLU A 1043 -25.86 -33.50 -43.43
CA GLU A 1043 -26.53 -33.55 -44.73
C GLU A 1043 -26.47 -35.01 -45.15
N ASP A 1044 -27.53 -35.76 -44.86
CA ASP A 1044 -27.75 -37.08 -45.43
C ASP A 1044 -27.94 -36.92 -46.95
N GLU A 1045 -26.85 -36.70 -47.69
CA GLU A 1045 -26.75 -37.04 -49.10
C GLU A 1045 -26.64 -38.56 -49.24
N TYR A 1046 -27.66 -39.28 -48.78
CA TYR A 1046 -27.86 -40.67 -49.17
C TYR A 1046 -29.27 -40.79 -49.70
N GLU A 1047 -29.39 -40.95 -51.02
CA GLU A 1047 -30.60 -41.48 -51.62
C GLU A 1047 -31.04 -42.71 -50.82
N GLN A 1048 -32.23 -42.64 -50.26
CA GLN A 1048 -32.78 -43.62 -49.35
C GLN A 1048 -33.08 -44.92 -50.13
N ASP A 1049 -32.07 -45.78 -50.32
CA ASP A 1049 -32.25 -47.07 -50.98
C ASP A 1049 -33.08 -47.99 -50.08
N THR A 1050 -34.31 -48.28 -50.51
CA THR A 1050 -35.33 -49.03 -49.75
C THR A 1050 -35.13 -50.55 -49.81
N SER A 1051 -34.03 -51.03 -50.40
CA SER A 1051 -33.73 -52.45 -50.55
C SER A 1051 -33.39 -53.14 -49.21
N ILE A 1052 -33.81 -54.41 -49.07
CA ILE A 1052 -33.55 -55.26 -47.88
C ILE A 1052 -32.03 -55.41 -47.64
N THR A 1053 -31.25 -55.38 -48.71
CA THR A 1053 -29.78 -55.34 -48.72
C THR A 1053 -29.23 -54.07 -48.07
N GLY A 1054 -29.81 -52.89 -48.32
CA GLY A 1054 -29.42 -51.63 -47.69
C GLY A 1054 -29.70 -51.61 -46.18
N ARG A 1055 -30.83 -52.18 -45.75
CA ARG A 1055 -31.18 -52.30 -44.32
C ARG A 1055 -30.26 -53.25 -43.56
N LEU A 1056 -29.82 -54.34 -44.19
CA LEU A 1056 -28.88 -55.29 -43.57
C LEU A 1056 -27.47 -54.67 -43.44
N LEU A 1057 -27.02 -53.90 -44.44
CA LEU A 1057 -25.72 -53.21 -44.41
C LEU A 1057 -25.69 -52.12 -43.32
N MET A 1058 -26.79 -51.37 -43.17
CA MET A 1058 -26.96 -50.40 -42.09
C MET A 1058 -26.93 -51.04 -40.70
N LEU A 1059 -27.55 -52.22 -40.54
CA LEU A 1059 -27.52 -52.96 -39.27
C LEU A 1059 -26.11 -53.50 -38.96
N VAL A 1060 -25.38 -53.97 -39.98
CA VAL A 1060 -23.99 -54.45 -39.85
C VAL A 1060 -23.03 -53.30 -39.51
N ASN A 1061 -23.24 -52.10 -40.09
CA ASN A 1061 -22.47 -50.89 -39.77
C ASN A 1061 -22.82 -50.29 -38.39
N LYS A 1062 -24.03 -50.56 -37.87
CA LYS A 1062 -24.41 -50.18 -36.48
C LYS A 1062 -23.87 -51.15 -35.43
N ILE A 1063 -23.65 -52.41 -35.80
CA ILE A 1063 -23.11 -53.47 -34.91
C ILE A 1063 -21.57 -53.48 -34.91
N LYS A 1064 -20.93 -53.22 -36.05
CA LYS A 1064 -19.50 -52.86 -36.10
C LYS A 1064 -19.37 -51.36 -35.82
N GLY A 1065 -19.24 -50.98 -34.55
CA GLY A 1065 -18.86 -49.60 -34.20
C GLY A 1065 -17.72 -49.11 -35.11
N GLN A 1066 -17.86 -47.90 -35.64
CA GLN A 1066 -16.95 -47.30 -36.62
C GLN A 1066 -15.48 -47.54 -36.22
N SER A 1067 -14.77 -48.36 -37.00
CA SER A 1067 -13.31 -48.39 -36.93
C SER A 1067 -12.81 -47.12 -37.61
N HIS A 1068 -12.43 -46.11 -36.83
CA HIS A 1068 -11.56 -45.07 -37.35
C HIS A 1068 -10.24 -45.73 -37.75
N LYS A 1069 -10.00 -45.86 -39.06
CA LYS A 1069 -8.65 -46.03 -39.57
C LYS A 1069 -7.86 -44.80 -39.12
N ALA A 1070 -6.76 -45.04 -38.41
CA ALA A 1070 -5.78 -44.02 -38.10
C ALA A 1070 -5.17 -43.53 -39.41
N GLU A 1071 -5.60 -42.37 -39.89
CA GLU A 1071 -4.81 -41.55 -40.80
C GLU A 1071 -3.81 -40.75 -39.96
N GLU A 1072 -2.55 -40.77 -40.37
CA GLU A 1072 -1.48 -39.99 -39.76
C GLU A 1072 -1.81 -38.49 -39.81
N PRO A 1073 -1.49 -37.73 -38.75
CA PRO A 1073 -1.81 -36.31 -38.69
C PRO A 1073 -0.86 -35.56 -39.62
N THR A 1074 -1.36 -35.20 -40.81
CA THR A 1074 -0.82 -34.04 -41.54
C THR A 1074 -1.32 -32.80 -40.80
N GLU A 1075 -0.39 -31.98 -40.31
CA GLU A 1075 -0.66 -30.69 -39.66
C GLU A 1075 -1.46 -29.77 -40.59
N LYS A 1076 -2.79 -29.84 -40.52
CA LYS A 1076 -3.66 -28.78 -41.03
C LYS A 1076 -3.72 -27.71 -39.94
N GLN A 1077 -3.28 -26.48 -40.27
CA GLN A 1077 -3.48 -25.30 -39.41
C GLN A 1077 -4.94 -25.25 -38.95
N GLN A 1078 -5.18 -25.30 -37.64
CA GLN A 1078 -6.52 -25.20 -37.07
C GLN A 1078 -7.13 -23.84 -37.42
N ALA A 1079 -8.37 -23.85 -37.92
CA ALA A 1079 -9.12 -22.63 -38.23
C ALA A 1079 -9.40 -21.83 -36.95
N ALA A 1080 -9.37 -20.49 -37.06
CA ALA A 1080 -9.67 -19.59 -35.96
C ALA A 1080 -11.07 -19.84 -35.41
N PRO A 1081 -11.26 -19.79 -34.07
CA PRO A 1081 -12.55 -20.09 -33.46
C PRO A 1081 -13.60 -19.07 -33.89
N SER A 1082 -14.81 -19.54 -34.22
CA SER A 1082 -15.91 -18.70 -34.69
C SER A 1082 -16.98 -18.43 -33.61
N ASN A 1083 -16.99 -19.24 -32.56
CA ASN A 1083 -17.99 -19.22 -31.50
C ASN A 1083 -17.36 -19.60 -30.15
N LEU A 1084 -18.11 -19.40 -29.05
CA LEU A 1084 -17.63 -19.67 -27.68
C LEU A 1084 -17.25 -21.16 -27.48
N LYS A 1085 -17.97 -22.09 -28.12
CA LYS A 1085 -17.73 -23.53 -27.99
C LYS A 1085 -16.37 -23.91 -28.56
N GLU A 1086 -16.05 -23.43 -29.76
CA GLU A 1086 -14.75 -23.62 -30.41
C GLU A 1086 -13.63 -22.92 -29.66
N LEU A 1087 -13.86 -21.69 -29.18
CA LEU A 1087 -12.87 -20.97 -28.38
C LEU A 1087 -12.48 -21.77 -27.13
N ILE A 1088 -13.47 -22.20 -26.33
CA ILE A 1088 -13.19 -22.96 -25.10
C ILE A 1088 -12.51 -24.29 -25.41
N SER A 1089 -12.96 -25.03 -26.43
CA SER A 1089 -12.36 -26.33 -26.74
C SER A 1089 -10.90 -26.20 -27.19
N GLN A 1090 -10.60 -25.24 -28.07
CA GLN A 1090 -9.23 -24.98 -28.54
C GLN A 1090 -8.34 -24.45 -27.41
N THR A 1091 -8.82 -23.48 -26.60
CA THR A 1091 -8.04 -22.92 -25.49
C THR A 1091 -7.71 -23.97 -24.42
N MET A 1092 -8.67 -24.81 -24.01
CA MET A 1092 -8.43 -25.81 -22.96
C MET A 1092 -7.43 -26.89 -23.41
N VAL A 1093 -7.51 -27.30 -24.69
CA VAL A 1093 -6.56 -28.24 -25.28
C VAL A 1093 -5.18 -27.60 -25.42
N SER A 1094 -5.12 -26.36 -25.90
CA SER A 1094 -3.87 -25.59 -26.00
C SER A 1094 -3.18 -25.47 -24.64
N TRP A 1095 -3.89 -25.06 -23.58
CA TRP A 1095 -3.32 -24.96 -22.23
C TRP A 1095 -2.80 -26.28 -21.67
N ALA A 1096 -3.46 -27.41 -22.00
CA ALA A 1096 -3.00 -28.73 -21.60
C ALA A 1096 -1.77 -29.21 -22.40
N GLN A 1097 -1.60 -28.71 -23.63
CA GLN A 1097 -0.45 -29.00 -24.49
C GLN A 1097 0.76 -28.09 -24.20
N GLU A 1098 0.53 -26.85 -23.76
CA GLU A 1098 1.57 -25.87 -23.46
C GLU A 1098 2.49 -26.29 -22.30
N CYS A 1099 1.92 -26.77 -21.20
CA CYS A 1099 2.67 -27.10 -19.98
C CYS A 1099 1.92 -28.12 -19.10
N HIS A 1100 2.67 -28.89 -18.30
CA HIS A 1100 2.08 -29.77 -17.30
C HIS A 1100 1.47 -28.96 -16.14
N ILE A 1101 0.16 -29.09 -15.94
CA ILE A 1101 -0.61 -28.32 -14.94
C ILE A 1101 -0.51 -29.00 -13.57
N LEU A 1102 -0.14 -28.24 -12.53
CA LEU A 1102 0.00 -28.76 -11.16
C LEU A 1102 -1.25 -28.55 -10.29
N ASP A 1103 -2.00 -27.46 -10.49
CA ASP A 1103 -3.22 -27.20 -9.72
C ASP A 1103 -4.37 -28.16 -10.08
N SER A 1104 -4.69 -29.09 -9.17
CA SER A 1104 -5.79 -30.04 -9.31
C SER A 1104 -7.17 -29.38 -9.45
N GLU A 1105 -7.37 -28.19 -8.86
CA GLU A 1105 -8.63 -27.46 -8.97
C GLU A 1105 -8.79 -26.84 -10.36
N LEU A 1106 -7.69 -26.33 -10.94
CA LEU A 1106 -7.68 -25.85 -12.33
C LEU A 1106 -8.05 -26.98 -13.29
N VAL A 1107 -7.42 -28.15 -13.16
CA VAL A 1107 -7.72 -29.33 -14.00
C VAL A 1107 -9.21 -29.70 -13.92
N ARG A 1108 -9.77 -29.75 -12.69
CA ARG A 1108 -11.20 -30.03 -12.50
C ARG A 1108 -12.09 -29.03 -13.23
N LYS A 1109 -11.78 -27.73 -13.17
CA LYS A 1109 -12.56 -26.69 -13.85
C LYS A 1109 -12.41 -26.74 -15.38
N MET A 1110 -11.21 -26.99 -15.89
CA MET A 1110 -10.96 -27.13 -17.33
C MET A 1110 -11.76 -28.29 -17.95
N PHE A 1111 -11.69 -29.48 -17.34
CA PHE A 1111 -12.47 -30.63 -17.82
C PHE A 1111 -13.97 -30.46 -17.60
N SER A 1112 -14.38 -29.77 -16.53
CA SER A 1112 -15.78 -29.39 -16.35
C SER A 1112 -16.24 -28.58 -17.57
N LEU A 1113 -15.58 -27.44 -17.87
CA LEU A 1113 -15.90 -26.60 -19.03
C LEU A 1113 -15.95 -27.40 -20.34
N LEU A 1114 -14.94 -28.23 -20.61
CA LEU A 1114 -14.88 -29.03 -21.82
C LEU A 1114 -16.11 -29.96 -21.93
N ARG A 1115 -16.47 -30.65 -20.83
CA ARG A 1115 -17.66 -31.51 -20.79
C ARG A 1115 -18.94 -30.71 -21.08
N ARG A 1116 -19.08 -29.50 -20.53
CA ARG A 1116 -20.25 -28.64 -20.75
C ARG A 1116 -20.42 -28.28 -22.22
N GLN A 1117 -19.32 -28.02 -22.92
CA GLN A 1117 -19.33 -27.63 -24.33
C GLN A 1117 -19.73 -28.77 -25.27
N TYR A 1118 -19.31 -30.01 -24.98
CA TYR A 1118 -19.69 -31.18 -25.79
C TYR A 1118 -21.07 -31.75 -25.41
N ASP A 1119 -21.43 -31.77 -24.13
CA ASP A 1119 -22.74 -32.26 -23.63
C ASP A 1119 -23.77 -31.12 -23.49
N SER A 1120 -23.87 -30.28 -24.52
CA SER A 1120 -24.71 -29.08 -24.48
C SER A 1120 -26.21 -29.39 -24.35
N ILE A 1121 -26.68 -30.49 -24.96
CA ILE A 1121 -28.06 -30.98 -24.80
C ILE A 1121 -28.29 -31.54 -23.38
N GLY A 1122 -27.34 -32.30 -22.83
CA GLY A 1122 -27.48 -32.83 -21.48
C GLY A 1122 -27.56 -31.71 -20.45
N GLU A 1123 -26.79 -30.62 -20.61
CA GLU A 1123 -26.92 -29.42 -19.80
C GLU A 1123 -28.31 -28.78 -19.91
N LEU A 1124 -28.78 -28.59 -21.14
CA LEU A 1124 -30.09 -28.02 -21.41
C LEU A 1124 -31.21 -28.87 -20.78
N LEU A 1125 -31.18 -30.19 -20.92
CA LEU A 1125 -32.16 -31.10 -20.33
C LEU A 1125 -32.19 -31.03 -18.80
N ARG A 1126 -31.02 -30.91 -18.15
CA ARG A 1126 -30.95 -30.73 -16.68
C ARG A 1126 -31.54 -29.39 -16.27
N ALA A 1127 -31.22 -28.31 -16.97
CA ALA A 1127 -31.71 -26.96 -16.69
C ALA A 1127 -33.22 -26.80 -16.96
N MET A 1128 -33.75 -27.45 -18.00
CA MET A 1128 -35.18 -27.45 -18.33
C MET A 1128 -36.04 -28.05 -17.21
N ARG A 1129 -35.53 -29.02 -16.44
CA ARG A 1129 -36.24 -29.56 -15.26
C ARG A 1129 -36.41 -28.53 -14.14
N LYS A 1130 -35.54 -27.50 -14.10
CA LYS A 1130 -35.57 -26.39 -13.14
C LYS A 1130 -36.17 -25.09 -13.73
N THR A 1131 -36.71 -25.16 -14.94
CA THR A 1131 -37.33 -24.00 -15.61
C THR A 1131 -38.82 -23.94 -15.29
N TYR A 1132 -39.33 -22.75 -15.01
CA TYR A 1132 -40.75 -22.53 -14.77
C TYR A 1132 -41.23 -21.21 -15.35
N THR A 1133 -42.43 -21.20 -15.94
CA THR A 1133 -43.04 -19.99 -16.50
C THR A 1133 -44.14 -19.45 -15.58
N ILE A 1134 -44.17 -18.13 -15.40
CA ILE A 1134 -45.18 -17.46 -14.58
C ILE A 1134 -45.93 -16.39 -15.37
N SER A 1135 -47.11 -16.00 -14.88
CA SER A 1135 -47.87 -14.89 -15.45
C SER A 1135 -47.21 -13.55 -15.13
N ALA A 1136 -47.37 -12.55 -16.01
CA ALA A 1136 -46.89 -11.20 -15.76
C ALA A 1136 -47.51 -10.55 -14.50
N ALA A 1137 -48.72 -10.95 -14.10
CA ALA A 1137 -49.40 -10.44 -12.92
C ALA A 1137 -48.76 -10.90 -11.60
N SER A 1138 -48.03 -12.02 -11.61
CA SER A 1138 -47.46 -12.65 -10.42
C SER A 1138 -46.02 -12.23 -10.12
N ILE A 1139 -45.40 -11.37 -10.95
CA ILE A 1139 -43.97 -11.04 -10.87
C ILE A 1139 -43.57 -10.52 -9.48
N GLN A 1140 -44.30 -9.54 -8.95
CA GLN A 1140 -43.92 -8.92 -7.67
C GLN A 1140 -44.03 -9.90 -6.50
N ASP A 1141 -45.08 -10.72 -6.48
CA ASP A 1141 -45.27 -11.76 -5.46
C ASP A 1141 -44.16 -12.82 -5.56
N THR A 1142 -43.75 -13.21 -6.78
CA THR A 1142 -42.61 -14.12 -6.98
C THR A 1142 -41.27 -13.52 -6.54
N ILE A 1143 -41.02 -12.23 -6.76
CA ILE A 1143 -39.80 -11.57 -6.27
C ILE A 1143 -39.73 -11.61 -4.75
N ASN A 1144 -40.84 -11.31 -4.07
CA ASN A 1144 -40.91 -11.35 -2.61
C ASN A 1144 -40.70 -12.78 -2.08
N LEU A 1145 -41.27 -13.78 -2.76
CA LEU A 1145 -41.07 -15.20 -2.45
C LEU A 1145 -39.59 -15.60 -2.55
N LEU A 1146 -38.91 -15.21 -3.64
CA LEU A 1146 -37.50 -15.51 -3.84
C LEU A 1146 -36.60 -14.80 -2.83
N ALA A 1147 -36.98 -13.58 -2.41
CA ALA A 1147 -36.26 -12.86 -1.37
C ALA A 1147 -36.33 -13.60 -0.03
N ALA A 1148 -37.52 -14.04 0.38
CA ALA A 1148 -37.71 -14.83 1.60
C ALA A 1148 -37.00 -16.20 1.52
N LEU A 1149 -37.06 -16.88 0.38
CA LEU A 1149 -36.33 -18.13 0.16
C LEU A 1149 -34.81 -17.93 0.20
N GLY A 1150 -34.31 -16.84 -0.38
CA GLY A 1150 -32.88 -16.48 -0.34
C GLY A 1150 -32.40 -16.24 1.10
N GLN A 1151 -33.22 -15.57 1.91
CA GLN A 1151 -32.94 -15.41 3.35
C GLN A 1151 -32.84 -16.77 4.04
N ILE A 1152 -33.79 -17.68 3.82
CA ILE A 1152 -33.76 -19.02 4.43
C ILE A 1152 -32.54 -19.82 3.97
N ARG A 1153 -32.22 -19.80 2.66
CA ARG A 1153 -31.03 -20.49 2.13
C ARG A 1153 -29.73 -19.96 2.70
N SER A 1154 -29.63 -18.66 2.99
CA SER A 1154 -28.44 -18.11 3.62
C SER A 1154 -28.15 -18.72 5.00
N LEU A 1155 -29.21 -19.16 5.72
CA LEU A 1155 -29.09 -19.81 7.03
C LEU A 1155 -28.54 -21.24 6.96
N LEU A 1156 -28.53 -21.90 5.79
CA LEU A 1156 -27.93 -23.25 5.64
C LEU A 1156 -26.43 -23.26 5.96
N SER A 1157 -25.74 -22.17 5.63
CA SER A 1157 -24.30 -22.03 5.82
C SER A 1157 -23.92 -21.54 7.22
N VAL A 1158 -24.89 -21.10 8.02
CA VAL A 1158 -24.68 -20.42 9.30
C VAL A 1158 -25.17 -21.31 10.45
N ARG A 1159 -24.47 -21.26 11.59
CA ARG A 1159 -24.92 -21.94 12.80
C ARG A 1159 -26.12 -21.19 13.40
N MET A 1160 -27.21 -21.90 13.68
CA MET A 1160 -28.43 -21.31 14.24
C MET A 1160 -28.20 -20.67 15.62
N GLY A 1161 -28.62 -19.42 15.76
CA GLY A 1161 -28.70 -18.63 16.98
C GLY A 1161 -30.09 -18.02 17.19
N LYS A 1162 -30.25 -17.15 18.20
CA LYS A 1162 -31.56 -16.53 18.53
C LYS A 1162 -32.02 -15.51 17.48
N GLU A 1163 -31.08 -14.80 16.84
CA GLU A 1163 -31.40 -13.84 15.78
C GLU A 1163 -31.81 -14.60 14.51
N GLU A 1164 -31.07 -15.66 14.17
CA GLU A 1164 -31.35 -16.56 13.04
C GLU A 1164 -32.66 -17.33 13.22
N GLU A 1165 -33.00 -17.74 14.45
CA GLU A 1165 -34.29 -18.36 14.79
C GLU A 1165 -35.45 -17.46 14.36
N LYS A 1166 -35.37 -16.17 14.70
CA LYS A 1166 -36.40 -15.19 14.34
C LYS A 1166 -36.48 -14.97 12.83
N LEU A 1167 -35.33 -14.83 12.16
CA LEU A 1167 -35.26 -14.68 10.70
C LEU A 1167 -35.86 -15.89 9.96
N MET A 1168 -35.68 -17.10 10.48
CA MET A 1168 -36.30 -18.30 9.92
C MET A 1168 -37.82 -18.28 10.06
N ILE A 1169 -38.34 -17.93 11.25
CA ILE A 1169 -39.78 -17.87 11.51
C ILE A 1169 -40.44 -16.79 10.65
N ASP A 1170 -39.86 -15.59 10.60
CA ASP A 1170 -40.36 -14.47 9.81
C ASP A 1170 -40.34 -14.82 8.30
N GLY A 1171 -39.25 -15.42 7.80
CA GLY A 1171 -39.13 -15.85 6.41
C GLY A 1171 -40.16 -16.93 6.02
N LEU A 1172 -40.41 -17.92 6.89
CA LEU A 1172 -41.46 -18.91 6.66
C LEU A 1172 -42.86 -18.28 6.65
N ALA A 1173 -43.12 -17.32 7.53
CA ALA A 1173 -44.39 -16.59 7.57
C ALA A 1173 -44.62 -15.79 6.29
N ASP A 1174 -43.58 -15.11 5.77
CA ASP A 1174 -43.64 -14.37 4.51
C ASP A 1174 -43.93 -15.28 3.31
N ILE A 1175 -43.34 -16.47 3.28
CA ILE A 1175 -43.62 -17.48 2.23
C ILE A 1175 -45.07 -17.97 2.33
N MET A 1176 -45.55 -18.30 3.53
CA MET A 1176 -46.93 -18.80 3.72
C MET A 1176 -47.99 -17.75 3.40
N ASN A 1177 -47.70 -16.47 3.60
CA ASN A 1177 -48.63 -15.38 3.27
C ASN A 1177 -48.61 -15.00 1.77
N ASN A 1178 -47.72 -15.61 0.98
CA ASN A 1178 -47.57 -15.30 -0.43
C ASN A 1178 -48.58 -16.08 -1.31
N LYS A 1179 -49.22 -15.39 -2.26
CA LYS A 1179 -50.22 -16.00 -3.15
C LYS A 1179 -49.64 -17.06 -4.08
N VAL A 1180 -48.39 -16.87 -4.54
CA VAL A 1180 -47.70 -17.76 -5.48
C VAL A 1180 -47.47 -19.15 -4.88
N PHE A 1181 -47.31 -19.22 -3.55
CA PHE A 1181 -47.15 -20.49 -2.81
C PHE A 1181 -48.33 -21.44 -3.04
N TYR A 1182 -49.56 -20.90 -3.10
CA TYR A 1182 -50.78 -21.68 -3.31
C TYR A 1182 -51.14 -21.84 -4.79
N GLN A 1183 -50.86 -20.83 -5.62
CA GLN A 1183 -51.21 -20.86 -7.05
C GLN A 1183 -50.29 -21.79 -7.86
N HIS A 1184 -49.02 -21.91 -7.49
CA HIS A 1184 -48.00 -22.60 -8.28
C HIS A 1184 -47.27 -23.68 -7.44
N PRO A 1185 -47.94 -24.80 -7.09
CA PRO A 1185 -47.32 -25.85 -6.25
C PRO A 1185 -46.08 -26.50 -6.87
N ASN A 1186 -46.05 -26.61 -8.20
CA ASN A 1186 -44.89 -27.18 -8.91
C ASN A 1186 -43.63 -26.31 -8.78
N LEU A 1187 -43.79 -24.97 -8.71
CA LEU A 1187 -42.66 -24.07 -8.53
C LEU A 1187 -41.97 -24.32 -7.18
N MET A 1188 -42.72 -24.50 -6.10
CA MET A 1188 -42.17 -24.75 -4.76
C MET A 1188 -41.32 -26.04 -4.70
N ARG A 1189 -41.68 -27.05 -5.49
CA ARG A 1189 -40.91 -28.29 -5.63
C ARG A 1189 -39.68 -28.11 -6.51
N ILE A 1190 -39.80 -27.38 -7.62
CA ILE A 1190 -38.66 -27.05 -8.51
C ILE A 1190 -37.58 -26.27 -7.75
N LEU A 1191 -37.99 -25.34 -6.88
CA LEU A 1191 -37.09 -24.57 -6.03
C LEU A 1191 -36.53 -25.37 -4.84
N GLY A 1192 -36.90 -26.64 -4.64
CA GLY A 1192 -36.39 -27.42 -3.51
C GLY A 1192 -36.68 -26.77 -2.14
N MET A 1193 -37.79 -26.05 -2.02
CA MET A 1193 -38.10 -25.28 -0.80
C MET A 1193 -38.27 -26.20 0.43
N HIS A 1194 -38.89 -27.36 0.22
CA HIS A 1194 -39.04 -28.40 1.23
C HIS A 1194 -37.69 -29.02 1.65
N GLU A 1195 -36.79 -29.26 0.69
CA GLU A 1195 -35.43 -29.76 0.95
C GLU A 1195 -34.65 -28.77 1.85
N THR A 1196 -34.66 -27.47 1.48
CA THR A 1196 -33.99 -26.40 2.25
C THR A 1196 -34.51 -26.34 3.70
N VAL A 1197 -35.83 -26.36 3.90
CA VAL A 1197 -36.42 -26.27 5.26
C VAL A 1197 -36.10 -27.51 6.08
N MET A 1198 -36.09 -28.69 5.46
CA MET A 1198 -35.71 -29.94 6.13
C MET A 1198 -34.24 -29.92 6.56
N GLU A 1199 -33.33 -29.46 5.72
CA GLU A 1199 -31.90 -29.35 6.06
C GLU A 1199 -31.66 -28.41 7.26
N VAL A 1200 -32.27 -27.22 7.27
CA VAL A 1200 -32.16 -26.29 8.42
C VAL A 1200 -32.71 -26.94 9.69
N MET A 1201 -33.85 -27.62 9.60
CA MET A 1201 -34.47 -28.32 10.73
C MET A 1201 -33.55 -29.41 11.29
N VAL A 1202 -32.93 -30.22 10.43
CA VAL A 1202 -32.03 -31.30 10.87
C VAL A 1202 -30.72 -30.75 11.43
N ASN A 1203 -30.18 -29.66 10.91
CA ASN A 1203 -28.99 -29.02 11.50
C ASN A 1203 -29.19 -28.61 12.98
N VAL A 1204 -30.43 -28.35 13.40
CA VAL A 1204 -30.79 -28.06 14.80
C VAL A 1204 -31.00 -29.33 15.62
N LEU A 1205 -31.56 -30.38 15.02
CA LEU A 1205 -31.87 -31.66 15.69
C LEU A 1205 -30.65 -32.59 15.82
N GLY A 1206 -29.76 -32.59 14.83
CA GLY A 1206 -28.62 -33.52 14.72
C GLY A 1206 -27.45 -33.23 15.67
N GLY A 1207 -27.53 -32.18 16.49
CA GLY A 1207 -26.41 -31.67 17.27
C GLY A 1207 -26.01 -32.49 18.49
N HIS A 1208 -26.94 -33.09 19.24
CA HIS A 1208 -26.61 -33.81 20.47
C HIS A 1208 -27.68 -34.83 20.88
N LYS A 1209 -27.27 -36.01 21.36
CA LYS A 1209 -28.11 -37.00 22.08
C LYS A 1209 -28.60 -36.50 23.46
N SER A 1210 -28.53 -35.21 23.74
CA SER A 1210 -29.03 -34.58 24.97
C SER A 1210 -30.49 -34.20 24.80
N GLN A 1211 -31.33 -34.51 25.80
CA GLN A 1211 -32.79 -34.39 25.76
C GLN A 1211 -33.37 -32.97 25.53
N GLU A 1212 -32.55 -31.92 25.46
CA GLU A 1212 -33.01 -30.52 25.33
C GLU A 1212 -32.82 -29.98 23.90
N ILE A 1213 -33.93 -29.64 23.23
CA ILE A 1213 -33.94 -28.97 21.93
C ILE A 1213 -33.65 -27.47 22.12
N ALA A 1214 -32.59 -26.95 21.49
CA ALA A 1214 -32.14 -25.57 21.69
C ALA A 1214 -33.10 -24.48 21.14
N PHE A 1215 -33.87 -24.76 20.08
CA PHE A 1215 -34.75 -23.80 19.39
C PHE A 1215 -36.13 -24.41 19.03
N PRO A 1216 -36.99 -24.71 20.02
CA PRO A 1216 -38.23 -25.46 19.79
C PRO A 1216 -39.28 -24.69 18.97
N LYS A 1217 -39.30 -23.35 19.00
CA LYS A 1217 -40.29 -22.55 18.25
C LYS A 1217 -40.03 -22.57 16.75
N MET A 1218 -38.76 -22.51 16.34
CA MET A 1218 -38.38 -22.64 14.94
C MET A 1218 -38.67 -24.04 14.42
N VAL A 1219 -38.30 -25.09 15.15
CA VAL A 1219 -38.63 -26.48 14.76
C VAL A 1219 -40.14 -26.64 14.56
N ALA A 1220 -40.96 -26.16 15.50
CA ALA A 1220 -42.42 -26.18 15.36
C ALA A 1220 -42.94 -25.42 14.12
N SER A 1221 -42.32 -24.29 13.78
CA SER A 1221 -42.66 -23.50 12.60
C SER A 1221 -42.28 -24.21 11.30
N CYS A 1222 -41.10 -24.84 11.25
CA CYS A 1222 -40.66 -25.67 10.12
C CYS A 1222 -41.59 -26.87 9.90
N CYS A 1223 -41.91 -27.62 10.97
CA CYS A 1223 -42.86 -28.75 10.89
C CYS A 1223 -44.23 -28.30 10.40
N ARG A 1224 -44.76 -27.18 10.93
CA ARG A 1224 -46.04 -26.61 10.51
C ARG A 1224 -46.02 -26.24 9.02
N PHE A 1225 -44.96 -25.58 8.57
CA PHE A 1225 -44.77 -25.22 7.17
C PHE A 1225 -44.79 -26.45 6.24
N LEU A 1226 -44.01 -27.49 6.57
CA LEU A 1226 -43.95 -28.73 5.78
C LEU A 1226 -45.31 -29.43 5.72
N CYS A 1227 -46.09 -29.44 6.79
CA CYS A 1227 -47.46 -29.97 6.77
C CYS A 1227 -48.39 -29.19 5.82
N TYR A 1228 -48.30 -27.86 5.77
CA TYR A 1228 -49.08 -27.09 4.80
C TYR A 1228 -48.63 -27.37 3.37
N PHE A 1229 -47.32 -27.49 3.13
CA PHE A 1229 -46.76 -27.82 1.82
C PHE A 1229 -47.31 -29.15 1.25
N CYS A 1230 -47.43 -30.19 2.09
CA CYS A 1230 -48.02 -31.48 1.70
C CYS A 1230 -49.49 -31.37 1.26
N ARG A 1231 -50.28 -30.49 1.90
CA ARG A 1231 -51.73 -30.36 1.64
C ARG A 1231 -52.07 -29.69 0.32
N ILE A 1232 -51.13 -28.97 -0.29
CA ILE A 1232 -51.40 -28.18 -1.50
C ILE A 1232 -51.48 -29.06 -2.76
N SER A 1233 -50.69 -30.14 -2.84
CA SER A 1233 -50.62 -30.98 -4.05
C SER A 1233 -50.21 -32.41 -3.73
N ARG A 1234 -50.85 -33.38 -4.41
CA ARG A 1234 -50.48 -34.81 -4.34
C ARG A 1234 -49.03 -35.06 -4.75
N GLN A 1235 -48.47 -34.27 -5.67
CA GLN A 1235 -47.07 -34.40 -6.07
C GLN A 1235 -46.11 -33.88 -4.99
N ASN A 1236 -46.51 -32.87 -4.21
CA ASN A 1236 -45.72 -32.36 -3.09
C ASN A 1236 -45.69 -33.38 -1.94
N GLN A 1237 -46.82 -34.01 -1.65
CA GLN A 1237 -46.90 -35.12 -0.69
C GLN A 1237 -45.97 -36.28 -1.11
N LYS A 1238 -45.94 -36.62 -2.40
CA LYS A 1238 -45.01 -37.64 -2.92
C LYS A 1238 -43.54 -37.26 -2.71
N ALA A 1239 -43.15 -36.02 -2.98
CA ALA A 1239 -41.78 -35.56 -2.75
C ALA A 1239 -41.38 -35.67 -1.26
N MET A 1240 -42.29 -35.31 -0.35
CA MET A 1240 -42.06 -35.49 1.10
C MET A 1240 -42.00 -36.95 1.52
N PHE A 1241 -42.73 -37.84 0.85
CA PHE A 1241 -42.68 -39.29 1.11
C PHE A 1241 -41.31 -39.88 0.77
N ASP A 1242 -40.64 -39.38 -0.27
CA ASP A 1242 -39.29 -39.83 -0.65
C ASP A 1242 -38.26 -39.55 0.47
N HIS A 1243 -38.52 -38.59 1.35
CA HIS A 1243 -37.68 -38.27 2.53
C HIS A 1243 -38.19 -38.85 3.85
N LEU A 1244 -39.19 -39.74 3.83
CA LEU A 1244 -39.84 -40.25 5.05
C LEU A 1244 -38.85 -40.99 5.97
N SER A 1245 -37.97 -41.83 5.43
CA SER A 1245 -36.95 -42.55 6.21
C SER A 1245 -36.03 -41.58 6.96
N TYR A 1246 -35.60 -40.51 6.28
CA TYR A 1246 -34.73 -39.49 6.85
C TYR A 1246 -35.40 -38.71 8.00
N LEU A 1247 -36.70 -38.43 7.88
CA LEU A 1247 -37.47 -37.78 8.95
C LEU A 1247 -37.68 -38.69 10.16
N LEU A 1248 -37.93 -39.98 9.94
CA LEU A 1248 -38.14 -40.97 11.01
C LEU A 1248 -36.85 -41.24 11.82
N GLU A 1249 -35.68 -41.20 11.19
CA GLU A 1249 -34.41 -41.33 11.90
C GLU A 1249 -34.21 -40.20 12.91
N ASN A 1250 -34.63 -38.97 12.56
CA ASN A 1250 -34.43 -37.77 13.35
C ASN A 1250 -35.58 -37.47 14.35
N SER A 1251 -36.68 -38.23 14.34
CA SER A 1251 -37.84 -38.01 15.23
C SER A 1251 -37.66 -38.52 16.66
N SER A 1252 -36.58 -39.27 16.94
CA SER A 1252 -36.37 -39.99 18.21
C SER A 1252 -35.61 -39.21 19.31
N VAL A 1253 -35.07 -38.02 19.00
CA VAL A 1253 -34.00 -37.39 19.80
C VAL A 1253 -34.47 -36.25 20.73
N GLY A 1254 -35.71 -35.76 20.64
CA GLY A 1254 -36.18 -34.62 21.45
C GLY A 1254 -37.59 -34.81 22.05
N LEU A 1255 -37.67 -35.06 23.35
CA LEU A 1255 -38.93 -35.32 24.09
C LEU A 1255 -39.49 -34.06 24.78
N VAL A 1256 -39.73 -32.97 24.04
CA VAL A 1256 -40.62 -31.84 24.41
C VAL A 1256 -40.95 -31.12 23.10
N ILE A 1257 -42.10 -31.25 22.44
CA ILE A 1257 -43.52 -31.07 22.81
C ILE A 1257 -44.21 -32.39 22.39
N PRO A 1258 -45.20 -32.99 23.07
CA PRO A 1258 -45.40 -34.47 23.18
C PRO A 1258 -45.74 -35.23 21.89
N PHE A 1259 -45.89 -34.46 20.86
CA PHE A 1259 -46.10 -34.81 19.52
C PHE A 1259 -44.87 -34.05 18.86
N ALA A 1260 -44.01 -34.64 17.99
CA ALA A 1260 -43.24 -33.86 16.98
C ALA A 1260 -43.93 -33.61 15.59
N ILE A 1261 -45.22 -33.72 15.37
CA ILE A 1261 -46.38 -33.93 16.22
C ILE A 1261 -46.95 -35.26 15.75
N ILE A 1262 -46.78 -36.41 16.53
CA ILE A 1262 -47.05 -37.93 16.39
C ILE A 1262 -46.86 -38.50 14.97
N GLY A 1263 -46.30 -37.67 14.13
CA GLY A 1263 -45.95 -37.76 12.71
C GLY A 1263 -45.60 -36.30 12.38
N LEU A 1264 -46.06 -35.56 11.39
CA LEU A 1264 -47.00 -35.87 10.37
C LEU A 1264 -48.33 -36.48 10.86
N GLU A 1265 -48.56 -36.72 12.18
CA GLU A 1265 -49.38 -37.72 12.97
C GLU A 1265 -49.91 -39.02 12.46
N LEU A 1266 -49.98 -39.05 11.19
CA LEU A 1266 -50.81 -39.86 10.36
C LEU A 1266 -50.47 -39.04 9.15
N CYS A 1267 -49.37 -39.25 8.47
CA CYS A 1267 -49.27 -38.65 7.14
C CYS A 1267 -50.44 -39.31 6.38
N LEU A 1268 -51.74 -38.96 6.54
CA LEU A 1268 -52.47 -37.74 6.12
C LEU A 1268 -52.16 -37.46 4.67
#